data_AF-A0A0K0E803-F1
#
_entry.id   AF-A0A0K0E803-F1
#
_cell.length_a   1.000
_cell.length_b   1.000
_cell.length_c   1.000
_cell.angle_alpha   90.00
_cell.angle_beta   90.00
_cell.angle_gamma   90.00
#
_symmetry.space_group_name_H-M   'P 1'
#
loop_
_entity.id
_entity.type
_entity.pdbx_description
1 polymer ?
#
loop_
_entity_poly.entity_id
_entity_poly.type
_entity_poly.pdbx_seq_one_letter_code
_entity_poly.pdbx_strand_id
1 'polypeptide(L)'
;MTLKNKNCEIRIVVLEENYDGKHNFLKLQKGWFVRFQLGETLITQNVSINIYRNGEKEFEDQLKCGKFGRDSFLDIECKVAGSYYFEYESDNNSKGKGYYHVEPELIVKEDHIIPLDAISCQTYLTKLLGPFDDWKDKLKVARELGYNMIHLTPIQTLGESDSCYSIADHLTLDGRYKGSLNDVEKLLQKLRDKWGMLVIQDVVWNHAAKNAKWLEEHPECTFNCINSPHLRPAYLLDRALLYFSEEIRDGKWEEHGIPTLIDSPSHLHAIRHALQHKIIPNLRLWEFFQVDIEAVIQVCLREAGIMEVYGGVSIESTNNEEISIIQDPEYKRFGCTINYDSGIKLALQKGQNGLMEKLRILNHDMFLKINDMMAEAINAIIGHINYERISSNGPKLGEVTDEHPLLTNYFAYPSGSSTIEKDEEIIFDKIKGQQCRACNGWVMGDDPLKNFAESHSQVYLKRQLVSWGDSLKLNYGLEPSHCPYLWKYMKEYTETCARLFSGFRIDNCHSTPIHVAEYLLNAARKIKPNLYVVAELFTGCEEVDNIFVNRLGITSLIREAQNCQNKEQGRMVYRYGGKQMASFMGQECKALNSVAHALLYDQTHDNPSPVAKFGSMYCYLPTASLVSTTACAIGSTRGFDEFVTFTIDVVKEKRLYKNWSEVQEDNYGLIKARKLINNLHSKMAYEGYTEVFADQVTDTVVAVTRRNPTTNDVIIIITHNCFGDFEWNPHSKDIIVCGAINKIIFEMKTIENTETEDRKEPEDKINGVSKFLVEIKENLNPNESNCLEITNDNVVKFKNFPSGSVVALQIIQNEKNMAAINDIETFISNEESPRLEKIRKAINELDLYYFNKLFFRVDEEEREDSNDHTYNIPHWGSLPYCGLQGVHSLLKRVASDNDQGHPLCHNIRNGNWLAEYCFKRLQRGNELIKVGNAFQDILEVLQDVPSNVRPAYFERVFTILYKETKKSLLKKLRVNKDLPTCNLVKGLLLSSISFISYVNSAELSPLSEKLFTTEQYPTSIAAGLPHFTAGIWRNWGRDTFIALPGLLLLSGRFVEARNIILSYAGTLRHGLIPNLLAAGKGARYNCRDAVWFWLAAIMKYIEMAPCGPEILERPVIRVYKNDDDEFNPNGNEEPLKDVIYEALSRHFNGIEFRERNAGREIDEHMQDEGFNVNAFVHPGTGFICGGNQYNCGTWMDKMGSSIISGNKGYPATPRDGAAVEIQGLAVYILESLEKLFEKGLYSTNRVTNSKNGMSWTFKEWAGKIRTYFSNFFYVYDNESDEMAHRRGIIKDCFGSTARYTDFQLRPNFTIALCYVPDLIETDKSWNALKITEKVLMSRLGIKTLDPQDWAYCGNYSNQDGQDKKTACGWNYHQGPEWLWVACYYLKAKLEIGWKRKLEGHKKDWIDVCKEITKQLYIYEEYIDSSLWASLPELTNENGTYCPPSCEAQAWSVGCLLEVVHRYNQLLKMDEKFE
;
A
#
# COMPACT_ATOMS: atom_id res chain seq x y z
N MET A 1 28.34 6.05 23.61
CA MET A 1 27.06 5.87 22.89
C MET A 1 27.44 5.57 21.45
N THR A 2 27.46 4.30 21.09
CA THR A 2 27.58 3.86 19.70
C THR A 2 26.59 4.66 18.86
N LEU A 3 26.98 5.07 17.65
CA LEU A 3 26.07 5.65 16.65
C LEU A 3 24.82 4.75 16.62
N LYS A 4 23.77 5.09 17.38
CA LYS A 4 22.45 4.52 17.19
C LYS A 4 22.19 4.75 15.73
N ASN A 5 22.15 3.67 14.95
CA ASN A 5 22.12 3.68 13.49
C ASN A 5 21.30 4.89 13.03
N LYS A 6 21.96 5.91 12.47
CA LYS A 6 21.28 7.10 11.95
C LYS A 6 20.21 6.74 10.90
N ASN A 7 20.23 5.49 10.43
CA ASN A 7 19.32 4.88 9.47
C ASN A 7 18.41 3.77 10.08
N CYS A 8 18.10 3.82 11.38
CA CYS A 8 17.11 2.91 11.95
C CYS A 8 15.71 3.32 11.49
N GLU A 9 15.15 2.57 10.53
CA GLU A 9 13.83 2.83 9.95
C GLU A 9 12.81 1.79 10.44
N ILE A 10 11.54 2.22 10.58
CA ILE A 10 10.39 1.40 10.96
C ILE A 10 9.43 1.32 9.77
N ARG A 11 9.11 0.10 9.35
CA ARG A 11 8.15 -0.20 8.28
C ARG A 11 6.90 -0.84 8.85
N ILE A 12 5.76 -0.17 8.71
CA ILE A 12 4.49 -0.58 9.31
C ILE A 12 3.71 -1.49 8.36
N VAL A 13 3.46 -2.71 8.78
CA VAL A 13 2.55 -3.67 8.16
C VAL A 13 1.23 -3.66 8.94
N VAL A 14 0.15 -3.22 8.29
CA VAL A 14 -1.19 -3.20 8.90
C VAL A 14 -1.84 -4.58 8.70
N LEU A 15 -2.25 -5.22 9.80
CA LEU A 15 -2.87 -6.54 9.81
C LEU A 15 -4.39 -6.40 9.66
N GLU A 16 -4.93 -6.98 8.60
CA GLU A 16 -6.37 -7.04 8.33
C GLU A 16 -6.85 -8.50 8.20
N GLU A 17 -8.15 -8.74 8.37
CA GLU A 17 -8.75 -10.05 8.14
C GLU A 17 -8.50 -10.53 6.70
N ASN A 18 -8.13 -11.81 6.54
CA ASN A 18 -7.91 -12.44 5.24
C ASN A 18 -6.87 -11.75 4.33
N TYR A 19 -5.92 -11.00 4.90
CA TYR A 19 -4.81 -10.42 4.15
C TYR A 19 -3.94 -11.52 3.51
N ASP A 20 -3.73 -11.42 2.20
CA ASP A 20 -2.84 -12.30 1.44
C ASP A 20 -1.73 -11.47 0.78
N GLY A 21 -0.61 -11.33 1.49
CA GLY A 21 0.56 -10.58 1.05
C GLY A 21 1.50 -11.34 0.12
N LYS A 22 1.08 -12.45 -0.52
CA LYS A 22 1.99 -13.28 -1.35
C LYS A 22 2.59 -12.54 -2.56
N HIS A 23 1.89 -11.53 -3.09
CA HIS A 23 2.32 -10.70 -4.21
C HIS A 23 3.06 -9.43 -3.77
N ASN A 24 3.08 -9.15 -2.47
CA ASN A 24 3.77 -7.99 -1.90
C ASN A 24 5.20 -8.39 -1.54
N PHE A 25 6.17 -7.62 -2.01
CA PHE A 25 7.57 -7.76 -1.68
C PHE A 25 8.02 -6.59 -0.79
N LEU A 26 8.37 -6.89 0.45
CA LEU A 26 8.90 -5.89 1.39
C LEU A 26 10.39 -6.13 1.60
N LYS A 27 11.23 -5.19 1.15
CA LYS A 27 12.69 -5.26 1.26
C LYS A 27 13.20 -4.43 2.44
N LEU A 28 13.98 -5.05 3.32
CA LEU A 28 14.47 -4.45 4.56
C LEU A 28 15.96 -4.73 4.75
N GLN A 29 16.61 -3.83 5.50
CA GLN A 29 18.01 -3.93 5.85
C GLN A 29 18.18 -4.36 7.31
N LYS A 30 19.35 -4.91 7.64
CA LYS A 30 19.66 -5.24 9.03
C LYS A 30 19.66 -3.98 9.91
N GLY A 31 19.08 -4.10 11.10
CA GLY A 31 18.89 -3.00 12.05
C GLY A 31 17.64 -2.14 11.82
N TRP A 32 16.85 -2.41 10.77
CA TRP A 32 15.50 -1.83 10.60
C TRP A 32 14.48 -2.62 11.42
N PHE A 33 13.28 -2.06 11.59
CA PHE A 33 12.17 -2.68 12.30
C PHE A 33 10.96 -2.88 11.40
N VAL A 34 10.30 -4.02 11.53
CA VAL A 34 8.94 -4.23 11.04
C VAL A 34 7.98 -4.00 12.19
N ARG A 35 7.03 -3.08 12.01
CA ARG A 35 5.93 -2.85 12.95
C ARG A 35 4.68 -3.55 12.44
N PHE A 36 4.26 -4.62 13.09
CA PHE A 36 2.96 -5.23 12.86
C PHE A 36 1.91 -4.48 13.68
N GLN A 37 0.93 -3.89 13.02
CA GLN A 37 -0.06 -3.03 13.66
C GLN A 37 -1.47 -3.52 13.32
N LEU A 38 -2.34 -3.62 14.32
CA LEU A 38 -3.71 -4.07 14.07
C LEU A 38 -4.49 -3.05 13.23
N GLY A 39 -5.13 -3.54 12.17
CA GLY A 39 -6.02 -2.80 11.28
C GLY A 39 -7.46 -2.75 11.77
N GLU A 40 -8.34 -2.09 10.99
CA GLU A 40 -9.75 -1.86 11.38
C GLU A 40 -10.47 -3.17 11.71
N THR A 41 -10.22 -4.21 10.93
CA THR A 41 -10.93 -5.49 11.05
C THR A 41 -10.44 -6.34 12.23
N LEU A 42 -9.20 -6.13 12.69
CA LEU A 42 -8.57 -6.93 13.74
C LEU A 42 -8.36 -6.18 15.06
N ILE A 43 -8.57 -4.87 15.12
CA ILE A 43 -8.27 -4.05 16.31
C ILE A 43 -8.99 -4.51 17.59
N THR A 44 -10.11 -5.23 17.46
CA THR A 44 -10.92 -5.73 18.58
C THR A 44 -10.61 -7.17 18.99
N GLN A 45 -9.62 -7.80 18.35
CA GLN A 45 -9.25 -9.19 18.55
C GLN A 45 -7.83 -9.29 19.09
N ASN A 46 -7.54 -10.32 19.89
CA ASN A 46 -6.15 -10.71 20.06
C ASN A 46 -5.72 -11.48 18.82
N VAL A 47 -4.48 -11.27 18.41
CA VAL A 47 -3.91 -11.83 17.19
C VAL A 47 -2.60 -12.52 17.55
N SER A 48 -2.55 -13.82 17.36
CA SER A 48 -1.32 -14.60 17.48
C SER A 48 -0.56 -14.50 16.16
N ILE A 49 0.70 -14.09 16.21
CA ILE A 49 1.56 -13.96 15.03
C ILE A 49 2.73 -14.93 15.12
N ASN A 50 2.93 -15.69 14.05
CA ASN A 50 4.06 -16.60 13.87
C ASN A 50 4.91 -16.12 12.71
N ILE A 51 6.22 -16.11 12.89
CA ILE A 51 7.16 -15.72 11.85
C ILE A 51 8.18 -16.82 11.64
N TYR A 52 8.35 -17.19 10.38
CA TYR A 52 9.21 -18.26 9.91
C TYR A 52 10.29 -17.65 9.02
N ARG A 53 11.55 -17.94 9.31
CA ARG A 53 12.66 -17.60 8.42
C ARG A 53 13.08 -18.85 7.67
N ASN A 54 13.07 -18.78 6.34
CA ASN A 54 13.47 -19.91 5.48
C ASN A 54 12.74 -21.22 5.86
N GLY A 55 11.45 -21.13 6.23
CA GLY A 55 10.61 -22.25 6.65
C GLY A 55 10.74 -22.69 8.12
N GLU A 56 11.67 -22.13 8.90
CA GLU A 56 11.84 -22.46 10.33
C GLU A 56 11.23 -21.37 11.21
N LYS A 57 10.40 -21.75 12.18
CA LYS A 57 9.74 -20.82 13.10
C LYS A 57 10.80 -20.10 13.96
N GLU A 58 10.88 -18.79 13.85
CA GLU A 58 11.87 -17.96 14.54
C GLU A 58 11.24 -17.13 15.66
N PHE A 59 9.99 -16.72 15.49
CA PHE A 59 9.32 -15.82 16.40
C PHE A 59 7.83 -16.16 16.53
N GLU A 60 7.30 -16.00 17.74
CA GLU A 60 5.90 -16.18 18.10
C GLU A 60 5.55 -15.17 19.18
N ASP A 61 4.47 -14.41 18.98
CA ASP A 61 3.96 -13.49 19.99
C ASP A 61 2.46 -13.24 19.78
N GLN A 62 1.84 -12.52 20.71
CA GLN A 62 0.44 -12.13 20.67
C GLN A 62 0.28 -10.61 20.73
N LEU A 63 -0.30 -10.05 19.67
CA LEU A 63 -0.82 -8.70 19.65
C LEU A 63 -2.16 -8.68 20.39
N LYS A 64 -2.22 -7.96 21.51
CA LYS A 64 -3.48 -7.77 22.23
C LYS A 64 -4.42 -6.86 21.45
N CYS A 65 -5.72 -7.02 21.61
CA CYS A 65 -6.68 -6.06 21.07
C CYS A 65 -6.35 -4.62 21.53
N GLY A 66 -6.61 -3.65 20.67
CA GLY A 66 -6.44 -2.23 20.96
C GLY A 66 -7.49 -1.71 21.95
N LYS A 67 -7.23 -0.54 22.52
CA LYS A 67 -8.17 0.14 23.42
C LYS A 67 -8.55 1.52 22.88
N PHE A 68 -7.56 2.31 22.47
CA PHE A 68 -7.77 3.70 22.04
C PHE A 68 -7.13 3.98 20.69
N GLY A 69 -7.81 3.52 19.63
CA GLY A 69 -7.36 3.70 18.26
C GLY A 69 -6.25 2.72 17.88
N ARG A 70 -5.16 3.21 17.29
CA ARG A 70 -4.00 2.48 16.75
C ARG A 70 -2.90 2.28 17.79
N ASP A 71 -3.26 1.79 18.98
CA ASP A 71 -2.33 1.65 20.11
C ASP A 71 -1.73 0.24 20.26
N SER A 72 -2.22 -0.75 19.51
CA SER A 72 -1.69 -2.11 19.51
C SER A 72 -0.78 -2.38 18.31
N PHE A 73 0.50 -2.57 18.58
CA PHE A 73 1.52 -2.92 17.59
C PHE A 73 2.68 -3.71 18.21
N LEU A 74 3.46 -4.36 17.36
CA LEU A 74 4.63 -5.16 17.70
C LEU A 74 5.78 -4.80 16.75
N ASP A 75 6.91 -4.38 17.32
CA ASP A 75 8.11 -4.03 16.57
C ASP A 75 9.12 -5.19 16.62
N ILE A 76 9.58 -5.62 15.45
CA ILE A 76 10.56 -6.71 15.31
C ILE A 76 11.78 -6.21 14.53
N GLU A 77 12.95 -6.33 15.17
CA GLU A 77 14.23 -5.92 14.58
C GLU A 77 14.71 -6.95 13.53
N CYS A 78 15.08 -6.47 12.35
CA CYS A 78 15.68 -7.26 11.28
C CYS A 78 17.15 -7.56 11.59
N LYS A 79 17.47 -8.77 12.07
CA LYS A 79 18.85 -9.13 12.50
C LYS A 79 19.59 -10.05 11.55
N VAL A 80 18.89 -11.02 10.97
CA VAL A 80 19.48 -12.09 10.16
C VAL A 80 18.93 -12.00 8.74
N ALA A 81 19.77 -12.25 7.75
CA ALA A 81 19.35 -12.26 6.35
C ALA A 81 18.44 -13.47 6.05
N GLY A 82 17.49 -13.28 5.13
CA GLY A 82 16.61 -14.35 4.69
C GLY A 82 15.25 -13.86 4.24
N SER A 83 14.45 -14.81 3.75
CA SER A 83 13.02 -14.59 3.56
C SER A 83 12.28 -14.93 4.85
N TYR A 84 11.45 -14.00 5.30
CA TYR A 84 10.57 -14.17 6.45
C TYR A 84 9.13 -14.27 5.96
N TYR A 85 8.50 -15.40 6.25
CA TYR A 85 7.06 -15.59 6.12
C TYR A 85 6.41 -15.32 7.47
N PHE A 86 5.41 -14.44 7.51
CA PHE A 86 4.59 -14.27 8.69
C PHE A 86 3.18 -14.74 8.40
N GLU A 87 2.56 -15.34 9.39
CA GLU A 87 1.13 -15.63 9.42
C GLU A 87 0.58 -15.25 10.77
N TYR A 88 -0.70 -14.92 10.80
CA TYR A 88 -1.39 -14.58 12.02
C TYR A 88 -2.80 -15.13 12.00
N GLU A 89 -3.31 -15.40 13.20
CA GLU A 89 -4.65 -15.89 13.45
C GLU A 89 -5.26 -15.09 14.60
N SER A 90 -6.47 -14.58 14.37
CA SER A 90 -7.23 -13.87 15.39
C SER A 90 -8.08 -14.83 16.24
N ASP A 91 -8.58 -14.35 17.38
CA ASP A 91 -9.52 -15.11 18.23
C ASP A 91 -10.79 -15.60 17.48
N ASN A 92 -11.14 -14.96 16.37
CA ASN A 92 -12.26 -15.34 15.50
C ASN A 92 -11.87 -16.35 14.38
N ASN A 93 -10.66 -16.91 14.43
CA ASN A 93 -10.07 -17.77 13.40
C ASN A 93 -9.87 -17.10 12.03
N SER A 94 -9.90 -15.76 11.96
CA SER A 94 -9.50 -15.07 10.74
C SER A 94 -7.98 -15.15 10.61
N LYS A 95 -7.51 -15.49 9.42
CA LYS A 95 -6.09 -15.70 9.14
C LYS A 95 -5.59 -14.68 8.15
N GLY A 96 -4.33 -14.30 8.27
CA GLY A 96 -3.64 -13.54 7.25
C GLY A 96 -2.18 -13.94 7.18
N LYS A 97 -1.53 -13.61 6.07
CA LYS A 97 -0.13 -14.00 5.83
C LYS A 97 0.58 -13.06 4.86
N GLY A 98 1.90 -13.05 4.91
CA GLY A 98 2.72 -12.27 3.99
C GLY A 98 4.21 -12.53 4.16
N TYR A 99 5.01 -11.75 3.45
CA TYR A 99 6.47 -11.90 3.44
C TYR A 99 7.18 -10.57 3.66
N TYR A 100 8.39 -10.65 4.21
CA TYR A 100 9.39 -9.59 4.15
C TYR A 100 10.80 -10.17 4.05
N HIS A 101 11.73 -9.41 3.50
CA HIS A 101 13.08 -9.84 3.21
C HIS A 101 14.09 -9.01 3.94
N VAL A 102 15.04 -9.68 4.58
CA VAL A 102 16.23 -9.04 5.14
C VAL A 102 17.41 -9.34 4.23
N GLU A 103 18.00 -8.29 3.64
CA GLU A 103 19.09 -8.41 2.68
C GLU A 103 20.35 -9.08 3.30
N PRO A 104 21.10 -9.90 2.52
CA PRO A 104 22.36 -10.47 2.97
C PRO A 104 23.48 -9.43 3.00
N GLU A 105 24.43 -9.62 3.92
CA GLU A 105 25.69 -8.85 3.93
C GLU A 105 26.80 -9.67 3.29
N LEU A 106 27.38 -9.15 2.21
CA LEU A 106 28.43 -9.84 1.46
C LEU A 106 29.80 -9.55 2.06
N ILE A 107 30.12 -10.28 3.14
CA ILE A 107 31.36 -10.12 3.91
C ILE A 107 32.51 -10.80 3.17
N VAL A 108 33.51 -10.02 2.77
CA VAL A 108 34.77 -10.50 2.19
C VAL A 108 35.78 -10.76 3.32
N LYS A 109 35.91 -9.81 4.24
CA LYS A 109 36.68 -9.87 5.49
C LYS A 109 35.90 -9.12 6.58
N GLU A 110 36.24 -9.29 7.85
CA GLU A 110 35.52 -8.66 8.98
C GLU A 110 35.29 -7.15 8.79
N ASP A 111 36.27 -6.43 8.24
CA ASP A 111 36.19 -4.98 7.98
C ASP A 111 35.83 -4.60 6.54
N HIS A 112 35.47 -5.57 5.68
CA HIS A 112 35.18 -5.33 4.27
C HIS A 112 33.92 -6.06 3.81
N ILE A 113 32.83 -5.30 3.71
CA ILE A 113 31.53 -5.73 3.19
C ILE A 113 31.34 -5.09 1.82
N ILE A 114 30.94 -5.89 0.82
CA ILE A 114 30.52 -5.38 -0.49
C ILE A 114 29.02 -5.06 -0.41
N PRO A 115 28.59 -3.79 -0.52
CA PRO A 115 27.17 -3.46 -0.67
C PRO A 115 26.60 -4.13 -1.92
N LEU A 116 25.32 -4.53 -1.89
CA LEU A 116 24.66 -5.13 -3.06
C LEU A 116 24.76 -4.22 -4.30
N ASP A 117 24.57 -2.91 -4.09
CA ASP A 117 24.66 -1.89 -5.13
C ASP A 117 26.09 -1.62 -5.62
N ALA A 118 27.12 -2.20 -4.99
CA ALA A 118 28.51 -2.07 -5.40
C ALA A 118 28.98 -3.26 -6.24
N ILE A 119 28.17 -4.32 -6.37
CA ILE A 119 28.56 -5.53 -7.08
C ILE A 119 28.78 -5.20 -8.55
N SER A 120 30.00 -5.45 -9.03
CA SER A 120 30.34 -5.49 -10.45
C SER A 120 30.77 -6.91 -10.77
N CYS A 121 29.92 -7.63 -11.49
CA CYS A 121 30.06 -9.05 -11.78
C CYS A 121 30.48 -9.31 -13.23
N GLN A 122 31.51 -10.13 -13.45
CA GLN A 122 31.84 -10.63 -14.79
C GLN A 122 31.58 -12.13 -14.88
N THR A 123 30.81 -12.54 -15.88
CA THR A 123 30.46 -13.94 -16.16
C THR A 123 31.51 -14.59 -17.05
N TYR A 124 31.89 -15.82 -16.71
CA TYR A 124 32.77 -16.67 -17.49
C TYR A 124 32.08 -18.00 -17.77
N LEU A 125 32.09 -18.41 -19.05
CA LEU A 125 31.89 -19.81 -19.41
C LEU A 125 33.10 -20.61 -18.91
N THR A 126 32.94 -21.31 -17.78
CA THR A 126 34.05 -21.94 -17.05
C THR A 126 34.85 -22.89 -17.93
N LYS A 127 34.20 -23.59 -18.87
CA LYS A 127 34.86 -24.50 -19.80
C LYS A 127 35.96 -23.85 -20.64
N LEU A 128 35.85 -22.55 -20.90
CA LEU A 128 36.78 -21.77 -21.72
C LEU A 128 37.95 -21.20 -20.91
N LEU A 129 37.96 -21.41 -19.58
CA LEU A 129 39.14 -21.15 -18.74
C LEU A 129 40.25 -22.18 -18.96
N GLY A 130 39.97 -23.34 -19.54
CA GLY A 130 40.97 -24.37 -19.80
C GLY A 130 41.56 -24.97 -18.50
N PRO A 131 42.80 -25.48 -18.52
CA PRO A 131 43.44 -26.11 -17.36
C PRO A 131 43.42 -25.23 -16.10
N PHE A 132 43.27 -25.84 -14.93
CA PHE A 132 43.11 -25.15 -13.64
C PHE A 132 44.28 -24.19 -13.32
N ASP A 133 45.49 -24.52 -13.75
CA ASP A 133 46.67 -23.67 -13.56
C ASP A 133 46.55 -22.30 -14.24
N ASP A 134 45.78 -22.20 -15.33
CA ASP A 134 45.56 -20.94 -16.06
C ASP A 134 44.43 -20.09 -15.45
N TRP A 135 43.54 -20.69 -14.65
CA TRP A 135 42.33 -20.02 -14.16
C TRP A 135 42.66 -18.71 -13.47
N LYS A 136 43.67 -18.72 -12.59
CA LYS A 136 44.05 -17.51 -11.86
C LYS A 136 44.44 -16.37 -12.81
N ASP A 137 45.18 -16.61 -13.89
CA ASP A 137 45.62 -15.53 -14.78
C ASP A 137 44.50 -15.04 -15.72
N LYS A 138 43.57 -15.92 -16.11
CA LYS A 138 42.37 -15.54 -16.87
C LYS A 138 41.37 -14.76 -16.03
N LEU A 139 41.09 -15.22 -14.81
CA LEU A 139 40.22 -14.54 -13.86
C LEU A 139 40.83 -13.24 -13.33
N LYS A 140 42.16 -13.09 -13.41
CA LYS A 140 42.83 -11.83 -13.07
C LYS A 140 42.33 -10.68 -13.92
N VAL A 141 41.84 -10.92 -15.13
CA VAL A 141 41.29 -9.86 -15.98
C VAL A 141 40.12 -9.17 -15.28
N ALA A 142 39.16 -9.92 -14.74
CA ALA A 142 38.04 -9.35 -13.98
C ALA A 142 38.53 -8.39 -12.87
N ARG A 143 39.53 -8.83 -12.09
CA ARG A 143 40.14 -8.03 -11.02
C ARG A 143 40.76 -6.72 -11.55
N GLU A 144 41.58 -6.79 -12.60
CA GLU A 144 42.30 -5.63 -13.11
C GLU A 144 41.36 -4.60 -13.77
N LEU A 145 40.18 -5.05 -14.22
CA LEU A 145 39.07 -4.25 -14.74
C LEU A 145 38.11 -3.73 -13.66
N GLY A 146 38.43 -3.92 -12.37
CA GLY A 146 37.63 -3.39 -11.26
C GLY A 146 36.34 -4.14 -10.96
N TYR A 147 36.13 -5.33 -11.55
CA TYR A 147 35.06 -6.22 -11.07
C TYR A 147 35.40 -6.70 -9.66
N ASN A 148 34.39 -6.88 -8.82
CA ASN A 148 34.53 -7.39 -7.45
C ASN A 148 33.77 -8.71 -7.24
N MET A 149 33.05 -9.18 -8.26
CA MET A 149 32.41 -10.48 -8.28
C MET A 149 32.70 -11.21 -9.60
N ILE A 150 32.89 -12.52 -9.52
CA ILE A 150 33.02 -13.41 -10.68
C ILE A 150 31.83 -14.35 -10.67
N HIS A 151 31.18 -14.52 -11.81
CA HIS A 151 30.16 -15.53 -12.01
C HIS A 151 30.70 -16.63 -12.92
N LEU A 152 30.69 -17.87 -12.43
CA LEU A 152 31.12 -19.04 -13.18
C LEU A 152 29.89 -19.87 -13.57
N THR A 153 29.81 -20.26 -14.84
CA THR A 153 28.92 -21.37 -15.22
C THR A 153 29.36 -22.66 -14.49
N PRO A 154 28.58 -23.75 -14.52
CA PRO A 154 28.92 -24.98 -13.80
C PRO A 154 30.36 -25.45 -14.05
N ILE A 155 31.03 -25.87 -12.97
CA ILE A 155 32.41 -26.42 -13.00
C ILE A 155 32.40 -27.95 -13.09
N GLN A 156 31.20 -28.52 -13.05
CA GLN A 156 30.93 -29.94 -12.98
C GLN A 156 31.16 -30.61 -14.33
N THR A 157 31.30 -31.94 -14.34
CA THR A 157 31.51 -32.73 -15.55
C THR A 157 30.37 -32.52 -16.55
N LEU A 158 30.68 -31.99 -17.73
CA LEU A 158 29.70 -31.74 -18.78
C LEU A 158 29.35 -33.01 -19.58
N GLY A 159 28.18 -33.00 -20.22
CA GLY A 159 27.68 -34.05 -21.11
C GLY A 159 28.27 -34.01 -22.51
N GLU A 160 27.77 -34.88 -23.37
CA GLU A 160 28.30 -35.05 -24.74
C GLU A 160 28.14 -33.83 -25.65
N SER A 161 27.16 -32.96 -25.40
CA SER A 161 27.01 -31.70 -26.14
C SER A 161 28.11 -30.70 -25.81
N ASP A 162 28.79 -30.87 -24.67
CA ASP A 162 29.71 -29.90 -24.09
C ASP A 162 29.05 -28.53 -23.77
N SER A 163 27.72 -28.50 -23.65
CA SER A 163 26.99 -27.35 -23.14
C SER A 163 27.35 -27.10 -21.67
N CYS A 164 27.58 -25.84 -21.30
CA CYS A 164 27.86 -25.44 -19.91
C CYS A 164 26.77 -25.86 -18.92
N TYR A 165 25.54 -26.06 -19.38
CA TYR A 165 24.36 -26.37 -18.54
C TYR A 165 23.95 -27.85 -18.59
N SER A 166 24.43 -28.60 -19.58
CA SER A 166 24.19 -30.05 -19.68
C SER A 166 25.18 -30.81 -18.81
N ILE A 167 24.94 -30.90 -17.50
CA ILE A 167 25.85 -31.55 -16.53
C ILE A 167 25.63 -33.07 -16.49
N ALA A 168 26.67 -33.86 -16.76
CA ALA A 168 26.65 -35.32 -16.69
C ALA A 168 26.87 -35.87 -15.28
N ASP A 169 27.68 -35.18 -14.47
CA ASP A 169 27.88 -35.52 -13.05
C ASP A 169 28.08 -34.25 -12.21
N HIS A 170 27.12 -33.96 -11.34
CA HIS A 170 27.05 -32.76 -10.53
C HIS A 170 28.03 -32.78 -9.34
N LEU A 171 28.56 -33.95 -8.97
CA LEU A 171 29.42 -34.10 -7.80
C LEU A 171 30.92 -34.11 -8.13
N THR A 172 31.27 -34.17 -9.42
CA THR A 172 32.67 -34.20 -9.87
C THR A 172 33.06 -32.94 -10.64
N LEU A 173 34.30 -32.50 -10.44
CA LEU A 173 34.92 -31.44 -11.23
C LEU A 173 35.18 -31.96 -12.65
N ASP A 174 34.90 -31.16 -13.68
CA ASP A 174 35.16 -31.56 -15.06
C ASP A 174 36.64 -31.90 -15.28
N GLY A 175 36.89 -33.08 -15.86
CA GLY A 175 38.23 -33.61 -16.07
C GLY A 175 39.14 -32.71 -16.92
N ARG A 176 38.58 -31.82 -17.75
CA ARG A 176 39.37 -30.89 -18.60
C ARG A 176 40.23 -29.94 -17.78
N TYR A 177 39.80 -29.61 -16.56
CA TYR A 177 40.51 -28.67 -15.70
C TYR A 177 41.75 -29.28 -15.07
N LYS A 178 41.89 -30.62 -15.04
CA LYS A 178 43.03 -31.34 -14.44
C LYS A 178 43.34 -30.90 -12.99
N GLY A 179 42.32 -30.51 -12.23
CA GLY A 179 42.41 -30.12 -10.82
C GLY A 179 41.48 -30.95 -9.93
N SER A 180 41.33 -30.54 -8.67
CA SER A 180 40.35 -31.08 -7.73
C SER A 180 39.44 -29.99 -7.15
N LEU A 181 38.28 -30.36 -6.60
CA LEU A 181 37.39 -29.42 -5.91
C LEU A 181 38.10 -28.69 -4.74
N ASN A 182 39.04 -29.36 -4.08
CA ASN A 182 39.87 -28.75 -3.03
C ASN A 182 40.82 -27.68 -3.59
N ASP A 183 41.32 -27.85 -4.82
CA ASP A 183 42.14 -26.83 -5.47
C ASP A 183 41.30 -25.61 -5.82
N VAL A 184 40.08 -25.84 -6.34
CA VAL A 184 39.09 -24.78 -6.56
C VAL A 184 38.80 -24.03 -5.27
N GLU A 185 38.48 -24.72 -4.17
CA GLU A 185 38.23 -24.11 -2.85
C GLU A 185 39.38 -23.19 -2.40
N LYS A 186 40.63 -23.68 -2.50
CA LYS A 186 41.83 -22.88 -2.17
C LYS A 186 41.97 -21.66 -3.07
N LEU A 187 41.67 -21.79 -4.37
CA LEU A 187 41.69 -20.65 -5.28
C LEU A 187 40.62 -19.63 -4.89
N LEU A 188 39.37 -20.04 -4.69
CA LEU A 188 38.25 -19.16 -4.30
C LEU A 188 38.56 -18.42 -2.99
N GLN A 189 39.09 -19.13 -1.99
CA GLN A 189 39.56 -18.55 -0.73
C GLN A 189 40.63 -17.47 -1.00
N LYS A 190 41.60 -17.75 -1.89
CA LYS A 190 42.66 -16.82 -2.25
C LYS A 190 42.12 -15.59 -3.02
N LEU A 191 41.12 -15.75 -3.88
CA LEU A 191 40.48 -14.62 -4.57
C LEU A 191 39.77 -13.72 -3.56
N ARG A 192 39.04 -14.30 -2.62
CA ARG A 192 38.41 -13.56 -1.51
C ARG A 192 39.45 -12.85 -0.65
N ASP A 193 40.44 -13.58 -0.15
CA ASP A 193 41.37 -13.07 0.86
C ASP A 193 42.41 -12.10 0.27
N LYS A 194 42.87 -12.33 -0.97
CA LYS A 194 43.94 -11.52 -1.59
C LYS A 194 43.42 -10.48 -2.57
N TRP A 195 42.32 -10.74 -3.26
CA TRP A 195 41.77 -9.81 -4.26
C TRP A 195 40.51 -9.09 -3.77
N GLY A 196 39.93 -9.53 -2.66
CA GLY A 196 38.69 -8.97 -2.16
C GLY A 196 37.47 -9.32 -3.00
N MET A 197 37.58 -10.36 -3.84
CA MET A 197 36.54 -10.72 -4.81
C MET A 197 35.71 -11.90 -4.32
N LEU A 198 34.41 -11.85 -4.59
CA LEU A 198 33.51 -12.98 -4.36
C LEU A 198 33.28 -13.75 -5.66
N VAL A 199 33.02 -15.04 -5.54
CA VAL A 199 32.70 -15.89 -6.69
C VAL A 199 31.35 -16.55 -6.45
N ILE A 200 30.48 -16.46 -7.45
CA ILE A 200 29.20 -17.14 -7.51
C ILE A 200 29.21 -18.15 -8.65
N GLN A 201 28.33 -19.14 -8.57
CA GLN A 201 28.18 -20.16 -9.60
C GLN A 201 26.71 -20.37 -9.96
N ASP A 202 26.49 -20.71 -11.22
CA ASP A 202 25.24 -21.31 -11.67
C ASP A 202 24.93 -22.64 -10.98
N VAL A 203 23.71 -22.75 -10.45
CA VAL A 203 23.15 -24.01 -9.97
C VAL A 203 22.08 -24.49 -10.94
N VAL A 204 22.26 -25.72 -11.41
CA VAL A 204 21.33 -26.38 -12.32
C VAL A 204 20.56 -27.45 -11.54
N TRP A 205 19.26 -27.24 -11.39
CA TRP A 205 18.39 -28.18 -10.62
C TRP A 205 17.32 -28.83 -11.48
N ASN A 206 16.92 -28.25 -12.61
CA ASN A 206 15.76 -28.74 -13.35
C ASN A 206 16.09 -29.80 -14.42
N HIS A 207 17.37 -30.00 -14.76
CA HIS A 207 17.81 -30.94 -15.79
C HIS A 207 19.22 -31.49 -15.54
N ALA A 208 19.59 -32.54 -16.28
CA ALA A 208 20.94 -33.10 -16.35
C ALA A 208 21.21 -33.64 -17.77
N ALA A 209 22.49 -33.87 -18.11
CA ALA A 209 22.87 -34.34 -19.43
C ALA A 209 22.22 -35.69 -19.78
N LYS A 210 21.83 -35.86 -21.04
CA LYS A 210 21.20 -37.10 -21.52
C LYS A 210 22.06 -38.36 -21.39
N ASN A 211 23.38 -38.20 -21.38
CA ASN A 211 24.37 -39.27 -21.23
C ASN A 211 24.88 -39.43 -19.78
N ALA A 212 24.18 -38.84 -18.79
CA ALA A 212 24.52 -38.99 -17.39
C ALA A 212 24.30 -40.44 -16.92
N LYS A 213 25.38 -41.14 -16.53
CA LYS A 213 25.32 -42.56 -16.12
C LYS A 213 24.40 -42.81 -14.92
N TRP A 214 24.37 -41.89 -13.96
CA TRP A 214 23.51 -42.02 -12.79
C TRP A 214 22.02 -41.98 -13.16
N LEU A 215 21.64 -41.37 -14.29
CA LEU A 215 20.26 -41.42 -14.82
C LEU A 215 19.92 -42.73 -15.53
N GLU A 216 20.91 -43.52 -15.94
CA GLU A 216 20.68 -44.88 -16.43
C GLU A 216 20.45 -45.85 -15.26
N GLU A 217 21.18 -45.65 -14.16
CA GLU A 217 21.03 -46.40 -12.91
C GLU A 217 19.75 -46.03 -12.15
N HIS A 218 19.34 -44.75 -12.24
CA HIS A 218 18.15 -44.20 -11.56
C HIS A 218 17.19 -43.52 -12.55
N PRO A 219 16.56 -44.27 -13.48
CA PRO A 219 15.67 -43.70 -14.48
C PRO A 219 14.43 -43.01 -13.88
N GLU A 220 14.04 -43.37 -12.65
CA GLU A 220 12.97 -42.71 -11.89
C GLU A 220 13.22 -41.21 -11.66
N CYS A 221 14.49 -40.76 -11.73
CA CYS A 221 14.87 -39.36 -11.59
C CYS A 221 14.49 -38.49 -12.79
N THR A 222 13.98 -39.08 -13.88
CA THR A 222 13.54 -38.36 -15.09
C THR A 222 12.06 -38.59 -15.36
N PHE A 223 11.42 -37.66 -16.06
CA PHE A 223 10.10 -37.93 -16.63
C PHE A 223 10.22 -38.98 -17.75
N ASN A 224 9.51 -40.10 -17.62
CA ASN A 224 9.56 -41.20 -18.58
C ASN A 224 8.20 -41.89 -18.75
N CYS A 225 8.07 -42.80 -19.72
CA CYS A 225 6.80 -43.44 -20.06
C CYS A 225 6.24 -44.40 -18.99
N ILE A 226 7.00 -44.71 -17.93
CA ILE A 226 6.55 -45.57 -16.81
C ILE A 226 6.09 -44.74 -15.62
N ASN A 227 6.85 -43.74 -15.18
CA ASN A 227 6.45 -42.87 -14.07
C ASN A 227 5.51 -41.73 -14.51
N SER A 228 5.44 -41.46 -15.82
CA SER A 228 4.64 -40.38 -16.42
C SER A 228 3.91 -40.89 -17.67
N PRO A 229 2.89 -41.77 -17.52
CA PRO A 229 2.24 -42.43 -18.66
C PRO A 229 1.58 -41.48 -19.67
N HIS A 230 1.25 -40.24 -19.28
CA HIS A 230 0.74 -39.22 -20.20
C HIS A 230 1.70 -38.82 -21.32
N LEU A 231 2.99 -39.16 -21.18
CA LEU A 231 4.01 -38.93 -22.19
C LEU A 231 4.03 -40.01 -23.29
N ARG A 232 3.33 -41.13 -23.11
CA ARG A 232 3.25 -42.24 -24.09
C ARG A 232 2.83 -41.79 -25.49
N PRO A 233 1.71 -41.05 -25.69
CA PRO A 233 1.34 -40.56 -27.02
C PRO A 233 2.34 -39.53 -27.57
N ALA A 234 2.94 -38.69 -26.71
CA ALA A 234 3.93 -37.71 -27.11
C ALA A 234 5.24 -38.36 -27.60
N TYR A 235 5.65 -39.47 -26.97
CA TYR A 235 6.79 -40.27 -27.38
C TYR A 235 6.58 -40.87 -28.77
N LEU A 236 5.40 -41.47 -29.03
CA LEU A 236 5.08 -42.01 -30.36
C LEU A 236 5.10 -40.95 -31.45
N LEU A 237 4.59 -39.74 -31.14
CA LEU A 237 4.69 -38.59 -32.04
C LEU A 237 6.16 -38.22 -32.32
N ASP A 238 7.01 -38.15 -31.29
CA ASP A 238 8.44 -37.84 -31.44
C ASP A 238 9.17 -38.88 -32.30
N ARG A 239 8.92 -40.19 -32.07
CA ARG A 239 9.46 -41.28 -32.90
C ARG A 239 9.01 -41.19 -34.34
N ALA A 240 7.74 -40.88 -34.58
CA ALA A 240 7.22 -40.72 -35.95
C ALA A 240 7.86 -39.54 -36.68
N LEU A 241 8.12 -38.44 -35.97
CA LEU A 241 8.83 -37.28 -36.51
C LEU A 241 10.31 -37.60 -36.80
N LEU A 242 10.95 -38.43 -35.97
CA LEU A 242 12.31 -38.90 -36.24
C LEU A 242 12.34 -39.79 -37.49
N TYR A 243 11.44 -40.76 -37.61
CA TYR A 243 11.36 -41.59 -38.83
C TYR A 243 11.05 -40.74 -40.06
N PHE A 244 10.16 -39.76 -39.93
CA PHE A 244 9.89 -38.80 -41.02
C PHE A 244 11.14 -37.98 -41.39
N SER A 245 11.95 -37.58 -40.41
CA SER A 245 13.26 -36.94 -40.64
C SER A 245 14.22 -37.85 -41.41
N GLU A 246 14.32 -39.13 -41.02
CA GLU A 246 15.14 -40.14 -41.71
C GLU A 246 14.66 -40.38 -43.15
N GLU A 247 13.34 -40.43 -43.37
CA GLU A 247 12.76 -40.59 -44.71
C GLU A 247 13.00 -39.37 -45.62
N ILE A 248 12.99 -38.15 -45.07
CA ILE A 248 13.35 -36.93 -45.81
C ILE A 248 14.83 -36.96 -46.17
N ARG A 249 15.72 -37.29 -45.21
CA ARG A 249 17.16 -37.48 -45.44
C ARG A 249 17.43 -38.48 -46.56
N ASP A 250 16.67 -39.58 -46.58
CA ASP A 250 16.79 -40.64 -47.60
C ASP A 250 16.12 -40.27 -48.96
N GLY A 251 15.59 -39.05 -49.10
CA GLY A 251 14.98 -38.56 -50.34
C GLY A 251 13.59 -39.12 -50.66
N LYS A 252 12.94 -39.85 -49.74
CA LYS A 252 11.67 -40.55 -50.00
C LYS A 252 10.48 -39.60 -50.21
N TRP A 253 10.60 -38.33 -49.80
CA TRP A 253 9.55 -37.32 -49.89
C TRP A 253 9.76 -36.26 -50.98
N GLU A 254 10.80 -36.40 -51.82
CA GLU A 254 11.09 -35.44 -52.90
C GLU A 254 9.91 -35.30 -53.87
N GLU A 255 9.27 -36.41 -54.26
CA GLU A 255 8.08 -36.41 -55.14
C GLU A 255 6.86 -35.70 -54.52
N HIS A 256 6.88 -35.48 -53.20
CA HIS A 256 5.83 -34.76 -52.45
C HIS A 256 6.17 -33.28 -52.21
N GLY A 257 7.28 -32.79 -52.77
CA GLY A 257 7.75 -31.42 -52.59
C GLY A 257 8.53 -31.17 -51.30
N ILE A 258 9.06 -32.23 -50.67
CA ILE A 258 9.89 -32.13 -49.46
C ILE A 258 11.29 -32.68 -49.79
N PRO A 259 12.21 -31.81 -50.25
CA PRO A 259 13.60 -32.22 -50.50
C PRO A 259 14.39 -32.40 -49.20
N THR A 260 15.61 -32.93 -49.31
CA THR A 260 16.55 -33.03 -48.19
C THR A 260 16.96 -31.65 -47.63
N LEU A 261 17.06 -30.63 -48.48
CA LEU A 261 17.37 -29.23 -48.11
C LEU A 261 16.09 -28.41 -47.91
N ILE A 262 15.79 -28.02 -46.67
CA ILE A 262 14.60 -27.22 -46.35
C ILE A 262 14.97 -25.73 -46.22
N ASP A 263 14.75 -24.95 -47.28
CA ASP A 263 15.13 -23.53 -47.34
C ASP A 263 14.02 -22.58 -47.82
N SER A 264 12.85 -23.10 -48.17
CA SER A 264 11.75 -22.32 -48.76
C SER A 264 10.43 -22.47 -48.00
N PRO A 265 9.57 -21.41 -47.97
CA PRO A 265 8.22 -21.52 -47.42
C PRO A 265 7.36 -22.60 -48.09
N SER A 266 7.58 -22.91 -49.36
CA SER A 266 6.85 -24.01 -50.05
C SER A 266 7.14 -25.37 -49.42
N HIS A 267 8.37 -25.62 -48.98
CA HIS A 267 8.72 -26.87 -48.28
C HIS A 267 7.97 -26.98 -46.95
N LEU A 268 7.80 -25.88 -46.22
CA LEU A 268 6.99 -25.86 -45.00
C LEU A 268 5.52 -26.23 -45.25
N HIS A 269 4.92 -25.78 -46.36
CA HIS A 269 3.55 -26.13 -46.71
C HIS A 269 3.43 -27.62 -47.06
N ALA A 270 4.41 -28.18 -47.80
CA ALA A 270 4.45 -29.60 -48.11
C ALA A 270 4.62 -30.47 -46.85
N ILE A 271 5.54 -30.08 -45.95
CA ILE A 271 5.72 -30.71 -44.64
C ILE A 271 4.44 -30.65 -43.82
N ARG A 272 3.80 -29.48 -43.73
CA ARG A 272 2.52 -29.32 -43.02
C ARG A 272 1.46 -30.27 -43.57
N HIS A 273 1.33 -30.36 -44.89
CA HIS A 273 0.38 -31.26 -45.54
C HIS A 273 0.70 -32.74 -45.23
N ALA A 274 1.97 -33.14 -45.27
CA ALA A 274 2.39 -34.49 -44.89
C ALA A 274 2.06 -34.83 -43.43
N LEU A 275 2.32 -33.90 -42.50
CA LEU A 275 1.98 -34.06 -41.09
C LEU A 275 0.47 -34.16 -40.87
N GLN A 276 -0.32 -33.28 -41.50
CA GLN A 276 -1.78 -33.20 -41.35
C GLN A 276 -2.53 -34.41 -41.93
N HIS A 277 -2.06 -34.98 -43.05
CA HIS A 277 -2.84 -35.97 -43.80
C HIS A 277 -2.22 -37.37 -43.86
N LYS A 278 -0.93 -37.53 -43.55
CA LYS A 278 -0.24 -38.83 -43.61
C LYS A 278 0.37 -39.25 -42.28
N ILE A 279 1.27 -38.44 -41.71
CA ILE A 279 2.09 -38.87 -40.57
C ILE A 279 1.26 -38.96 -39.28
N ILE A 280 0.66 -37.86 -38.84
CA ILE A 280 -0.04 -37.80 -37.54
C ILE A 280 -1.34 -38.63 -37.53
N PRO A 281 -2.20 -38.59 -38.57
CA PRO A 281 -3.41 -39.42 -38.58
C PRO A 281 -3.14 -40.92 -38.47
N ASN A 282 -2.03 -41.41 -39.04
CA ASN A 282 -1.66 -42.84 -38.99
C ASN A 282 -1.31 -43.32 -37.58
N LEU A 283 -0.87 -42.43 -36.69
CA LEU A 283 -0.57 -42.77 -35.28
C LEU A 283 -1.83 -43.03 -34.44
N ARG A 284 -2.99 -42.52 -34.90
CA ARG A 284 -4.29 -42.66 -34.23
C ARG A 284 -4.23 -42.26 -32.75
N LEU A 285 -3.57 -41.14 -32.45
CA LEU A 285 -3.28 -40.73 -31.07
C LEU A 285 -4.54 -40.47 -30.22
N TRP A 286 -5.69 -40.18 -30.85
CA TRP A 286 -6.97 -40.04 -30.15
C TRP A 286 -7.42 -41.34 -29.46
N GLU A 287 -6.98 -42.51 -29.91
CA GLU A 287 -7.34 -43.80 -29.29
C GLU A 287 -6.86 -43.87 -27.83
N PHE A 288 -5.76 -43.17 -27.47
CA PHE A 288 -5.25 -43.08 -26.09
C PHE A 288 -6.17 -42.32 -25.12
N PHE A 289 -7.17 -41.60 -25.65
CA PHE A 289 -8.08 -40.75 -24.89
C PHE A 289 -9.54 -41.21 -24.99
N GLN A 290 -9.80 -42.28 -25.73
CA GLN A 290 -11.15 -42.81 -25.97
C GLN A 290 -11.45 -44.04 -25.11
N VAL A 291 -12.74 -44.34 -24.97
CA VAL A 291 -13.20 -45.58 -24.32
C VAL A 291 -13.40 -46.69 -25.36
N ASP A 292 -13.18 -47.94 -24.96
CA ASP A 292 -13.71 -49.09 -25.69
C ASP A 292 -15.22 -49.20 -25.41
N ILE A 293 -16.04 -48.88 -26.42
CA ILE A 293 -17.50 -48.83 -26.30
C ILE A 293 -18.06 -50.21 -25.91
N GLU A 294 -17.54 -51.28 -26.50
CA GLU A 294 -18.03 -52.63 -26.23
C GLU A 294 -17.63 -53.07 -24.82
N ALA A 295 -16.37 -52.85 -24.43
CA ALA A 295 -15.89 -53.21 -23.10
C ALA A 295 -16.62 -52.45 -21.99
N VAL A 296 -16.84 -51.14 -22.15
CA VAL A 296 -17.59 -50.33 -21.16
C VAL A 296 -19.03 -50.80 -21.03
N ILE A 297 -19.71 -51.09 -22.14
CA ILE A 297 -21.08 -51.62 -22.11
C ILE A 297 -21.11 -52.97 -21.38
N GLN A 298 -20.17 -53.87 -21.67
CA GLN A 298 -20.10 -55.18 -21.01
C GLN A 298 -19.87 -55.04 -19.50
N VAL A 299 -19.02 -54.11 -19.06
CA VAL A 299 -18.83 -53.84 -17.62
C VAL A 299 -20.12 -53.29 -17.01
N CYS A 300 -20.77 -52.29 -17.61
CA CYS A 300 -22.04 -51.75 -17.10
C CYS A 300 -23.13 -52.82 -17.00
N LEU A 301 -23.29 -53.67 -18.02
CA LEU A 301 -24.28 -54.76 -18.02
C LEU A 301 -23.99 -55.79 -16.92
N ARG A 302 -22.72 -56.18 -16.78
CA ARG A 302 -22.26 -57.12 -15.75
C ARG A 302 -22.50 -56.59 -14.34
N GLU A 303 -22.12 -55.34 -14.06
CA GLU A 303 -22.30 -54.69 -12.75
C GLU A 303 -23.79 -54.42 -12.44
N ALA A 304 -24.62 -54.18 -13.46
CA ALA A 304 -26.07 -54.09 -13.30
C ALA A 304 -26.75 -55.44 -13.02
N GLY A 305 -26.05 -56.57 -13.23
CA GLY A 305 -26.60 -57.92 -13.10
C GLY A 305 -27.56 -58.32 -14.22
N ILE A 306 -27.45 -57.71 -15.41
CA ILE A 306 -28.39 -57.90 -16.52
C ILE A 306 -27.61 -58.33 -17.77
N MET A 307 -28.13 -59.31 -18.51
CA MET A 307 -27.48 -59.75 -19.77
C MET A 307 -27.73 -58.75 -20.91
N GLU A 308 -28.93 -58.19 -21.00
CA GLU A 308 -29.34 -57.15 -21.95
C GLU A 308 -30.46 -56.31 -21.33
N VAL A 309 -30.44 -54.99 -21.55
CA VAL A 309 -31.52 -54.09 -21.12
C VAL A 309 -32.41 -53.76 -22.31
N TYR A 310 -33.54 -54.47 -22.41
CA TYR A 310 -34.60 -54.16 -23.39
C TYR A 310 -35.57 -53.14 -22.79
N GLY A 311 -35.52 -51.91 -23.30
CA GLY A 311 -36.48 -50.87 -22.94
C GLY A 311 -36.13 -50.10 -21.67
N GLY A 312 -36.37 -48.79 -21.71
CA GLY A 312 -36.14 -47.90 -20.59
C GLY A 312 -37.12 -48.16 -19.46
N VAL A 313 -36.62 -48.56 -18.30
CA VAL A 313 -37.42 -48.52 -17.07
C VAL A 313 -37.56 -47.04 -16.70
N SER A 314 -38.80 -46.58 -16.49
CA SER A 314 -39.08 -45.23 -15.99
C SER A 314 -38.54 -45.11 -14.56
N ILE A 315 -37.26 -44.77 -14.42
CA ILE A 315 -36.66 -44.41 -13.14
C ILE A 315 -37.11 -42.98 -12.85
N GLU A 316 -38.01 -42.84 -11.88
CA GLU A 316 -38.45 -41.56 -11.34
C GLU A 316 -37.23 -40.77 -10.82
N SER A 317 -36.99 -39.61 -11.45
CA SER A 317 -36.27 -38.45 -10.93
C SER A 317 -35.05 -38.71 -10.02
N THR A 318 -33.84 -38.65 -10.57
CA THR A 318 -32.65 -38.21 -9.81
C THR A 318 -31.60 -37.67 -10.78
N ASN A 319 -30.82 -36.66 -10.35
CA ASN A 319 -29.79 -35.93 -11.10
C ASN A 319 -29.03 -36.81 -12.11
N ASN A 320 -29.11 -36.47 -13.40
CA ASN A 320 -28.20 -37.01 -14.40
C ASN A 320 -26.80 -36.47 -14.11
N GLU A 321 -25.99 -37.23 -13.37
CA GLU A 321 -24.54 -37.04 -13.37
C GLU A 321 -24.07 -37.09 -14.82
N GLU A 322 -23.37 -36.05 -15.24
CA GLU A 322 -22.86 -35.94 -16.60
C GLU A 322 -21.79 -37.02 -16.83
N ILE A 323 -22.09 -37.99 -17.70
CA ILE A 323 -21.11 -38.99 -18.11
C ILE A 323 -20.01 -38.30 -18.91
N SER A 324 -18.79 -38.35 -18.37
CA SER A 324 -17.57 -37.86 -18.99
C SER A 324 -16.54 -39.00 -19.07
N ILE A 325 -15.58 -38.87 -19.99
CA ILE A 325 -14.47 -39.80 -20.13
C ILE A 325 -13.49 -39.57 -18.97
N ILE A 326 -13.19 -40.65 -18.24
CA ILE A 326 -12.13 -40.72 -17.24
C ILE A 326 -10.88 -41.26 -17.93
N GLN A 327 -9.84 -40.43 -18.03
CA GLN A 327 -8.57 -40.78 -18.67
C GLN A 327 -7.96 -42.02 -18.01
N ASP A 328 -7.52 -42.99 -18.82
CA ASP A 328 -6.76 -44.13 -18.32
C ASP A 328 -5.46 -43.64 -17.68
N PRO A 329 -5.18 -43.92 -16.39
CA PRO A 329 -3.91 -43.56 -15.77
C PRO A 329 -2.71 -44.17 -16.48
N GLU A 330 -2.90 -45.28 -17.21
CA GLU A 330 -1.87 -45.92 -18.01
C GLU A 330 -1.86 -45.48 -19.48
N TYR A 331 -2.77 -44.61 -19.94
CA TYR A 331 -2.80 -44.18 -21.35
C TYR A 331 -2.67 -45.37 -22.33
N LYS A 332 -3.52 -46.39 -22.18
CA LYS A 332 -3.67 -47.46 -23.18
C LYS A 332 -4.65 -47.01 -24.25
N ARG A 333 -4.48 -47.49 -25.48
CA ARG A 333 -5.49 -47.31 -26.54
C ARG A 333 -6.82 -47.89 -26.09
N PHE A 334 -7.87 -47.10 -26.22
CA PHE A 334 -9.23 -47.39 -25.75
C PHE A 334 -9.34 -47.75 -24.26
N GLY A 335 -8.33 -47.37 -23.46
CA GLY A 335 -8.25 -47.70 -22.04
C GLY A 335 -9.09 -46.79 -21.14
N CYS A 336 -9.56 -45.64 -21.65
CA CYS A 336 -10.36 -44.72 -20.85
C CYS A 336 -11.67 -45.39 -20.42
N THR A 337 -12.21 -44.91 -19.30
CA THR A 337 -13.44 -45.44 -18.73
C THR A 337 -14.45 -44.31 -18.51
N ILE A 338 -15.59 -44.63 -17.93
CA ILE A 338 -16.57 -43.67 -17.46
C ILE A 338 -16.88 -43.97 -16.00
N ASN A 339 -17.60 -43.08 -15.32
CA ASN A 339 -18.27 -43.46 -14.09
C ASN A 339 -19.30 -44.57 -14.40
N TYR A 340 -19.01 -45.79 -13.97
CA TYR A 340 -19.85 -46.95 -14.25
C TYR A 340 -21.24 -46.83 -13.62
N ASP A 341 -21.40 -46.20 -12.46
CA ASP A 341 -22.72 -45.97 -11.86
C ASP A 341 -23.60 -45.08 -12.75
N SER A 342 -23.01 -43.99 -13.28
CA SER A 342 -23.69 -43.11 -14.22
C SER A 342 -23.99 -43.84 -15.55
N GLY A 343 -23.07 -44.69 -16.02
CA GLY A 343 -23.26 -45.54 -17.20
C GLY A 343 -24.38 -46.56 -17.04
N ILE A 344 -24.46 -47.24 -15.90
CA ILE A 344 -25.50 -48.21 -15.55
C ILE A 344 -26.86 -47.52 -15.48
N LYS A 345 -26.96 -46.38 -14.79
CA LYS A 345 -28.19 -45.58 -14.75
C LYS A 345 -28.69 -45.23 -16.15
N LEU A 346 -27.79 -44.78 -17.03
CA LEU A 346 -28.15 -44.44 -18.41
C LEU A 346 -28.59 -45.68 -19.21
N ALA A 347 -27.90 -46.82 -19.04
CA ALA A 347 -28.27 -48.07 -19.68
C ALA A 347 -29.65 -48.56 -19.22
N LEU A 348 -29.99 -48.42 -17.94
CA LEU A 348 -31.31 -48.74 -17.40
C LEU A 348 -32.41 -47.80 -17.91
N GLN A 349 -32.11 -46.51 -18.08
CA GLN A 349 -33.06 -45.49 -18.53
C GLN A 349 -33.31 -45.52 -20.04
N LYS A 350 -32.27 -45.70 -20.87
CA LYS A 350 -32.35 -45.59 -22.34
C LYS A 350 -32.05 -46.90 -23.08
N GLY A 351 -31.84 -47.99 -22.35
CA GLY A 351 -31.35 -49.24 -22.90
C GLY A 351 -29.87 -49.17 -23.31
N GLN A 352 -29.32 -50.32 -23.68
CA GLN A 352 -27.94 -50.47 -24.14
C GLN A 352 -27.59 -49.55 -25.33
N ASN A 353 -28.51 -49.41 -26.29
CA ASN A 353 -28.32 -48.52 -27.45
C ASN A 353 -28.19 -47.05 -27.06
N GLY A 354 -28.90 -46.60 -26.01
CA GLY A 354 -28.80 -45.24 -25.51
C GLY A 354 -27.44 -44.94 -24.87
N LEU A 355 -26.88 -45.90 -24.12
CA LEU A 355 -25.52 -45.79 -23.60
C LEU A 355 -24.49 -45.81 -24.74
N MET A 356 -24.63 -46.73 -25.69
CA MET A 356 -23.73 -46.83 -26.85
C MET A 356 -23.64 -45.53 -27.65
N GLU A 357 -24.78 -44.89 -27.93
CA GLU A 357 -24.81 -43.62 -28.65
C GLU A 357 -24.13 -42.50 -27.87
N LYS A 358 -24.35 -42.43 -26.55
CA LYS A 358 -23.66 -41.44 -25.71
C LYS A 358 -22.14 -41.66 -25.71
N LEU A 359 -21.68 -42.91 -25.63
CA LEU A 359 -20.24 -43.23 -25.69
C LEU A 359 -19.64 -42.90 -27.06
N ARG A 360 -20.38 -43.10 -28.17
CA ARG A 360 -19.95 -42.67 -29.51
C ARG A 360 -19.77 -41.16 -29.59
N ILE A 361 -20.71 -40.39 -29.05
CA ILE A 361 -20.61 -38.92 -28.97
C ILE A 361 -19.37 -38.52 -28.16
N LEU A 362 -19.18 -39.10 -26.96
CA LEU A 362 -18.02 -38.78 -26.12
C LEU A 362 -16.68 -39.11 -26.81
N ASN A 363 -16.59 -40.26 -27.49
CA ASN A 363 -15.40 -40.61 -28.27
C ASN A 363 -15.20 -39.64 -29.45
N HIS A 364 -16.27 -39.22 -30.13
CA HIS A 364 -16.19 -38.24 -31.20
C HIS A 364 -15.73 -36.86 -30.70
N ASP A 365 -16.26 -36.40 -29.57
CA ASP A 365 -15.86 -35.14 -28.93
C ASP A 365 -14.37 -35.17 -28.56
N MET A 366 -13.90 -36.30 -28.01
CA MET A 366 -12.48 -36.46 -27.70
C MET A 366 -11.62 -36.53 -28.96
N PHE A 367 -12.09 -37.17 -30.03
CA PHE A 367 -11.41 -37.16 -31.32
C PHE A 367 -11.22 -35.74 -31.85
N LEU A 368 -12.27 -34.90 -31.80
CA LEU A 368 -12.18 -33.49 -32.18
C LEU A 368 -11.15 -32.74 -31.32
N LYS A 369 -11.23 -32.89 -29.99
CA LYS A 369 -10.31 -32.24 -29.05
C LYS A 369 -8.84 -32.62 -29.29
N ILE A 370 -8.56 -33.89 -29.56
CA ILE A 370 -7.19 -34.33 -29.85
C ILE A 370 -6.73 -33.86 -31.23
N ASN A 371 -7.61 -33.79 -32.23
CA ASN A 371 -7.25 -33.20 -33.52
C ASN A 371 -6.94 -31.71 -33.44
N ASP A 372 -7.67 -30.94 -32.62
CA ASP A 372 -7.35 -29.54 -32.37
C ASP A 372 -5.97 -29.40 -31.71
N MET A 373 -5.68 -30.26 -30.72
CA MET A 373 -4.36 -30.35 -30.10
C MET A 373 -3.25 -30.70 -31.10
N MET A 374 -3.53 -31.60 -32.05
CA MET A 374 -2.59 -31.94 -33.11
C MET A 374 -2.40 -30.79 -34.10
N ALA A 375 -3.42 -29.98 -34.36
CA ALA A 375 -3.27 -28.76 -35.16
C ALA A 375 -2.34 -27.75 -34.45
N GLU A 376 -2.46 -27.59 -33.13
CA GLU A 376 -1.50 -26.82 -32.32
C GLU A 376 -0.08 -27.38 -32.44
N ALA A 377 0.08 -28.71 -32.33
CA ALA A 377 1.38 -29.38 -32.48
C ALA A 377 2.01 -29.15 -33.84
N ILE A 378 1.24 -29.24 -34.92
CA ILE A 378 1.71 -28.97 -36.27
C ILE A 378 2.14 -27.51 -36.42
N ASN A 379 1.41 -26.57 -35.82
CA ASN A 379 1.81 -25.16 -35.84
C ASN A 379 3.14 -24.93 -35.12
N ALA A 380 3.33 -25.54 -33.95
CA ALA A 380 4.59 -25.44 -33.22
C ALA A 380 5.75 -26.10 -33.98
N ILE A 381 5.54 -27.30 -34.51
CA ILE A 381 6.51 -28.00 -35.40
C ILE A 381 6.94 -27.10 -36.57
N ILE A 382 5.99 -26.53 -37.30
CA ILE A 382 6.29 -25.67 -38.45
C ILE A 382 7.02 -24.39 -38.00
N GLY A 383 6.65 -23.84 -36.83
CA GLY A 383 7.36 -22.72 -36.22
C GLY A 383 8.83 -23.04 -35.93
N HIS A 384 9.10 -24.20 -35.34
CA HIS A 384 10.46 -24.68 -35.06
C HIS A 384 11.28 -24.89 -36.34
N ILE A 385 10.73 -25.59 -37.34
CA ILE A 385 11.42 -25.82 -38.63
C ILE A 385 11.71 -24.48 -39.33
N ASN A 386 10.75 -23.56 -39.32
CA ASN A 386 10.92 -22.23 -39.89
C ASN A 386 12.08 -21.49 -39.20
N TYR A 387 12.13 -21.50 -37.87
CA TYR A 387 13.24 -20.88 -37.13
C TYR A 387 14.57 -21.59 -37.42
N GLU A 388 14.64 -22.91 -37.29
CA GLU A 388 15.89 -23.67 -37.40
C GLU A 388 16.51 -23.66 -38.81
N ARG A 389 15.70 -23.50 -39.87
CA ARG A 389 16.17 -23.68 -41.25
C ARG A 389 15.97 -22.48 -42.19
N ILE A 390 14.90 -21.70 -42.03
CA ILE A 390 14.51 -20.67 -43.01
C ILE A 390 14.74 -19.25 -42.49
N SER A 391 14.39 -18.98 -41.23
CA SER A 391 14.38 -17.64 -40.67
C SER A 391 15.75 -16.98 -40.76
N SER A 392 15.77 -15.68 -41.09
CA SER A 392 17.03 -14.93 -41.24
C SER A 392 17.85 -14.86 -39.96
N ASN A 393 17.18 -14.86 -38.80
CA ASN A 393 17.76 -14.85 -37.46
C ASN A 393 17.92 -16.24 -36.82
N GLY A 394 17.63 -17.31 -37.56
CA GLY A 394 17.78 -18.69 -37.09
C GLY A 394 19.12 -19.31 -37.47
N PRO A 395 19.42 -20.54 -36.99
CA PRO A 395 20.70 -21.21 -37.21
C PRO A 395 20.93 -21.70 -38.65
N LYS A 396 19.88 -21.75 -39.49
CA LYS A 396 19.93 -22.19 -40.90
C LYS A 396 20.68 -23.52 -41.07
N LEU A 397 20.22 -24.56 -40.37
CA LEU A 397 20.90 -25.88 -40.29
C LEU A 397 21.05 -26.63 -41.63
N GLY A 398 20.50 -26.12 -42.75
CA GLY A 398 20.73 -26.67 -44.08
C GLY A 398 19.96 -27.96 -44.35
N GLU A 399 20.65 -28.99 -44.83
CA GLU A 399 20.08 -30.31 -45.15
C GLU A 399 19.67 -31.08 -43.89
N VAL A 400 18.68 -31.96 -44.03
CA VAL A 400 18.29 -32.90 -42.96
C VAL A 400 19.30 -34.05 -42.92
N THR A 401 19.99 -34.20 -41.79
CA THR A 401 20.99 -35.26 -41.55
C THR A 401 20.78 -35.90 -40.18
N ASP A 402 21.58 -36.91 -39.82
CA ASP A 402 21.54 -37.52 -38.48
C ASP A 402 22.00 -36.54 -37.39
N GLU A 403 22.95 -35.67 -37.72
CA GLU A 403 23.48 -34.64 -36.83
C GLU A 403 22.52 -33.46 -36.70
N HIS A 404 21.78 -33.16 -37.77
CA HIS A 404 20.77 -32.09 -37.84
C HIS A 404 19.45 -32.65 -38.37
N PRO A 405 18.71 -33.40 -37.53
CA PRO A 405 17.40 -33.93 -37.90
C PRO A 405 16.40 -32.80 -38.17
N LEU A 406 15.26 -33.11 -38.79
CA LEU A 406 14.24 -32.13 -39.14
C LEU A 406 13.81 -31.28 -37.94
N LEU A 407 13.75 -31.90 -36.76
CA LEU A 407 13.37 -31.31 -35.49
C LEU A 407 14.26 -31.84 -34.37
N THR A 408 14.48 -31.02 -33.34
CA THR A 408 15.13 -31.45 -32.10
C THR A 408 14.26 -32.50 -31.36
N ASN A 409 14.90 -33.58 -30.91
CA ASN A 409 14.24 -34.69 -30.20
C ASN A 409 13.71 -34.23 -28.85
N TYR A 410 12.47 -34.62 -28.52
CA TYR A 410 11.88 -34.37 -27.21
C TYR A 410 12.13 -35.51 -26.22
N PHE A 411 12.61 -36.66 -26.68
CA PHE A 411 12.94 -37.79 -25.83
C PHE A 411 14.33 -38.36 -26.14
N ALA A 412 15.00 -38.89 -25.12
CA ALA A 412 16.04 -39.88 -25.28
C ALA A 412 15.40 -41.27 -25.43
N TYR A 413 15.89 -42.06 -26.38
CA TYR A 413 15.29 -43.32 -26.77
C TYR A 413 16.13 -44.52 -26.31
N PRO A 414 15.51 -45.65 -25.91
CA PRO A 414 16.22 -46.92 -25.76
C PRO A 414 16.68 -47.46 -27.12
N SER A 415 17.72 -48.28 -27.12
CA SER A 415 18.17 -48.98 -28.31
C SER A 415 17.20 -50.10 -28.75
N GLY A 416 17.14 -50.36 -30.06
CA GLY A 416 16.49 -51.55 -30.63
C GLY A 416 15.11 -51.36 -31.28
N SER A 417 14.65 -50.12 -31.49
CA SER A 417 13.42 -49.82 -32.25
C SER A 417 13.72 -49.25 -33.64
N SER A 418 12.89 -49.62 -34.62
CA SER A 418 12.99 -49.14 -36.01
C SER A 418 11.62 -48.95 -36.69
N THR A 419 10.53 -49.12 -35.94
CA THR A 419 9.14 -49.08 -36.44
C THR A 419 8.22 -48.61 -35.30
N ILE A 420 7.16 -47.87 -35.62
CA ILE A 420 6.22 -47.33 -34.62
C ILE A 420 5.55 -48.43 -33.78
N GLU A 421 5.28 -49.60 -34.37
CA GLU A 421 4.67 -50.73 -33.65
C GLU A 421 5.59 -51.24 -32.53
N LYS A 422 6.91 -51.23 -32.74
CA LYS A 422 7.89 -51.61 -31.72
C LYS A 422 8.07 -50.51 -30.67
N ASP A 423 8.00 -49.24 -31.09
CA ASP A 423 8.00 -48.12 -30.15
C ASP A 423 6.78 -48.19 -29.21
N GLU A 424 5.63 -48.60 -29.73
CA GLU A 424 4.42 -48.81 -28.92
C GLU A 424 4.58 -49.97 -27.93
N GLU A 425 5.24 -51.08 -28.30
CA GLU A 425 5.59 -52.13 -27.34
C GLU A 425 6.54 -51.62 -26.24
N ILE A 426 7.50 -50.77 -26.60
CA ILE A 426 8.54 -50.24 -25.70
C ILE A 426 7.96 -49.32 -24.62
N ILE A 427 7.03 -48.44 -24.95
CA ILE A 427 6.48 -47.47 -23.98
C ILE A 427 5.71 -48.14 -22.82
N PHE A 428 5.24 -49.38 -23.00
CA PHE A 428 4.59 -50.20 -21.96
C PHE A 428 5.55 -51.20 -21.30
N ASP A 429 6.75 -51.42 -21.83
CA ASP A 429 7.76 -52.28 -21.22
C ASP A 429 8.33 -51.61 -19.95
N LYS A 430 8.32 -52.32 -18.83
CA LYS A 430 8.71 -51.78 -17.52
C LYS A 430 10.16 -51.29 -17.47
N ILE A 431 11.05 -51.83 -18.29
CA ILE A 431 12.49 -51.51 -18.29
C ILE A 431 12.81 -50.54 -19.42
N LYS A 432 12.41 -50.84 -20.66
CA LYS A 432 12.68 -49.98 -21.82
C LYS A 432 11.84 -48.70 -21.79
N GLY A 433 10.61 -48.75 -21.26
CA GLY A 433 9.76 -47.58 -21.08
C GLY A 433 10.34 -46.57 -20.08
N GLN A 434 11.09 -47.03 -19.08
CA GLN A 434 11.84 -46.16 -18.16
C GLN A 434 12.98 -45.41 -18.87
N GLN A 435 13.50 -45.96 -19.97
CA GLN A 435 14.54 -45.35 -20.79
C GLN A 435 13.99 -44.37 -21.85
N CYS A 436 12.67 -44.29 -22.01
CA CYS A 436 11.99 -43.30 -22.85
C CYS A 436 11.84 -41.97 -22.08
N ARG A 437 12.94 -41.23 -21.97
CA ARG A 437 13.13 -40.11 -21.02
C ARG A 437 12.94 -38.77 -21.70
N ALA A 438 12.15 -37.88 -21.11
CA ALA A 438 11.80 -36.58 -21.68
C ALA A 438 12.95 -35.57 -21.58
N CYS A 439 13.21 -34.85 -22.66
CA CYS A 439 14.16 -33.74 -22.75
C CYS A 439 13.58 -32.46 -22.14
N ASN A 440 14.41 -31.67 -21.47
CA ASN A 440 14.05 -30.37 -20.94
C ASN A 440 14.08 -29.27 -22.04
N GLY A 441 13.59 -28.09 -21.68
CA GLY A 441 13.58 -26.89 -22.52
C GLY A 441 12.85 -25.75 -21.84
N TRP A 442 12.46 -24.74 -22.61
CA TRP A 442 11.59 -23.65 -22.14
C TRP A 442 10.30 -23.58 -22.95
N VAL A 443 9.23 -23.08 -22.34
CA VAL A 443 7.93 -22.87 -22.98
C VAL A 443 7.64 -21.37 -22.99
N MET A 444 7.41 -20.81 -24.18
CA MET A 444 7.22 -19.37 -24.33
C MET A 444 5.87 -18.94 -23.73
N GLY A 445 5.91 -18.13 -22.66
CA GLY A 445 4.70 -17.55 -22.04
C GLY A 445 3.87 -18.53 -21.20
N ASP A 446 4.46 -19.64 -20.74
CA ASP A 446 3.79 -20.60 -19.86
C ASP A 446 3.69 -20.09 -18.41
N ASP A 447 2.84 -20.74 -17.61
CA ASP A 447 2.67 -20.47 -16.18
C ASP A 447 3.86 -21.04 -15.39
N PRO A 448 4.80 -20.21 -14.89
CA PRO A 448 6.03 -20.69 -14.24
C PRO A 448 5.75 -21.35 -12.88
N LEU A 449 4.54 -21.20 -12.31
CA LEU A 449 4.16 -21.86 -11.06
C LEU A 449 3.76 -23.32 -11.26
N LYS A 450 3.63 -23.77 -12.52
CA LYS A 450 3.24 -25.13 -12.88
C LYS A 450 4.38 -25.83 -13.60
N ASN A 451 4.52 -27.12 -13.32
CA ASN A 451 5.50 -27.93 -14.02
C ASN A 451 4.95 -28.36 -15.39
N PHE A 452 5.50 -27.79 -16.46
CA PHE A 452 5.09 -28.11 -17.83
C PHE A 452 5.28 -29.58 -18.22
N ALA A 453 6.01 -30.39 -17.43
CA ALA A 453 6.15 -31.83 -17.70
C ALA A 453 5.01 -32.69 -17.16
N GLU A 454 4.11 -32.13 -16.36
CA GLU A 454 2.95 -32.84 -15.81
C GLU A 454 1.79 -32.95 -16.82
N SER A 455 0.86 -33.87 -16.55
CA SER A 455 -0.21 -34.26 -17.47
C SER A 455 -1.21 -33.14 -17.80
N HIS A 456 -1.30 -32.09 -16.99
CA HIS A 456 -2.22 -30.99 -17.22
C HIS A 456 -1.78 -30.02 -18.33
N SER A 457 -0.48 -29.95 -18.64
CA SER A 457 0.06 -29.00 -19.63
C SER A 457 -0.04 -29.55 -21.08
N GLN A 458 0.14 -30.86 -21.24
CA GLN A 458 0.27 -31.54 -22.54
C GLN A 458 1.34 -30.95 -23.47
N VAL A 459 2.32 -30.21 -22.92
CA VAL A 459 3.35 -29.47 -23.70
C VAL A 459 4.15 -30.36 -24.65
N TYR A 460 4.48 -31.58 -24.23
CA TYR A 460 5.21 -32.55 -25.06
C TYR A 460 4.36 -33.04 -26.23
N LEU A 461 3.07 -33.30 -26.01
CA LEU A 461 2.15 -33.76 -27.06
C LEU A 461 1.81 -32.61 -28.04
N LYS A 462 1.64 -31.39 -27.51
CA LYS A 462 1.43 -30.15 -28.26
C LYS A 462 2.67 -29.59 -28.93
N ARG A 463 3.85 -30.18 -28.73
CA ARG A 463 5.12 -29.73 -29.32
C ARG A 463 5.45 -28.25 -29.06
N GLN A 464 5.04 -27.73 -27.90
CA GLN A 464 5.22 -26.31 -27.53
C GLN A 464 6.56 -26.03 -26.82
N LEU A 465 7.34 -27.07 -26.53
CA LEU A 465 8.63 -26.96 -25.85
C LEU A 465 9.72 -26.55 -26.83
N VAL A 466 10.46 -25.49 -26.53
CA VAL A 466 11.76 -25.26 -27.18
C VAL A 466 12.76 -26.21 -26.51
N SER A 467 12.81 -27.44 -27.00
CA SER A 467 13.64 -28.51 -26.41
C SER A 467 15.11 -28.33 -26.75
N TRP A 468 15.98 -28.61 -25.79
CA TRP A 468 17.44 -28.56 -25.99
C TRP A 468 18.01 -29.84 -26.59
N GLY A 469 17.30 -30.97 -26.46
CA GLY A 469 17.69 -32.27 -27.00
C GLY A 469 18.92 -32.93 -26.37
N ASP A 470 19.74 -32.20 -25.62
CA ASP A 470 20.94 -32.70 -24.93
C ASP A 470 20.75 -32.95 -23.43
N SER A 471 19.64 -32.48 -22.87
CA SER A 471 19.38 -32.46 -21.43
C SER A 471 18.03 -33.07 -21.08
N LEU A 472 17.98 -33.94 -20.09
CA LEU A 472 16.77 -34.62 -19.60
C LEU A 472 16.13 -33.84 -18.47
N LYS A 473 14.79 -33.76 -18.47
CA LYS A 473 14.01 -33.12 -17.40
C LYS A 473 14.01 -34.02 -16.16
N LEU A 474 14.40 -33.44 -15.02
CA LEU A 474 14.41 -34.13 -13.74
C LEU A 474 13.01 -34.19 -13.10
N ASN A 475 12.67 -35.34 -12.52
CA ASN A 475 11.38 -35.61 -11.87
C ASN A 475 11.53 -35.73 -10.34
N TYR A 476 11.36 -34.62 -9.64
CA TYR A 476 11.42 -34.58 -8.17
C TYR A 476 10.16 -35.13 -7.48
N GLY A 477 9.00 -35.08 -8.16
CA GLY A 477 7.70 -35.24 -7.50
C GLY A 477 7.37 -34.08 -6.53
N LEU A 478 6.36 -34.32 -5.68
CA LEU A 478 5.85 -33.30 -4.75
C LEU A 478 6.71 -33.19 -3.48
N GLU A 479 7.37 -34.27 -3.08
CA GLU A 479 8.16 -34.32 -1.86
C GLU A 479 9.33 -35.31 -1.98
N PRO A 480 10.34 -35.25 -1.08
CA PRO A 480 11.51 -36.12 -1.13
C PRO A 480 11.23 -37.62 -1.17
N SER A 481 10.09 -38.08 -0.66
CA SER A 481 9.71 -39.50 -0.65
C SER A 481 9.45 -40.07 -2.05
N HIS A 482 9.06 -39.22 -3.02
CA HIS A 482 8.72 -39.65 -4.38
C HIS A 482 9.95 -40.04 -5.20
N CYS A 483 11.10 -39.36 -4.98
CA CYS A 483 12.36 -39.68 -5.63
C CYS A 483 13.56 -39.45 -4.68
N PRO A 484 13.74 -40.27 -3.62
CA PRO A 484 14.71 -40.00 -2.56
C PRO A 484 16.15 -39.82 -3.06
N TYR A 485 16.53 -40.56 -4.10
CA TYR A 485 17.86 -40.46 -4.71
C TYR A 485 18.11 -39.06 -5.28
N LEU A 486 17.22 -38.55 -6.15
CA LEU A 486 17.37 -37.26 -6.81
C LEU A 486 17.47 -36.11 -5.80
N TRP A 487 16.59 -36.09 -4.80
CA TRP A 487 16.59 -35.07 -3.74
C TRP A 487 17.90 -35.08 -2.95
N LYS A 488 18.39 -36.28 -2.59
CA LYS A 488 19.67 -36.42 -1.88
C LYS A 488 20.85 -35.96 -2.74
N TYR A 489 20.91 -36.41 -3.99
CA TYR A 489 21.97 -36.09 -4.95
C TYR A 489 22.07 -34.58 -5.20
N MET A 490 20.93 -33.92 -5.46
CA MET A 490 20.87 -32.49 -5.73
C MET A 490 21.08 -31.63 -4.48
N LYS A 491 20.69 -32.13 -3.31
CA LYS A 491 21.06 -31.52 -2.03
C LYS A 491 22.57 -31.55 -1.81
N GLU A 492 23.21 -32.68 -2.05
CA GLU A 492 24.67 -32.82 -1.90
C GLU A 492 25.43 -31.91 -2.86
N TYR A 493 24.99 -31.81 -4.12
CA TYR A 493 25.49 -30.83 -5.09
C TYR A 493 25.33 -29.40 -4.57
N THR A 494 24.13 -29.03 -4.13
CA THR A 494 23.82 -27.69 -3.63
C THR A 494 24.65 -27.33 -2.39
N GLU A 495 24.77 -28.24 -1.43
CA GLU A 495 25.58 -28.04 -0.22
C GLU A 495 27.07 -27.91 -0.54
N THR A 496 27.54 -28.67 -1.54
CA THR A 496 28.92 -28.56 -2.03
C THR A 496 29.17 -27.20 -2.67
N CYS A 497 28.29 -26.74 -3.55
CA CYS A 497 28.36 -25.40 -4.13
C CYS A 497 28.28 -24.32 -3.04
N ALA A 498 27.42 -24.48 -2.02
CA ALA A 498 27.29 -23.51 -0.93
C ALA A 498 28.55 -23.41 -0.06
N ARG A 499 29.33 -24.49 0.09
CA ARG A 499 30.63 -24.44 0.77
C ARG A 499 31.66 -23.65 -0.04
N LEU A 500 31.69 -23.85 -1.35
CA LEU A 500 32.68 -23.27 -2.25
C LEU A 500 32.40 -21.80 -2.61
N PHE A 501 31.16 -21.48 -2.98
CA PHE A 501 30.78 -20.22 -3.60
C PHE A 501 30.02 -19.31 -2.65
N SER A 502 30.18 -17.99 -2.82
CA SER A 502 29.51 -16.99 -1.99
C SER A 502 28.03 -16.78 -2.34
N GLY A 503 27.59 -17.33 -3.47
CA GLY A 503 26.24 -17.15 -3.99
C GLY A 503 25.95 -18.05 -5.17
N PHE A 504 24.67 -18.10 -5.54
CA PHE A 504 24.14 -18.87 -6.67
C PHE A 504 23.48 -17.96 -7.69
N ARG A 505 23.68 -18.25 -8.98
CA ARG A 505 22.72 -17.92 -10.03
C ARG A 505 21.86 -19.17 -10.25
N ILE A 506 20.54 -19.05 -10.06
CA ILE A 506 19.62 -20.16 -10.34
C ILE A 506 19.32 -20.10 -11.83
N ASP A 507 19.89 -21.07 -12.55
CA ASP A 507 19.67 -21.23 -13.98
C ASP A 507 18.24 -21.71 -14.25
N ASN A 508 17.59 -21.10 -15.25
CA ASN A 508 16.23 -21.45 -15.65
C ASN A 508 15.29 -21.60 -14.43
N CYS A 509 15.31 -20.59 -13.55
CA CYS A 509 14.60 -20.61 -12.26
C CYS A 509 13.09 -20.84 -12.46
N HIS A 510 12.53 -20.24 -13.51
CA HIS A 510 11.13 -20.37 -13.89
C HIS A 510 10.70 -21.80 -14.26
N SER A 511 11.62 -22.68 -14.67
CA SER A 511 11.32 -24.09 -14.97
C SER A 511 11.67 -25.05 -13.83
N THR A 512 12.23 -24.53 -12.73
CA THR A 512 12.52 -25.32 -11.54
C THR A 512 11.30 -25.28 -10.62
N PRO A 513 10.71 -26.44 -10.25
CA PRO A 513 9.58 -26.45 -9.34
C PRO A 513 9.91 -25.70 -8.05
N ILE A 514 9.10 -24.69 -7.72
CA ILE A 514 9.43 -23.72 -6.68
C ILE A 514 9.68 -24.35 -5.31
N HIS A 515 8.98 -25.45 -4.95
CA HIS A 515 9.19 -26.17 -3.68
C HIS A 515 10.55 -26.88 -3.63
N VAL A 516 11.07 -27.31 -4.78
CA VAL A 516 12.41 -27.90 -4.90
C VAL A 516 13.47 -26.82 -4.69
N ALA A 517 13.34 -25.69 -5.39
CA ALA A 517 14.25 -24.56 -5.25
C ALA A 517 14.28 -24.04 -3.80
N GLU A 518 13.12 -23.96 -3.15
CA GLU A 518 12.99 -23.54 -1.75
C GLU A 518 13.75 -24.50 -0.81
N TYR A 519 13.54 -25.82 -0.94
CA TYR A 519 14.24 -26.82 -0.15
C TYR A 519 15.76 -26.77 -0.32
N LEU A 520 16.24 -26.67 -1.56
CA LEU A 520 17.67 -26.65 -1.87
C LEU A 520 18.34 -25.36 -1.39
N LEU A 521 17.69 -24.19 -1.55
CA LEU A 521 18.17 -22.93 -0.99
C LEU A 521 18.20 -22.94 0.53
N ASN A 522 17.23 -23.57 1.19
CA ASN A 522 17.23 -23.70 2.65
C ASN A 522 18.40 -24.58 3.12
N ALA A 523 18.72 -25.67 2.42
CA ALA A 523 19.91 -26.46 2.69
C ALA A 523 21.20 -25.62 2.50
N ALA A 524 21.29 -24.84 1.43
CA ALA A 524 22.42 -23.95 1.18
C ALA A 524 22.58 -22.88 2.27
N ARG A 525 21.48 -22.25 2.71
CA ARG A 525 21.49 -21.21 3.75
C ARG A 525 21.86 -21.72 5.14
N LYS A 526 21.66 -23.01 5.42
CA LYS A 526 22.17 -23.65 6.66
C LYS A 526 23.69 -23.66 6.71
N ILE A 527 24.35 -23.76 5.56
CA ILE A 527 25.81 -23.69 5.44
C ILE A 527 26.26 -22.22 5.33
N LYS A 528 25.51 -21.39 4.57
CA LYS A 528 25.86 -19.99 4.31
C LYS A 528 24.66 -19.06 4.51
N PRO A 529 24.46 -18.51 5.72
CA PRO A 529 23.29 -17.67 6.02
C PRO A 529 23.18 -16.39 5.16
N ASN A 530 24.31 -15.79 4.78
CA ASN A 530 24.36 -14.61 3.88
C ASN A 530 24.55 -15.00 2.40
N LEU A 531 24.04 -16.17 1.96
CA LEU A 531 24.14 -16.62 0.57
C LEU A 531 23.53 -15.57 -0.37
N TYR A 532 24.32 -15.08 -1.34
CA TYR A 532 23.81 -14.20 -2.39
C TYR A 532 23.04 -15.04 -3.43
N VAL A 533 21.75 -14.77 -3.63
CA VAL A 533 20.93 -15.56 -4.56
C VAL A 533 20.48 -14.68 -5.71
N VAL A 534 20.89 -15.04 -6.92
CA VAL A 534 20.50 -14.42 -8.17
C VAL A 534 19.62 -15.40 -8.94
N ALA A 535 18.58 -14.93 -9.62
CA ALA A 535 17.72 -15.81 -10.42
C ALA A 535 17.50 -15.28 -11.83
N GLU A 536 17.59 -16.20 -12.78
CA GLU A 536 17.07 -16.03 -14.13
C GLU A 536 15.57 -16.32 -14.14
N LEU A 537 14.77 -15.25 -13.98
CA LEU A 537 13.32 -15.35 -13.81
C LEU A 537 12.61 -14.33 -14.73
N PHE A 538 11.85 -14.87 -15.68
CA PHE A 538 11.12 -14.13 -16.72
C PHE A 538 9.64 -14.52 -16.73
N THR A 539 8.90 -14.15 -15.69
CA THR A 539 7.47 -14.49 -15.58
C THR A 539 6.58 -13.57 -16.42
N GLY A 540 7.11 -12.42 -16.87
CA GLY A 540 6.34 -11.36 -17.54
C GLY A 540 5.39 -10.60 -16.59
N CYS A 541 5.34 -10.93 -15.30
CA CYS A 541 4.43 -10.35 -14.32
C CYS A 541 5.13 -10.14 -12.97
N GLU A 542 5.22 -8.88 -12.51
CA GLU A 542 5.89 -8.53 -11.24
C GLU A 542 5.24 -9.22 -10.03
N GLU A 543 3.92 -9.38 -10.02
CA GLU A 543 3.22 -10.08 -8.94
C GLU A 543 3.61 -11.57 -8.86
N VAL A 544 3.96 -12.19 -9.99
CA VAL A 544 4.44 -13.57 -10.06
C VAL A 544 5.93 -13.63 -9.70
N ASP A 545 6.75 -12.69 -10.20
CA ASP A 545 8.16 -12.55 -9.76
C ASP A 545 8.25 -12.45 -8.23
N ASN A 546 7.37 -11.66 -7.61
CA ASN A 546 7.33 -11.50 -6.16
C ASN A 546 7.03 -12.79 -5.43
N ILE A 547 6.22 -13.72 -5.98
CA ILE A 547 6.00 -15.04 -5.35
C ILE A 547 7.31 -15.83 -5.27
N PHE A 548 8.09 -15.85 -6.36
CA PHE A 548 9.39 -16.51 -6.39
C PHE A 548 10.39 -15.81 -5.47
N VAL A 549 10.49 -14.48 -5.54
CA VAL A 549 11.37 -13.70 -4.65
C VAL A 549 11.03 -13.98 -3.19
N ASN A 550 9.74 -13.94 -2.85
CA ASN A 550 9.20 -14.20 -1.52
C ASN A 550 9.58 -15.58 -1.01
N ARG A 551 9.22 -16.65 -1.72
CA ARG A 551 9.46 -18.01 -1.23
C ARG A 551 10.93 -18.42 -1.28
N LEU A 552 11.64 -18.03 -2.33
CA LEU A 552 13.01 -18.46 -2.55
C LEU A 552 14.03 -17.56 -1.84
N GLY A 553 13.64 -16.36 -1.41
CA GLY A 553 14.59 -15.38 -0.85
C GLY A 553 15.61 -14.90 -1.88
N ILE A 554 15.17 -14.70 -3.13
CA ILE A 554 16.05 -14.21 -4.20
C ILE A 554 16.53 -12.80 -3.83
N THR A 555 17.85 -12.61 -3.84
CA THR A 555 18.46 -11.31 -3.57
C THR A 555 18.45 -10.43 -4.80
N SER A 556 18.68 -10.98 -6.00
CA SER A 556 18.70 -10.18 -7.23
C SER A 556 18.09 -10.91 -8.42
N LEU A 557 17.29 -10.18 -9.20
CA LEU A 557 16.76 -10.69 -10.46
C LEU A 557 17.66 -10.25 -11.61
N ILE A 558 17.95 -11.17 -12.53
CA ILE A 558 18.71 -10.84 -13.75
C ILE A 558 17.85 -9.96 -14.65
N ARG A 559 18.42 -8.83 -15.06
CA ARG A 559 17.85 -7.90 -16.04
C ARG A 559 18.94 -7.51 -17.02
N GLU A 560 18.58 -7.13 -18.23
CA GLU A 560 19.56 -6.84 -19.27
C GLU A 560 19.24 -5.54 -20.01
N ALA A 561 20.25 -4.69 -20.16
CA ALA A 561 20.13 -3.39 -20.80
C ALA A 561 19.82 -3.47 -22.31
N GLN A 562 20.05 -4.61 -22.95
CA GLN A 562 19.72 -4.80 -24.35
C GLN A 562 18.24 -5.14 -24.59
N ASN A 563 17.46 -5.44 -23.54
CA ASN A 563 16.04 -5.78 -23.66
C ASN A 563 15.12 -4.54 -23.72
N CYS A 564 15.65 -3.39 -24.16
CA CYS A 564 14.88 -2.18 -24.43
C CYS A 564 14.11 -2.31 -25.77
N GLN A 565 12.79 -2.13 -25.75
CA GLN A 565 11.97 -2.21 -26.97
C GLN A 565 12.12 -0.98 -27.88
N ASN A 566 12.32 0.22 -27.32
CA ASN A 566 12.19 1.51 -28.05
C ASN A 566 13.45 2.38 -27.98
N LYS A 567 14.67 1.82 -27.95
CA LYS A 567 15.94 2.58 -27.75
C LYS A 567 16.06 3.34 -26.40
N GLU A 568 14.99 3.48 -25.63
CA GLU A 568 14.93 4.18 -24.33
C GLU A 568 15.49 3.35 -23.16
N GLN A 569 16.80 3.18 -23.09
CA GLN A 569 17.44 2.54 -21.94
C GLN A 569 17.27 3.31 -20.62
N GLY A 570 16.96 4.62 -20.67
CA GLY A 570 16.74 5.45 -19.48
C GLY A 570 15.63 4.94 -18.56
N ARG A 571 14.59 4.26 -19.07
CA ARG A 571 13.53 3.68 -18.23
C ARG A 571 14.04 2.56 -17.32
N MET A 572 14.98 1.75 -17.79
CA MET A 572 15.59 0.70 -16.97
C MET A 572 16.44 1.31 -15.86
N VAL A 573 17.20 2.37 -16.16
CA VAL A 573 17.94 3.11 -15.15
C VAL A 573 17.00 3.78 -14.16
N TYR A 574 15.87 4.34 -14.58
CA TYR A 574 14.90 4.89 -13.64
C TYR A 574 14.35 3.82 -12.70
N ARG A 575 14.04 2.62 -13.23
CA ARG A 575 13.44 1.52 -12.46
C ARG A 575 14.42 0.86 -11.47
N TYR A 576 15.65 0.60 -11.90
CA TYR A 576 16.68 -0.10 -11.11
C TYR A 576 17.74 0.84 -10.55
N GLY A 577 17.59 2.14 -10.78
CA GLY A 577 18.59 3.15 -10.49
C GLY A 577 18.80 3.37 -9.02
N GLY A 578 17.79 3.26 -8.16
CA GLY A 578 17.92 3.53 -6.73
C GLY A 578 16.77 4.37 -6.21
N LYS A 579 17.00 5.08 -5.10
CA LYS A 579 15.98 5.97 -4.53
C LYS A 579 15.78 7.18 -5.44
N GLN A 580 14.54 7.65 -5.55
CA GLN A 580 14.28 8.88 -6.29
C GLN A 580 15.05 10.04 -5.65
N MET A 581 15.66 10.90 -6.48
CA MET A 581 16.36 12.09 -5.99
C MET A 581 15.45 12.97 -5.12
N ALA A 582 16.01 13.41 -3.99
CA ALA A 582 15.33 14.17 -2.94
C ALA A 582 14.15 13.44 -2.28
N SER A 583 14.18 12.10 -2.21
CA SER A 583 13.13 11.32 -1.53
C SER A 583 12.89 11.78 -0.08
N PHE A 584 11.64 11.80 0.34
CA PHE A 584 11.29 12.06 1.73
C PHE A 584 11.66 10.85 2.58
N MET A 585 12.69 11.00 3.42
CA MET A 585 13.15 9.93 4.30
C MET A 585 12.37 9.96 5.63
N GLY A 586 11.27 9.23 5.70
CA GLY A 586 10.55 9.00 6.95
C GLY A 586 11.22 7.91 7.80
N GLN A 587 11.52 8.20 9.07
CA GLN A 587 11.99 7.19 10.02
C GLN A 587 10.92 6.12 10.31
N GLU A 588 9.64 6.50 10.25
CA GLU A 588 8.50 5.61 10.40
C GLU A 588 7.53 5.84 9.24
N CYS A 589 7.28 4.81 8.44
CA CYS A 589 6.34 4.87 7.31
C CYS A 589 5.66 3.53 7.06
N LYS A 590 4.58 3.55 6.27
CA LYS A 590 3.91 2.32 5.82
C LYS A 590 4.87 1.47 4.99
N ALA A 591 4.82 0.16 5.19
CA ALA A 591 5.55 -0.79 4.35
C ALA A 591 4.96 -0.77 2.93
N LEU A 592 5.64 -0.08 2.01
CA LEU A 592 5.28 -0.04 0.60
C LEU A 592 5.89 -1.22 -0.15
N ASN A 593 5.20 -1.68 -1.20
CA ASN A 593 5.72 -2.70 -2.10
C ASN A 593 7.03 -2.22 -2.72
N SER A 594 8.08 -3.04 -2.62
CA SER A 594 9.43 -2.73 -3.09
C SER A 594 9.63 -3.31 -4.49
N VAL A 595 10.58 -2.74 -5.23
CA VAL A 595 11.09 -3.38 -6.47
C VAL A 595 12.20 -4.36 -6.06
N ALA A 596 12.13 -5.58 -6.57
CA ALA A 596 13.19 -6.57 -6.39
C ALA A 596 14.53 -6.01 -6.90
N HIS A 597 15.59 -6.16 -6.10
CA HIS A 597 16.92 -5.69 -6.47
C HIS A 597 17.38 -6.42 -7.76
N ALA A 598 18.11 -5.74 -8.63
CA ALA A 598 18.52 -6.28 -9.92
C ALA A 598 20.02 -6.58 -9.96
N LEU A 599 20.39 -7.60 -10.71
CA LEU A 599 21.72 -7.72 -11.32
C LEU A 599 21.55 -7.32 -12.79
N LEU A 600 21.85 -6.05 -13.10
CA LEU A 600 21.63 -5.46 -14.41
C LEU A 600 22.84 -5.71 -15.31
N TYR A 601 22.67 -6.55 -16.32
CA TYR A 601 23.70 -6.87 -17.29
C TYR A 601 23.74 -5.88 -18.45
N ASP A 602 24.93 -5.54 -18.94
CA ASP A 602 25.10 -4.99 -20.28
C ASP A 602 24.91 -6.06 -21.36
N GLN A 603 25.40 -7.27 -21.13
CA GLN A 603 25.18 -8.45 -21.95
C GLN A 603 25.27 -9.71 -21.06
N THR A 604 24.25 -10.57 -21.13
CA THR A 604 24.31 -11.92 -20.54
C THR A 604 25.10 -12.87 -21.44
N HIS A 605 25.61 -13.96 -20.89
CA HIS A 605 26.63 -14.79 -21.55
C HIS A 605 26.11 -15.64 -22.72
N ASP A 606 24.79 -15.80 -22.84
CA ASP A 606 24.08 -16.60 -23.84
C ASP A 606 23.32 -15.73 -24.87
N ASN A 607 23.31 -14.40 -24.68
CA ASN A 607 22.68 -13.47 -25.62
C ASN A 607 23.66 -12.91 -26.68
N PRO A 608 23.14 -12.44 -27.83
CA PRO A 608 23.96 -11.86 -28.88
C PRO A 608 24.76 -10.64 -28.42
N SER A 609 25.89 -10.41 -29.09
CA SER A 609 26.69 -9.20 -28.90
C SER A 609 25.91 -7.94 -29.30
N PRO A 610 26.26 -6.74 -28.78
CA PRO A 610 25.67 -5.48 -29.25
C PRO A 610 25.76 -5.28 -30.76
N VAL A 611 26.82 -5.75 -31.42
CA VAL A 611 26.95 -5.71 -32.89
C VAL A 611 25.98 -6.65 -33.56
N ALA A 612 25.84 -7.87 -33.06
CA ALA A 612 24.88 -8.83 -33.61
C ALA A 612 23.43 -8.38 -33.43
N LYS A 613 23.12 -7.68 -32.32
CA LYS A 613 21.76 -7.22 -32.01
C LYS A 613 21.38 -5.88 -32.62
N PHE A 614 22.27 -4.88 -32.53
CA PHE A 614 22.00 -3.50 -32.95
C PHE A 614 22.78 -3.06 -34.19
N GLY A 615 23.71 -3.89 -34.68
CA GLY A 615 24.53 -3.58 -35.87
C GLY A 615 25.63 -2.55 -35.62
N SER A 616 25.99 -2.24 -34.36
CA SER A 616 26.89 -1.11 -34.05
C SER A 616 27.95 -1.42 -32.99
N MET A 617 29.21 -1.15 -33.33
CA MET A 617 30.35 -1.15 -32.39
C MET A 617 30.25 -0.03 -31.36
N TYR A 618 29.53 1.06 -31.67
CA TYR A 618 29.41 2.24 -30.82
C TYR A 618 28.43 2.04 -29.64
N CYS A 619 27.80 0.86 -29.51
CA CYS A 619 26.92 0.53 -28.39
C CYS A 619 27.66 0.07 -27.12
N TYR A 620 28.84 -0.53 -27.24
CA TYR A 620 29.51 -1.22 -26.12
C TYR A 620 29.81 -0.26 -24.97
N LEU A 621 30.51 0.84 -25.25
CA LEU A 621 30.93 1.81 -24.25
C LEU A 621 29.75 2.55 -23.58
N PRO A 622 28.77 3.11 -24.33
CA PRO A 622 27.60 3.74 -23.72
C PRO A 622 26.76 2.78 -22.88
N THR A 623 26.54 1.55 -23.34
CA THR A 623 25.73 0.56 -22.61
C THR A 623 26.39 0.16 -21.29
N ALA A 624 27.69 -0.15 -21.32
CA ALA A 624 28.49 -0.44 -20.12
C ALA A 624 28.45 0.72 -19.11
N SER A 625 28.61 1.94 -19.61
CA SER A 625 28.61 3.14 -18.80
C SER A 625 27.23 3.41 -18.20
N LEU A 626 26.17 3.27 -18.99
CA LEU A 626 24.80 3.50 -18.56
C LEU A 626 24.37 2.51 -17.48
N VAL A 627 24.69 1.22 -17.65
CA VAL A 627 24.43 0.19 -16.62
C VAL A 627 25.14 0.55 -15.32
N SER A 628 26.40 1.00 -15.38
CA SER A 628 27.16 1.38 -14.17
C SER A 628 26.56 2.56 -13.37
N THR A 629 25.67 3.33 -14.01
CA THR A 629 25.00 4.47 -13.37
C THR A 629 23.91 4.06 -12.41
N THR A 630 23.45 2.81 -12.39
CA THR A 630 22.43 2.36 -11.44
C THR A 630 23.00 2.12 -10.04
N ALA A 631 22.17 2.26 -9.01
CA ALA A 631 22.41 1.84 -7.64
C ALA A 631 21.76 0.46 -7.44
N CYS A 632 22.29 -0.50 -8.19
CA CYS A 632 22.02 -1.93 -8.05
C CYS A 632 23.28 -2.69 -8.48
N ALA A 633 23.30 -4.00 -8.31
CA ALA A 633 24.37 -4.81 -8.87
C ALA A 633 24.41 -4.71 -10.41
N ILE A 634 25.61 -4.71 -10.98
CA ILE A 634 25.84 -4.68 -12.42
C ILE A 634 26.58 -5.94 -12.89
N GLY A 635 26.26 -6.40 -14.09
CA GLY A 635 26.80 -7.59 -14.70
C GLY A 635 27.37 -7.35 -16.09
N SER A 636 28.37 -8.15 -16.47
CA SER A 636 28.84 -8.28 -17.84
C SER A 636 29.31 -9.71 -18.11
N THR A 637 29.67 -10.01 -19.36
CA THR A 637 30.22 -11.30 -19.77
C THR A 637 31.61 -11.12 -20.38
N ARG A 638 32.51 -12.07 -20.15
CA ARG A 638 33.85 -12.07 -20.75
C ARG A 638 33.72 -12.09 -22.28
N GLY A 639 34.46 -11.23 -22.97
CA GLY A 639 34.32 -10.98 -24.40
C GLY A 639 33.68 -9.63 -24.73
N PHE A 640 32.74 -9.15 -23.90
CA PHE A 640 32.14 -7.82 -24.09
C PHE A 640 33.20 -6.73 -24.01
N ASP A 641 34.05 -6.78 -22.98
CA ASP A 641 35.11 -5.81 -22.74
C ASP A 641 36.25 -5.91 -23.77
N GLU A 642 36.32 -7.01 -24.52
CA GLU A 642 37.31 -7.25 -25.55
C GLU A 642 36.82 -6.90 -26.96
N PHE A 643 35.60 -6.37 -27.12
CA PHE A 643 34.96 -6.13 -28.42
C PHE A 643 34.77 -7.40 -29.26
N VAL A 644 34.40 -8.51 -28.61
CA VAL A 644 33.96 -9.71 -29.32
C VAL A 644 32.62 -9.43 -30.00
N THR A 645 32.60 -9.54 -31.33
CA THR A 645 31.45 -9.17 -32.18
C THR A 645 30.50 -10.34 -32.47
N PHE A 646 30.90 -11.57 -32.17
CA PHE A 646 30.09 -12.77 -32.31
C PHE A 646 29.56 -13.26 -30.96
N THR A 647 28.51 -14.08 -30.97
CA THR A 647 27.99 -14.74 -29.76
C THR A 647 28.95 -15.83 -29.32
N ILE A 648 29.43 -15.78 -28.07
CA ILE A 648 30.26 -16.83 -27.47
C ILE A 648 29.32 -17.98 -27.07
N ASP A 649 29.17 -18.94 -27.98
CA ASP A 649 28.20 -20.02 -27.86
C ASP A 649 28.51 -20.98 -26.69
N VAL A 650 27.53 -21.20 -25.82
CA VAL A 650 27.66 -22.04 -24.61
C VAL A 650 27.93 -23.52 -24.92
N VAL A 651 27.71 -23.96 -26.17
CA VAL A 651 27.89 -25.34 -26.66
C VAL A 651 29.11 -25.44 -27.60
N LYS A 652 29.12 -24.66 -28.67
CA LYS A 652 30.05 -24.78 -29.81
C LYS A 652 31.40 -24.11 -29.59
N GLU A 653 31.49 -23.08 -28.74
CA GLU A 653 32.77 -22.40 -28.54
C GLU A 653 33.78 -23.31 -27.84
N LYS A 654 35.00 -23.37 -28.38
CA LYS A 654 36.13 -24.16 -27.85
C LYS A 654 37.37 -23.31 -27.61
N ARG A 655 37.42 -22.10 -28.17
CA ARG A 655 38.54 -21.20 -28.01
C ARG A 655 38.63 -20.73 -26.56
N LEU A 656 39.85 -20.66 -26.04
CA LEU A 656 40.06 -20.31 -24.65
C LEU A 656 40.04 -18.80 -24.45
N TYR A 657 39.61 -18.37 -23.26
CA TYR A 657 39.80 -16.97 -22.86
C TYR A 657 41.30 -16.65 -22.79
N LYS A 658 41.63 -15.42 -23.18
CA LYS A 658 42.97 -14.86 -23.01
C LYS A 658 43.31 -14.63 -21.54
N ASN A 659 44.57 -14.86 -21.22
CA ASN A 659 45.21 -14.52 -19.97
C ASN A 659 45.34 -12.99 -19.84
N TRP A 660 45.51 -12.50 -18.61
CA TRP A 660 45.74 -11.06 -18.38
C TRP A 660 46.93 -10.52 -19.19
N SER A 661 48.03 -11.26 -19.23
CA SER A 661 49.23 -10.87 -19.99
C SER A 661 48.97 -10.65 -21.50
N GLU A 662 47.93 -11.28 -22.05
CA GLU A 662 47.53 -11.20 -23.46
C GLU A 662 46.54 -10.04 -23.75
N VAL A 663 45.90 -9.45 -22.73
CA VAL A 663 44.90 -8.36 -22.89
C VAL A 663 45.23 -7.08 -22.11
N GLN A 664 46.38 -7.04 -21.44
CA GLN A 664 46.79 -5.91 -20.59
C GLN A 664 47.11 -4.61 -21.34
N GLU A 665 47.10 -4.60 -22.68
CA GLU A 665 47.31 -3.38 -23.46
C GLU A 665 46.15 -2.39 -23.21
N ASP A 666 46.46 -1.16 -22.82
CA ASP A 666 45.46 -0.14 -22.44
C ASP A 666 44.38 0.12 -23.51
N ASN A 667 44.72 -0.08 -24.78
CA ASN A 667 43.83 0.18 -25.93
C ASN A 667 43.15 -1.08 -26.46
N TYR A 668 43.27 -2.24 -25.80
CA TYR A 668 42.59 -3.45 -26.21
C TYR A 668 41.11 -3.37 -25.77
N GLY A 669 40.18 -3.17 -26.71
CA GLY A 669 38.75 -3.09 -26.41
C GLY A 669 38.37 -1.99 -25.40
N LEU A 670 37.52 -2.34 -24.43
CA LEU A 670 37.11 -1.50 -23.30
C LEU A 670 38.01 -1.66 -22.07
N ILE A 671 39.11 -2.41 -22.10
CA ILE A 671 39.85 -2.82 -20.89
C ILE A 671 40.12 -1.65 -19.92
N LYS A 672 40.72 -0.55 -20.40
CA LYS A 672 40.97 0.64 -19.58
C LYS A 672 39.68 1.40 -19.23
N ALA A 673 38.73 1.51 -20.15
CA ALA A 673 37.46 2.20 -19.94
C ALA A 673 36.60 1.49 -18.87
N ARG A 674 36.47 0.17 -18.96
CA ARG A 674 35.73 -0.67 -18.02
C ARG A 674 36.26 -0.52 -16.60
N LYS A 675 37.59 -0.48 -16.44
CA LYS A 675 38.20 -0.23 -15.13
C LYS A 675 37.71 1.07 -14.51
N LEU A 676 37.68 2.15 -15.28
CA LEU A 676 37.23 3.46 -14.81
C LEU A 676 35.72 3.47 -14.49
N ILE A 677 34.91 2.81 -15.33
CA ILE A 677 33.47 2.66 -15.16
C ILE A 677 33.14 1.87 -13.87
N ASN A 678 33.73 0.69 -13.69
CA ASN A 678 33.51 -0.16 -12.52
C ASN A 678 34.02 0.48 -11.23
N ASN A 679 35.17 1.17 -11.29
CA ASN A 679 35.69 1.92 -10.15
C ASN A 679 34.74 3.06 -9.76
N LEU A 680 34.16 3.77 -10.73
CA LEU A 680 33.19 4.83 -10.47
C LEU A 680 31.90 4.27 -9.85
N HIS A 681 31.38 3.17 -10.39
CA HIS A 681 30.22 2.47 -9.85
C HIS A 681 30.44 2.03 -8.39
N SER A 682 31.55 1.32 -8.14
CA SER A 682 31.93 0.89 -6.79
C SER A 682 32.07 2.08 -5.85
N LYS A 683 32.77 3.14 -6.27
CA LYS A 683 32.94 4.37 -5.49
C LYS A 683 31.58 4.98 -5.13
N MET A 684 30.69 5.13 -6.10
CA MET A 684 29.35 5.66 -5.88
C MET A 684 28.56 4.84 -4.86
N ALA A 685 28.64 3.50 -4.93
CA ALA A 685 27.96 2.63 -3.98
C ALA A 685 28.55 2.72 -2.55
N TYR A 686 29.89 2.65 -2.41
CA TYR A 686 30.56 2.73 -1.10
C TYR A 686 30.44 4.10 -0.44
N GLU A 687 30.48 5.17 -1.22
CA GLU A 687 30.35 6.54 -0.69
C GLU A 687 28.88 6.91 -0.42
N GLY A 688 27.92 6.12 -0.90
CA GLY A 688 26.50 6.29 -0.58
C GLY A 688 25.71 7.16 -1.56
N TYR A 689 26.08 7.18 -2.84
CA TYR A 689 25.31 7.82 -3.92
C TYR A 689 24.05 7.00 -4.25
N THR A 690 23.08 7.01 -3.33
CA THR A 690 21.88 6.15 -3.37
C THR A 690 20.71 6.75 -4.13
N GLU A 691 20.76 8.05 -4.42
CA GLU A 691 19.70 8.76 -5.12
C GLU A 691 19.99 8.92 -6.61
N VAL A 692 18.98 8.67 -7.45
CA VAL A 692 19.12 8.65 -8.91
C VAL A 692 18.02 9.45 -9.60
N PHE A 693 18.42 10.13 -10.67
CA PHE A 693 17.51 10.74 -11.63
C PHE A 693 18.03 10.48 -13.05
N ALA A 694 17.20 9.88 -13.91
CA ALA A 694 17.52 9.61 -15.30
C ALA A 694 16.75 10.57 -16.21
N ASP A 695 17.47 11.40 -16.97
CA ASP A 695 16.93 12.29 -18.00
C ASP A 695 17.22 11.67 -19.38
N GLN A 696 16.15 11.26 -20.07
CA GLN A 696 16.21 10.80 -21.47
C GLN A 696 16.24 12.06 -22.34
N VAL A 697 17.44 12.60 -22.58
CA VAL A 697 17.66 13.91 -23.24
C VAL A 697 17.26 13.86 -24.71
N THR A 698 17.53 12.73 -25.37
CA THR A 698 17.02 12.35 -26.71
C THR A 698 16.73 10.84 -26.71
N ASP A 699 16.27 10.26 -27.82
CA ASP A 699 16.05 8.81 -27.96
C ASP A 699 17.34 7.97 -27.74
N THR A 700 18.51 8.58 -27.92
CA THR A 700 19.84 7.92 -27.83
C THR A 700 20.74 8.50 -26.75
N VAL A 701 20.46 9.71 -26.25
CA VAL A 701 21.25 10.37 -25.21
C VAL A 701 20.55 10.29 -23.86
N VAL A 702 21.24 9.70 -22.89
CA VAL A 702 20.75 9.57 -21.51
C VAL A 702 21.75 10.22 -20.57
N ALA A 703 21.25 11.13 -19.72
CA ALA A 703 22.00 11.73 -18.63
C ALA A 703 21.47 11.18 -17.30
N VAL A 704 22.34 10.52 -16.54
CA VAL A 704 22.00 9.93 -15.24
C VAL A 704 22.72 10.68 -14.15
N THR A 705 21.94 11.26 -13.24
CA THR A 705 22.40 11.97 -12.06
C THR A 705 22.39 11.04 -10.86
N ARG A 706 23.55 10.83 -10.26
CA ARG A 706 23.75 10.13 -8.99
C ARG A 706 24.09 11.13 -7.90
N ARG A 707 23.33 11.13 -6.80
CA ARG A 707 23.55 12.03 -5.65
C ARG A 707 23.84 11.24 -4.38
N ASN A 708 24.83 11.71 -3.63
CA ASN A 708 25.03 11.32 -2.24
C ASN A 708 24.14 12.20 -1.34
N PRO A 709 23.11 11.65 -0.66
CA PRO A 709 22.23 12.46 0.18
C PRO A 709 22.93 13.01 1.44
N THR A 710 24.09 12.46 1.81
CA THR A 710 24.87 12.90 2.98
C THR A 710 25.80 14.06 2.62
N THR A 711 26.64 13.90 1.59
CA THR A 711 27.61 14.94 1.21
C THR A 711 27.06 15.96 0.22
N ASN A 712 25.93 15.65 -0.44
CA ASN A 712 25.38 16.42 -1.56
C ASN A 712 26.26 16.48 -2.81
N ASP A 713 27.31 15.67 -2.86
CA ASP A 713 28.08 15.49 -4.08
C ASP A 713 27.21 14.82 -5.14
N VAL A 714 27.38 15.28 -6.38
CA VAL A 714 26.63 14.81 -7.52
C VAL A 714 27.58 14.35 -8.61
N ILE A 715 27.25 13.23 -9.23
CA ILE A 715 27.91 12.71 -10.42
C ILE A 715 26.87 12.65 -11.52
N ILE A 716 27.13 13.27 -12.67
CA ILE A 716 26.27 13.13 -13.86
C ILE A 716 27.04 12.33 -14.91
N ILE A 717 26.46 11.24 -15.38
CA ILE A 717 27.03 10.40 -16.43
C ILE A 717 26.13 10.54 -17.65
N ILE A 718 26.68 11.11 -18.71
CA ILE A 718 25.98 11.35 -19.98
C ILE A 718 26.51 10.32 -20.98
N THR A 719 25.59 9.60 -21.63
CA THR A 719 25.90 8.57 -22.62
C THR A 719 25.18 8.88 -23.93
N HIS A 720 25.81 8.60 -25.07
CA HIS A 720 25.19 8.67 -26.38
C HIS A 720 25.27 7.29 -27.06
N ASN A 721 24.17 6.56 -27.07
CA ASN A 721 24.10 5.19 -27.60
C ASN A 721 23.84 5.17 -29.13
N CYS A 722 24.09 4.03 -29.79
CA CYS A 722 24.07 3.90 -31.25
C CYS A 722 23.28 2.67 -31.73
N PHE A 723 21.94 2.73 -31.69
CA PHE A 723 21.10 1.61 -32.10
C PHE A 723 20.90 1.55 -33.63
N GLY A 724 21.99 1.32 -34.36
CA GLY A 724 22.05 1.15 -35.82
C GLY A 724 22.57 2.36 -36.59
N ASP A 725 22.00 3.54 -36.37
CA ASP A 725 22.36 4.77 -37.07
C ASP A 725 23.35 5.61 -36.26
N PHE A 726 24.51 5.93 -36.85
CA PHE A 726 25.53 6.75 -36.22
C PHE A 726 25.18 8.25 -36.31
N GLU A 727 25.22 8.96 -35.19
CA GLU A 727 24.99 10.40 -35.09
C GLU A 727 26.25 11.11 -34.58
N TRP A 728 26.68 12.17 -35.26
CA TRP A 728 27.94 12.86 -34.92
C TRP A 728 27.84 13.79 -33.69
N ASN A 729 26.67 14.37 -33.43
CA ASN A 729 26.40 15.18 -32.24
C ASN A 729 24.87 15.28 -32.06
N PRO A 730 24.32 15.14 -30.84
CA PRO A 730 22.87 15.10 -30.66
C PRO A 730 22.21 16.47 -30.87
N HIS A 731 21.05 16.48 -31.53
CA HIS A 731 20.15 17.62 -31.56
C HIS A 731 19.28 17.68 -30.30
N SER A 732 19.83 18.19 -29.19
CA SER A 732 19.16 18.14 -27.88
C SER A 732 19.05 19.49 -27.17
N LYS A 733 18.20 19.53 -26.13
CA LYS A 733 18.19 20.62 -25.13
C LYS A 733 19.50 20.64 -24.35
N ASP A 734 19.84 21.80 -23.81
CA ASP A 734 20.96 21.96 -22.88
C ASP A 734 20.65 21.30 -21.52
N ILE A 735 21.67 20.80 -20.83
CA ILE A 735 21.54 20.26 -19.46
C ILE A 735 21.90 21.35 -18.46
N ILE A 736 20.99 21.66 -17.53
CA ILE A 736 21.21 22.66 -16.47
C ILE A 736 21.66 21.94 -15.20
N VAL A 737 22.82 22.34 -14.67
CA VAL A 737 23.42 21.72 -13.47
C VAL A 737 23.28 22.62 -12.24
N CYS A 738 22.84 22.04 -11.11
CA CYS A 738 22.80 22.73 -9.82
C CYS A 738 24.10 22.51 -9.02
N GLY A 739 25.02 23.46 -9.11
CA GLY A 739 26.33 23.42 -8.46
C GLY A 739 27.42 23.80 -9.45
N ALA A 740 28.69 23.75 -9.02
CA ALA A 740 29.83 23.99 -9.89
C ALA A 740 30.36 22.64 -10.39
N ILE A 741 30.60 22.53 -11.70
CA ILE A 741 31.28 21.37 -12.27
C ILE A 741 32.75 21.45 -11.82
N ASN A 742 33.13 20.58 -10.89
CA ASN A 742 34.48 20.54 -10.32
C ASN A 742 35.47 20.02 -11.36
N LYS A 743 35.13 18.89 -11.96
CA LYS A 743 35.96 18.21 -12.96
C LYS A 743 35.13 17.26 -13.81
N ILE A 744 35.70 16.90 -14.94
CA ILE A 744 35.25 15.78 -15.74
C ILE A 744 36.07 14.57 -15.29
N ILE A 745 35.40 13.61 -14.64
CA ILE A 745 36.02 12.39 -14.14
C ILE A 745 36.67 11.65 -15.33
N PHE A 746 35.90 11.48 -16.39
CA PHE A 746 36.40 11.01 -17.67
C PHE A 746 35.52 11.47 -18.84
N GLU A 747 36.15 11.62 -20.00
CA GLU A 747 35.56 11.78 -21.32
C GLU A 747 36.08 10.63 -22.18
N MET A 748 35.16 9.85 -22.74
CA MET A 748 35.47 8.65 -23.50
C MET A 748 34.68 8.63 -24.81
N LYS A 749 35.30 8.12 -25.88
CA LYS A 749 34.61 7.85 -27.14
C LYS A 749 35.18 6.62 -27.83
N THR A 750 34.31 5.82 -28.42
CA THR A 750 34.72 4.77 -29.35
C THR A 750 35.16 5.42 -30.66
N ILE A 751 36.38 5.13 -31.11
CA ILE A 751 36.93 5.59 -32.39
C ILE A 751 37.29 4.38 -33.26
N GLU A 752 37.09 4.55 -34.56
CA GLU A 752 37.54 3.58 -35.57
C GLU A 752 38.91 4.00 -36.10
N ASN A 753 39.92 3.16 -35.91
CA ASN A 753 41.24 3.35 -36.50
C ASN A 753 41.30 2.68 -37.87
N THR A 754 41.10 3.48 -38.92
CA THR A 754 41.07 2.99 -40.31
C THR A 754 42.42 2.50 -40.84
N GLU A 755 43.53 2.83 -40.17
CA GLU A 755 44.88 2.38 -40.55
C GLU A 755 45.26 1.02 -39.93
N THR A 756 44.49 0.54 -38.94
CA THR A 756 44.76 -0.74 -38.28
C THR A 756 43.94 -1.85 -38.91
N GLU A 757 44.60 -2.77 -39.60
CA GLU A 757 43.99 -4.07 -39.91
C GLU A 757 43.82 -4.88 -38.63
N ASP A 758 42.77 -5.71 -38.57
CA ASP A 758 42.59 -6.58 -37.43
C ASP A 758 43.80 -7.52 -37.26
N ARG A 759 44.41 -7.52 -36.07
CA ARG A 759 45.57 -8.37 -35.78
C ARG A 759 45.20 -9.83 -36.12
N LYS A 760 46.09 -10.54 -36.82
CA LYS A 760 45.97 -12.01 -36.96
C LYS A 760 46.23 -12.65 -35.59
N GLU A 761 45.15 -12.84 -34.85
CA GLU A 761 45.21 -13.43 -33.52
C GLU A 761 45.10 -14.97 -33.57
N PRO A 762 45.55 -15.68 -32.52
CA PRO A 762 45.53 -17.14 -32.50
C PRO A 762 44.11 -17.69 -32.66
N GLU A 763 43.94 -18.68 -33.55
CA GLU A 763 42.63 -19.29 -33.85
C GLU A 763 42.07 -20.07 -32.65
N ASP A 764 42.89 -20.42 -31.65
CA ASP A 764 42.51 -21.12 -30.42
C ASP A 764 42.07 -20.19 -29.28
N LYS A 765 42.06 -18.86 -29.50
CA LYS A 765 41.71 -17.85 -28.50
C LYS A 765 40.49 -17.03 -28.91
N ILE A 766 39.73 -16.58 -27.92
CA ILE A 766 38.61 -15.65 -28.15
C ILE A 766 39.18 -14.24 -28.32
N ASN A 767 38.87 -13.66 -29.47
CA ASN A 767 39.46 -12.43 -29.99
C ASN A 767 38.33 -11.47 -30.39
N GLY A 768 38.50 -10.19 -30.06
CA GLY A 768 37.61 -9.13 -30.55
C GLY A 768 38.27 -8.32 -31.66
N VAL A 769 37.55 -7.31 -32.14
CA VAL A 769 38.07 -6.43 -33.19
C VAL A 769 39.07 -5.43 -32.61
N SER A 770 40.20 -5.25 -33.29
CA SER A 770 41.25 -4.31 -32.90
C SER A 770 41.18 -2.98 -33.65
N LYS A 771 40.39 -2.92 -34.72
CA LYS A 771 40.09 -1.68 -35.47
C LYS A 771 39.42 -0.60 -34.62
N PHE A 772 38.66 -0.99 -33.60
CA PHE A 772 37.98 -0.06 -32.70
C PHE A 772 38.73 0.08 -31.38
N LEU A 773 38.93 1.31 -30.95
CA LEU A 773 39.64 1.66 -29.72
C LEU A 773 38.80 2.68 -28.95
N VAL A 774 39.06 2.85 -27.65
CA VAL A 774 38.45 3.92 -26.85
C VAL A 774 39.47 5.02 -26.61
N GLU A 775 39.20 6.23 -27.11
CA GLU A 775 39.94 7.41 -26.67
C GLU A 775 39.44 7.77 -25.26
N ILE A 776 40.36 7.85 -24.29
CA ILE A 776 40.05 8.12 -22.89
C ILE A 776 40.84 9.35 -22.44
N LYS A 777 40.13 10.31 -21.86
CA LYS A 777 40.71 11.43 -21.11
C LYS A 777 40.16 11.42 -19.70
N GLU A 778 41.02 11.56 -18.70
CA GLU A 778 40.66 11.45 -17.28
C GLU A 778 40.97 12.75 -16.55
N ASN A 779 40.17 13.07 -15.52
CA ASN A 779 40.39 14.21 -14.63
C ASN A 779 40.64 15.55 -15.36
N LEU A 780 39.84 15.83 -16.39
CA LEU A 780 39.92 17.08 -17.12
C LEU A 780 39.30 18.22 -16.33
N ASN A 781 39.85 19.42 -16.50
CA ASN A 781 39.15 20.64 -16.11
C ASN A 781 37.92 20.84 -17.01
N PRO A 782 36.84 21.47 -16.52
CA PRO A 782 35.60 21.69 -17.29
C PRO A 782 35.81 22.35 -18.67
N ASN A 783 36.80 23.24 -18.80
CA ASN A 783 37.13 23.95 -20.03
C ASN A 783 38.01 23.14 -21.01
N GLU A 784 38.49 21.96 -20.62
CA GLU A 784 39.33 21.08 -21.43
C GLU A 784 38.52 19.99 -22.16
N SER A 785 37.20 19.94 -21.97
CA SER A 785 36.33 18.99 -22.68
C SER A 785 36.35 19.23 -24.18
N ASN A 786 36.50 18.16 -24.96
CA ASN A 786 36.22 18.25 -26.39
C ASN A 786 34.74 18.01 -26.68
N CYS A 787 34.08 17.20 -25.86
CA CYS A 787 32.70 16.78 -26.07
C CYS A 787 31.67 17.85 -25.68
N LEU A 788 31.94 18.59 -24.61
CA LEU A 788 30.99 19.51 -23.99
C LEU A 788 31.51 20.95 -24.00
N GLU A 789 30.60 21.89 -24.12
CA GLU A 789 30.83 23.31 -23.83
C GLU A 789 30.07 23.67 -22.55
N ILE A 790 30.82 24.04 -21.51
CA ILE A 790 30.27 24.41 -20.21
C ILE A 790 30.29 25.93 -20.12
N THR A 791 29.11 26.53 -20.04
CA THR A 791 28.97 27.97 -19.88
C THR A 791 29.14 28.39 -18.41
N ASN A 792 29.38 29.68 -18.16
CA ASN A 792 29.52 30.22 -16.80
C ASN A 792 28.26 30.05 -15.93
N ASP A 793 27.10 29.79 -16.53
CA ASP A 793 25.81 29.60 -15.85
C ASP A 793 25.53 28.13 -15.51
N ASN A 794 26.54 27.26 -15.54
CA ASN A 794 26.42 25.80 -15.33
C ASN A 794 25.48 25.10 -16.33
N VAL A 795 25.37 25.66 -17.54
CA VAL A 795 24.68 25.03 -18.66
C VAL A 795 25.70 24.21 -19.46
N VAL A 796 25.38 22.94 -19.66
CA VAL A 796 26.18 21.96 -20.40
C VAL A 796 25.60 21.78 -21.80
N LYS A 797 26.40 22.09 -22.83
CA LYS A 797 26.03 21.97 -24.25
C LYS A 797 26.88 20.93 -24.95
N PHE A 798 26.34 20.26 -25.96
CA PHE A 798 27.04 19.25 -26.74
C PHE A 798 27.73 19.85 -27.96
N LYS A 799 29.04 19.62 -28.13
CA LYS A 799 29.85 20.16 -29.24
C LYS A 799 30.43 19.08 -30.16
N ASN A 800 31.03 18.04 -29.60
CA ASN A 800 31.63 16.93 -30.33
C ASN A 800 31.35 15.63 -29.57
N PHE A 801 30.07 15.27 -29.48
CA PHE A 801 29.59 14.14 -28.70
C PHE A 801 28.93 13.09 -29.62
N PRO A 802 29.70 12.40 -30.47
CA PRO A 802 29.17 11.40 -31.39
C PRO A 802 28.62 10.18 -30.67
N SER A 803 27.80 9.38 -31.35
CA SER A 803 27.34 8.10 -30.82
C SER A 803 28.54 7.21 -30.46
N GLY A 804 28.48 6.53 -29.32
CA GLY A 804 29.62 5.88 -28.71
C GLY A 804 30.42 6.77 -27.76
N SER A 805 29.92 7.95 -27.39
CA SER A 805 30.57 8.85 -26.42
C SER A 805 29.96 8.76 -25.02
N VAL A 806 30.81 8.98 -24.02
CA VAL A 806 30.44 9.02 -22.59
C VAL A 806 31.22 10.12 -21.89
N VAL A 807 30.53 10.93 -21.08
CA VAL A 807 31.18 11.92 -20.20
C VAL A 807 30.63 11.79 -18.79
N ALA A 808 31.52 11.70 -17.80
CA ALA A 808 31.18 11.69 -16.38
C ALA A 808 31.64 12.99 -15.71
N LEU A 809 30.71 13.78 -15.20
CA LEU A 809 30.93 15.05 -14.53
C LEU A 809 30.85 14.87 -13.02
N GLN A 810 31.80 15.43 -12.27
CA GLN A 810 31.67 15.61 -10.83
C GLN A 810 31.23 17.04 -10.55
N ILE A 811 30.13 17.16 -9.81
CA ILE A 811 29.55 18.43 -9.41
C ILE A 811 29.70 18.55 -7.90
N ILE A 812 30.30 19.67 -7.50
CA ILE A 812 30.40 20.05 -6.09
C ILE A 812 29.44 21.19 -5.84
N GLN A 813 28.87 21.20 -4.65
CA GLN A 813 28.08 22.33 -4.19
C GLN A 813 29.02 23.50 -3.86
N ASN A 814 28.60 24.72 -4.19
CA ASN A 814 29.36 25.91 -3.82
C ASN A 814 29.35 26.08 -2.28
N GLU A 815 30.29 26.90 -1.76
CA GLU A 815 30.44 27.09 -0.31
C GLU A 815 29.15 27.57 0.36
N LYS A 816 28.34 28.39 -0.33
CA LYS A 816 27.07 28.91 0.17
C LYS A 816 26.03 27.80 0.37
N ASN A 817 25.85 26.95 -0.63
CA ASN A 817 24.92 25.80 -0.59
C ASN A 817 25.35 24.80 0.49
N MET A 818 26.66 24.51 0.58
CA MET A 818 27.19 23.60 1.60
C MET A 818 27.03 24.15 3.02
N ALA A 819 27.27 25.45 3.22
CA ALA A 819 27.03 26.10 4.51
C ALA A 819 25.55 25.98 4.90
N ALA A 820 24.62 26.25 3.98
CA ALA A 820 23.18 26.13 4.22
C ALA A 820 22.75 24.70 4.57
N ILE A 821 23.24 23.70 3.84
CA ILE A 821 22.96 22.29 4.10
C ILE A 821 23.54 21.85 5.46
N ASN A 822 24.79 22.19 5.75
CA ASN A 822 25.44 21.84 7.02
C ASN A 822 24.72 22.48 8.22
N ASP A 823 24.28 23.73 8.07
CA ASP A 823 23.48 24.44 9.07
C ASP A 823 22.16 23.70 9.35
N ILE A 824 21.46 23.27 8.30
CA ILE A 824 20.19 22.54 8.41
C ILE A 824 20.41 21.13 8.98
N GLU A 825 21.43 20.39 8.55
CA GLU A 825 21.74 19.07 9.09
C GLU A 825 22.16 19.14 10.56
N THR A 826 22.88 20.19 10.96
CA THR A 826 23.19 20.46 12.37
C THR A 826 21.91 20.71 13.17
N PHE A 827 20.98 21.51 12.63
CA PHE A 827 19.69 21.75 13.24
C PHE A 827 18.84 20.46 13.38
N ILE A 828 18.83 19.61 12.36
CA ILE A 828 18.04 18.37 12.35
C ILE A 828 18.63 17.31 13.29
N SER A 829 19.95 17.17 13.33
CA SER A 829 20.62 16.10 14.06
C SER A 829 20.94 16.42 15.52
N ASN A 830 21.02 17.71 15.88
CA ASN A 830 21.35 18.14 17.23
C ASN A 830 20.11 18.63 17.98
N GLU A 831 19.55 17.78 18.85
CA GLU A 831 18.44 18.13 19.73
C GLU A 831 18.77 19.25 20.73
N GLU A 832 20.04 19.60 20.91
CA GLU A 832 20.54 20.68 21.76
C GLU A 832 21.05 21.88 20.94
N SER A 833 20.68 22.01 19.66
CA SER A 833 21.13 23.15 18.85
C SER A 833 20.59 24.49 19.40
N PRO A 834 21.40 25.57 19.39
CA PRO A 834 20.95 26.88 19.89
C PRO A 834 19.71 27.44 19.17
N ARG A 835 19.56 27.18 17.87
CA ARG A 835 18.35 27.55 17.11
C ARG A 835 17.11 26.83 17.65
N LEU A 836 17.22 25.52 17.88
CA LEU A 836 16.13 24.72 18.43
C LEU A 836 15.78 25.13 19.87
N GLU A 837 16.78 25.48 20.69
CA GLU A 837 16.56 26.03 22.03
C GLU A 837 15.83 27.38 21.98
N LYS A 838 16.24 28.30 21.08
CA LYS A 838 15.56 29.58 20.84
C LYS A 838 14.10 29.36 20.44
N ILE A 839 13.83 28.42 19.54
CA ILE A 839 12.48 28.04 19.11
C ILE A 839 11.66 27.50 20.29
N ARG A 840 12.20 26.53 21.04
CA ARG A 840 11.54 25.94 22.21
C ARG A 840 11.22 27.00 23.25
N LYS A 841 12.16 27.92 23.52
CA LYS A 841 11.95 29.04 24.45
C LYS A 841 10.83 29.95 23.98
N ALA A 842 10.88 30.41 22.73
CA ALA A 842 9.87 31.29 22.16
C ALA A 842 8.46 30.67 22.21
N ILE A 843 8.33 29.38 21.88
CA ILE A 843 7.05 28.67 21.92
C ILE A 843 6.58 28.42 23.37
N ASN A 844 7.48 28.03 24.28
CA ASN A 844 7.10 27.73 25.67
C ASN A 844 6.61 28.98 26.43
N GLU A 845 7.16 30.15 26.10
CA GLU A 845 6.75 31.47 26.60
C GLU A 845 5.35 31.90 26.09
N LEU A 846 4.81 31.30 25.03
CA LEU A 846 3.49 31.66 24.52
C LEU A 846 2.36 31.23 25.45
N ASP A 847 1.40 32.13 25.63
CA ASP A 847 0.11 31.79 26.22
C ASP A 847 -0.66 30.85 25.29
N LEU A 848 -1.46 29.96 25.89
CA LEU A 848 -2.23 28.94 25.17
C LEU A 848 -3.12 29.53 24.08
N TYR A 849 -3.68 30.72 24.34
CA TYR A 849 -4.53 31.49 23.44
C TYR A 849 -3.91 31.72 22.05
N TYR A 850 -2.59 31.96 21.96
CA TYR A 850 -1.92 32.26 20.68
C TYR A 850 -1.62 31.03 19.81
N PHE A 851 -1.84 29.81 20.32
CA PHE A 851 -1.62 28.59 19.55
C PHE A 851 -2.62 28.40 18.41
N ASN A 852 -3.82 28.99 18.48
CA ASN A 852 -4.74 29.02 17.34
C ASN A 852 -4.12 29.77 16.16
N LYS A 853 -3.63 30.99 16.39
CA LYS A 853 -2.94 31.79 15.38
C LYS A 853 -1.69 31.11 14.84
N LEU A 854 -0.97 30.35 15.67
CA LEU A 854 0.23 29.63 15.24
C LEU A 854 -0.08 28.40 14.36
N PHE A 855 -1.12 27.63 14.66
CA PHE A 855 -1.42 26.38 13.94
C PHE A 855 -2.47 26.50 12.83
N PHE A 856 -3.56 27.25 13.05
CA PHE A 856 -4.79 27.12 12.27
C PHE A 856 -5.07 28.38 11.47
N ARG A 857 -5.88 29.32 11.98
CA ARG A 857 -6.44 30.47 11.23
C ARG A 857 -6.92 30.10 9.82
N VAL A 858 -8.23 29.97 9.66
CA VAL A 858 -8.82 29.87 8.33
C VAL A 858 -8.69 31.20 7.55
N ASP A 859 -8.95 31.17 6.24
CA ASP A 859 -8.83 32.34 5.36
C ASP A 859 -9.56 33.58 5.89
N GLU A 860 -10.82 33.42 6.30
CA GLU A 860 -11.65 34.54 6.77
C GLU A 860 -11.13 35.14 8.08
N GLU A 861 -10.74 34.31 9.05
CA GLU A 861 -10.17 34.77 10.32
C GLU A 861 -8.84 35.52 10.10
N GLU A 862 -8.03 35.08 9.15
CA GLU A 862 -6.75 35.72 8.83
C GLU A 862 -6.94 37.08 8.13
N ARG A 863 -7.93 37.17 7.23
CA ARG A 863 -8.30 38.42 6.55
C ARG A 863 -8.80 39.46 7.53
N GLU A 864 -9.52 39.04 8.56
CA GLU A 864 -9.99 39.98 9.57
C GLU A 864 -8.86 40.50 10.45
N ASP A 865 -7.91 39.64 10.82
CA ASP A 865 -6.74 40.02 11.63
C ASP A 865 -5.76 40.92 10.87
N SER A 866 -5.50 40.63 9.59
CA SER A 866 -4.35 41.18 8.87
C SER A 866 -4.59 41.49 7.39
N ASN A 867 -5.81 41.27 6.88
CA ASN A 867 -6.18 41.35 5.46
C ASN A 867 -5.36 40.44 4.53
N ASP A 868 -4.67 39.43 5.08
CA ASP A 868 -3.97 38.39 4.32
C ASP A 868 -4.82 37.12 4.20
N HIS A 869 -4.31 36.12 3.49
CA HIS A 869 -5.06 34.94 3.13
C HIS A 869 -4.25 33.64 3.28
N THR A 870 -4.96 32.53 3.13
CA THR A 870 -4.38 31.19 3.04
C THR A 870 -3.39 31.12 1.89
N TYR A 871 -2.27 30.43 2.11
CA TYR A 871 -1.28 30.25 1.08
C TYR A 871 -1.85 29.41 -0.08
N ASN A 872 -1.76 29.94 -1.30
CA ASN A 872 -2.17 29.26 -2.51
C ASN A 872 -0.97 28.56 -3.16
N ILE A 873 -1.05 27.25 -3.28
CA ILE A 873 -0.06 26.44 -3.98
C ILE A 873 -0.44 26.43 -5.47
N PRO A 874 0.44 26.94 -6.37
CA PRO A 874 0.17 26.96 -7.80
C PRO A 874 -0.20 25.59 -8.34
N HIS A 875 -1.23 25.52 -9.19
CA HIS A 875 -1.76 24.29 -9.79
C HIS A 875 -2.34 23.25 -8.81
N TRP A 876 -2.54 23.61 -7.54
CA TRP A 876 -3.19 22.74 -6.54
C TRP A 876 -4.38 23.44 -5.88
N GLY A 877 -4.19 24.62 -5.30
CA GLY A 877 -5.24 25.35 -4.59
C GLY A 877 -4.77 25.98 -3.28
N SER A 878 -5.71 26.46 -2.47
CA SER A 878 -5.42 27.06 -1.16
C SER A 878 -5.38 26.04 -0.05
N LEU A 879 -4.46 26.22 0.91
CA LEU A 879 -4.42 25.40 2.12
C LEU A 879 -5.66 25.67 2.99
N PRO A 880 -6.14 24.67 3.77
CA PRO A 880 -7.26 24.87 4.70
C PRO A 880 -7.00 25.92 5.80
N TYR A 881 -5.73 26.09 6.16
CA TYR A 881 -5.28 26.89 7.29
C TYR A 881 -4.05 27.71 6.90
N CYS A 882 -3.95 28.94 7.41
CA CYS A 882 -2.81 29.84 7.25
C CYS A 882 -1.61 29.46 8.14
N GLY A 883 -1.86 28.73 9.23
CA GLY A 883 -0.85 28.32 10.20
C GLY A 883 -0.16 26.99 9.87
N LEU A 884 0.64 26.50 10.82
CA LEU A 884 1.49 25.33 10.63
C LEU A 884 0.73 24.04 10.25
N GLN A 885 -0.51 23.88 10.72
CA GLN A 885 -1.31 22.70 10.43
C GLN A 885 -1.67 22.59 8.95
N GLY A 886 -1.94 23.72 8.27
CA GLY A 886 -2.31 23.72 6.86
C GLY A 886 -1.20 23.13 6.00
N VAL A 887 0.03 23.60 6.21
CA VAL A 887 1.22 23.09 5.51
C VAL A 887 1.51 21.64 5.92
N HIS A 888 1.49 21.33 7.22
CA HIS A 888 1.82 19.99 7.71
C HIS A 888 0.91 18.91 7.15
N SER A 889 -0.40 19.16 7.07
CA SER A 889 -1.37 18.14 6.64
C SER A 889 -1.14 17.70 5.20
N LEU A 890 -0.85 18.66 4.30
CA LEU A 890 -0.49 18.35 2.91
C LEU A 890 0.92 17.75 2.82
N LEU A 891 1.89 18.33 3.51
CA LEU A 891 3.28 17.89 3.50
C LEU A 891 3.43 16.44 3.98
N LYS A 892 2.74 16.05 5.05
CA LYS A 892 2.73 14.68 5.60
C LYS A 892 2.30 13.66 4.54
N ARG A 893 1.27 13.98 3.75
CA ARG A 893 0.75 13.11 2.67
C ARG A 893 1.74 13.01 1.51
N VAL A 894 2.23 14.15 1.03
CA VAL A 894 3.21 14.19 -0.06
C VAL A 894 4.49 13.44 0.33
N ALA A 895 4.90 13.56 1.60
CA ALA A 895 6.04 12.83 2.16
C ALA A 895 5.80 11.34 2.33
N SER A 896 4.63 10.92 2.83
CA SER A 896 4.32 9.49 3.04
C SER A 896 4.30 8.70 1.73
N ASP A 897 3.84 9.34 0.67
CA ASP A 897 3.71 8.72 -0.66
C ASP A 897 4.96 8.95 -1.53
N ASN A 898 5.96 9.65 -0.98
CA ASN A 898 7.17 10.09 -1.66
C ASN A 898 6.92 10.83 -3.00
N ASP A 899 5.84 11.62 -3.08
CA ASP A 899 5.39 12.26 -4.33
C ASP A 899 6.18 13.55 -4.63
N GLN A 900 7.40 13.40 -5.14
CA GLN A 900 8.23 14.52 -5.61
C GLN A 900 7.62 15.29 -6.80
N GLY A 901 6.61 14.70 -7.47
CA GLY A 901 5.88 15.30 -8.59
C GLY A 901 4.76 16.25 -8.16
N HIS A 902 4.37 16.24 -6.88
CA HIS A 902 3.28 17.07 -6.38
C HIS A 902 3.55 18.58 -6.61
N PRO A 903 2.53 19.39 -6.94
CA PRO A 903 2.70 20.84 -7.13
C PRO A 903 3.31 21.57 -5.94
N LEU A 904 3.11 21.07 -4.71
CA LEU A 904 3.78 21.55 -3.50
C LEU A 904 5.31 21.48 -3.63
N CYS A 905 5.85 20.34 -4.08
CA CYS A 905 7.28 20.18 -4.28
C CYS A 905 7.78 21.17 -5.34
N HIS A 906 7.08 21.28 -6.47
CA HIS A 906 7.44 22.24 -7.52
C HIS A 906 7.48 23.69 -7.00
N ASN A 907 6.49 24.09 -6.21
CA ASN A 907 6.46 25.41 -5.57
C ASN A 907 7.70 25.65 -4.68
N ILE A 908 8.06 24.67 -3.83
CA ILE A 908 9.27 24.75 -2.98
C ILE A 908 10.55 24.81 -3.82
N ARG A 909 10.63 24.08 -4.95
CA ARG A 909 11.81 24.16 -5.85
C ARG A 909 11.94 25.54 -6.49
N ASN A 910 10.83 26.16 -6.87
CA ASN A 910 10.80 27.45 -7.56
C ASN A 910 11.18 28.63 -6.66
N GLY A 911 10.94 28.56 -5.35
CA GLY A 911 11.32 29.64 -4.43
C GLY A 911 11.06 29.33 -2.97
N ASN A 912 11.58 30.19 -2.09
CA ASN A 912 11.43 30.04 -0.64
C ASN A 912 10.10 30.63 -0.11
N TRP A 913 9.14 30.94 -1.00
CA TRP A 913 7.95 31.72 -0.68
C TRP A 913 7.06 31.09 0.38
N LEU A 914 6.93 29.75 0.38
CA LEU A 914 6.16 29.05 1.41
C LEU A 914 6.84 29.14 2.79
N ALA A 915 8.17 29.01 2.84
CA ALA A 915 8.92 29.16 4.09
C ALA A 915 8.86 30.61 4.60
N GLU A 916 9.01 31.58 3.70
CA GLU A 916 8.84 33.00 3.99
C GLU A 916 7.44 33.33 4.51
N TYR A 917 6.40 32.80 3.86
CA TYR A 917 5.03 32.94 4.34
C TYR A 917 4.89 32.45 5.79
N CYS A 918 5.44 31.27 6.12
CA CYS A 918 5.35 30.68 7.44
C CYS A 918 5.92 31.56 8.55
N PHE A 919 7.07 32.22 8.36
CA PHE A 919 7.65 33.09 9.41
C PHE A 919 7.19 34.55 9.32
N LYS A 920 7.05 35.12 8.11
CA LYS A 920 6.62 36.53 7.95
C LYS A 920 5.21 36.74 8.45
N ARG A 921 4.32 35.75 8.26
CA ARG A 921 2.96 35.78 8.83
C ARG A 921 3.00 35.99 10.35
N LEU A 922 3.88 35.28 11.04
CA LEU A 922 4.02 35.36 12.50
C LEU A 922 4.67 36.66 13.00
N GLN A 923 5.37 37.40 12.12
CA GLN A 923 6.07 38.65 12.45
C GLN A 923 5.21 39.91 12.30
N ARG A 924 4.02 39.81 11.72
CA ARG A 924 3.15 40.98 11.47
C ARG A 924 2.60 41.60 12.75
N GLY A 925 2.34 40.78 13.76
CA GLY A 925 1.85 41.19 15.07
C GLY A 925 2.91 41.06 16.15
N ASN A 926 2.72 41.76 17.27
CA ASN A 926 3.64 41.72 18.41
C ASN A 926 3.58 40.38 19.17
N GLU A 927 2.49 39.62 19.01
CA GLU A 927 2.17 38.47 19.85
C GLU A 927 3.00 37.24 19.48
N LEU A 928 3.25 37.02 18.18
CA LEU A 928 4.00 35.87 17.67
C LEU A 928 5.38 36.25 17.11
N ILE A 929 5.79 37.52 17.19
CA ILE A 929 7.03 38.02 16.59
C ILE A 929 8.27 37.26 17.07
N LYS A 930 8.34 36.86 18.34
CA LYS A 930 9.45 36.06 18.88
C LYS A 930 9.55 34.69 18.21
N VAL A 931 8.40 34.03 17.97
CA VAL A 931 8.34 32.74 17.28
C VAL A 931 8.64 32.91 15.80
N GLY A 932 8.08 33.94 15.16
CA GLY A 932 8.39 34.30 13.77
C GLY A 932 9.88 34.53 13.55
N ASN A 933 10.53 35.34 14.41
CA ASN A 933 11.98 35.56 14.36
C ASN A 933 12.77 34.27 14.59
N ALA A 934 12.33 33.40 15.52
CA ALA A 934 13.01 32.13 15.77
C ALA A 934 12.84 31.14 14.60
N PHE A 935 11.72 31.18 13.87
CA PHE A 935 11.49 30.37 12.68
C PHE A 935 12.26 30.91 11.47
N GLN A 936 12.32 32.23 11.30
CA GLN A 936 13.11 32.90 10.25
C GLN A 936 14.57 32.42 10.27
N ASP A 937 15.19 32.38 11.46
CA ASP A 937 16.59 31.96 11.66
C ASP A 937 16.96 30.62 10.98
N ILE A 938 15.99 29.71 10.79
CA ILE A 938 16.21 28.41 10.14
C ILE A 938 15.53 28.30 8.77
N LEU A 939 14.36 28.92 8.58
CA LEU A 939 13.61 28.83 7.32
C LEU A 939 14.22 29.69 6.19
N GLU A 940 14.93 30.77 6.50
CA GLU A 940 15.64 31.56 5.46
C GLU A 940 16.82 30.80 4.87
N VAL A 941 17.45 29.92 5.65
CA VAL A 941 18.59 29.09 5.20
C VAL A 941 18.20 28.20 4.01
N LEU A 942 16.92 27.81 3.91
CA LEU A 942 16.40 27.00 2.80
C LEU A 942 16.49 27.71 1.43
N GLN A 943 16.58 29.03 1.39
CA GLN A 943 16.75 29.78 0.13
C GLN A 943 18.06 29.40 -0.57
N ASP A 944 19.11 29.13 0.21
CA ASP A 944 20.44 28.78 -0.27
C ASP A 944 20.63 27.26 -0.44
N VAL A 945 19.63 26.46 -0.08
CA VAL A 945 19.61 25.03 -0.41
C VAL A 945 19.31 24.86 -1.91
N PRO A 946 20.03 23.97 -2.62
CA PRO A 946 19.78 23.71 -4.04
C PRO A 946 18.32 23.34 -4.32
N SER A 947 17.75 23.91 -5.37
CA SER A 947 16.32 23.84 -5.69
C SER A 947 15.81 22.41 -5.83
N ASN A 948 16.60 21.50 -6.40
CA ASN A 948 16.25 20.10 -6.61
C ASN A 948 16.04 19.31 -5.31
N VAL A 949 16.73 19.67 -4.22
CA VAL A 949 16.68 18.95 -2.92
C VAL A 949 15.94 19.72 -1.83
N ARG A 950 15.66 21.02 -2.07
CA ARG A 950 14.95 21.89 -1.12
C ARG A 950 13.64 21.29 -0.56
N PRO A 951 12.79 20.57 -1.33
CA PRO A 951 11.58 19.95 -0.77
C PRO A 951 11.86 19.00 0.40
N ALA A 952 12.89 18.15 0.31
CA ALA A 952 13.24 17.21 1.38
C ALA A 952 13.76 17.92 2.63
N TYR A 953 14.60 18.94 2.47
CA TYR A 953 15.11 19.75 3.58
C TYR A 953 14.00 20.60 4.22
N PHE A 954 13.13 21.19 3.40
CA PHE A 954 11.95 21.91 3.87
C PHE A 954 11.08 20.99 4.73
N GLU A 955 10.80 19.77 4.25
CA GLU A 955 10.01 18.79 5.00
C GLU A 955 10.60 18.52 6.38
N ARG A 956 11.90 18.17 6.45
CA ARG A 956 12.55 17.81 7.71
C ARG A 956 12.56 18.97 8.71
N VAL A 957 12.91 20.17 8.24
CA VAL A 957 12.91 21.38 9.08
C VAL A 957 11.49 21.66 9.57
N PHE A 958 10.51 21.70 8.66
CA PHE A 958 9.13 22.02 8.98
C PHE A 958 8.50 21.00 9.94
N THR A 959 8.77 19.71 9.73
CA THR A 959 8.31 18.63 10.60
C THR A 959 8.88 18.76 12.01
N ILE A 960 10.14 19.19 12.19
CA ILE A 960 10.70 19.48 13.52
C ILE A 960 9.98 20.67 14.17
N LEU A 961 9.82 21.79 13.44
CA LEU A 961 9.13 22.97 13.95
C LEU A 961 7.72 22.59 14.43
N TYR A 962 6.96 21.90 13.58
CA TYR A 962 5.62 21.43 13.90
C TYR A 962 5.60 20.48 15.12
N LYS A 963 6.52 19.51 15.19
CA LYS A 963 6.61 18.55 16.32
C LYS A 963 6.90 19.26 17.64
N GLU A 964 7.84 20.21 17.67
CA GLU A 964 8.18 20.96 18.87
C GLU A 964 7.03 21.89 19.31
N THR A 965 6.38 22.57 18.36
CA THR A 965 5.17 23.36 18.65
C THR A 965 4.06 22.48 19.23
N LYS A 966 3.81 21.31 18.62
CA LYS A 966 2.78 20.36 19.07
C LYS A 966 3.09 19.81 20.46
N LYS A 967 4.37 19.51 20.74
CA LYS A 967 4.82 19.05 22.06
C LYS A 967 4.57 20.09 23.16
N SER A 968 4.90 21.36 22.90
CA SER A 968 4.63 22.44 23.84
C SER A 968 3.14 22.64 24.08
N LEU A 969 2.33 22.65 23.00
CA LEU A 969 0.88 22.73 23.08
C LEU A 969 0.28 21.61 23.94
N LEU A 970 0.63 20.35 23.65
CA LEU A 970 0.08 19.19 24.36
C LEU A 970 0.47 19.20 25.84
N LYS A 971 1.64 19.75 26.19
CA LYS A 971 2.05 19.94 27.59
C LYS A 971 1.12 20.92 28.33
N LYS A 972 0.60 21.94 27.64
CA LYS A 972 -0.34 22.92 28.22
C LYS A 972 -1.78 22.36 28.31
N LEU A 973 -2.20 21.51 27.37
CA LEU A 973 -3.57 20.95 27.32
C LEU A 973 -3.79 19.68 28.14
N ARG A 974 -2.76 18.87 28.38
CA ARG A 974 -2.89 17.58 29.09
C ARG A 974 -2.91 17.76 30.62
N VAL A 975 -3.92 18.47 31.12
CA VAL A 975 -4.14 18.69 32.55
C VAL A 975 -4.94 17.56 33.19
N ASN A 976 -5.90 17.00 32.45
CA ASN A 976 -6.75 15.90 32.93
C ASN A 976 -6.02 14.54 32.82
N LYS A 977 -5.70 13.94 33.97
CA LYS A 977 -4.98 12.66 34.08
C LYS A 977 -5.80 11.44 33.66
N ASP A 978 -7.12 11.59 33.51
CA ASP A 978 -8.01 10.53 33.06
C ASP A 978 -8.18 10.50 31.54
N LEU A 979 -7.63 11.46 30.79
CA LEU A 979 -7.48 11.29 29.35
C LEU A 979 -6.34 10.29 29.06
N PRO A 980 -6.59 9.24 28.25
CA PRO A 980 -5.57 8.25 27.93
C PRO A 980 -4.44 8.85 27.08
N THR A 981 -3.25 8.24 27.18
CA THR A 981 -2.08 8.65 26.41
C THR A 981 -1.99 7.87 25.10
N CYS A 982 -2.84 8.25 24.13
CA CYS A 982 -2.85 7.70 22.77
C CYS A 982 -2.76 8.81 21.72
N ASN A 983 -2.57 8.43 20.45
CA ASN A 983 -2.46 9.37 19.34
C ASN A 983 -3.80 10.04 18.99
N LEU A 984 -4.91 9.31 19.06
CA LEU A 984 -6.26 9.86 18.93
C LEU A 984 -6.50 11.07 19.85
N VAL A 985 -6.23 10.95 21.16
CA VAL A 985 -6.39 12.07 22.10
C VAL A 985 -5.46 13.23 21.76
N LYS A 986 -4.22 12.96 21.33
CA LYS A 986 -3.31 14.04 20.88
C LYS A 986 -3.85 14.75 19.64
N GLY A 987 -4.48 14.02 18.72
CA GLY A 987 -5.14 14.56 17.54
C GLY A 987 -6.34 15.43 17.90
N LEU A 988 -7.23 14.93 18.76
CA LEU A 988 -8.41 15.67 19.22
C LEU A 988 -8.05 16.94 20.01
N LEU A 989 -7.07 16.87 20.92
CA LEU A 989 -6.60 18.04 21.66
C LEU A 989 -5.97 19.08 20.72
N LEU A 990 -5.22 18.66 19.70
CA LEU A 990 -4.69 19.58 18.69
C LEU A 990 -5.84 20.21 17.89
N SER A 991 -6.77 19.39 17.40
CA SER A 991 -7.94 19.84 16.63
C SER A 991 -8.80 20.85 17.38
N SER A 992 -8.96 20.66 18.70
CA SER A 992 -9.74 21.58 19.56
C SER A 992 -9.26 23.03 19.50
N ILE A 993 -7.98 23.26 19.21
CA ILE A 993 -7.41 24.61 19.14
C ILE A 993 -7.92 25.37 17.92
N SER A 994 -8.32 24.69 16.84
CA SER A 994 -8.81 25.34 15.62
C SER A 994 -10.08 26.17 15.82
N PHE A 995 -10.95 25.76 16.76
CA PHE A 995 -12.24 26.40 16.99
C PHE A 995 -12.21 27.54 18.00
N ILE A 996 -11.17 27.63 18.83
CA ILE A 996 -11.13 28.51 20.01
C ILE A 996 -10.19 29.67 19.72
N SER A 997 -10.74 30.86 19.52
CA SER A 997 -10.00 32.08 19.23
C SER A 997 -10.89 33.31 19.45
N TYR A 998 -10.28 34.48 19.58
CA TYR A 998 -10.99 35.75 19.46
C TYR A 998 -10.97 36.21 18.00
N VAL A 999 -12.13 36.75 17.59
CA VAL A 999 -12.38 37.32 16.27
C VAL A 999 -13.17 38.60 16.51
N ASN A 1000 -12.67 39.72 16.00
CA ASN A 1000 -13.15 41.07 16.30
C ASN A 1000 -14.60 41.31 15.84
N SER A 1001 -15.04 40.67 14.76
CA SER A 1001 -16.40 40.72 14.22
C SER A 1001 -17.38 39.79 14.95
N ALA A 1002 -16.89 39.01 15.91
CA ALA A 1002 -17.64 37.96 16.59
C ALA A 1002 -17.40 37.98 18.11
N GLU A 1003 -17.50 39.16 18.70
CA GLU A 1003 -17.31 39.35 20.13
C GLU A 1003 -18.34 38.55 20.96
N LEU A 1004 -17.89 38.13 22.14
CA LEU A 1004 -18.77 37.70 23.21
C LEU A 1004 -19.56 38.90 23.76
N SER A 1005 -20.71 38.64 24.38
CA SER A 1005 -21.41 39.65 25.18
C SER A 1005 -20.52 40.13 26.36
N PRO A 1006 -20.61 41.40 26.78
CA PRO A 1006 -19.73 41.99 27.80
C PRO A 1006 -19.59 41.16 29.08
N LEU A 1007 -18.36 41.11 29.60
CA LEU A 1007 -18.01 40.45 30.86
C LEU A 1007 -17.66 41.49 31.92
N SER A 1008 -17.98 41.19 33.18
CA SER A 1008 -17.68 42.09 34.31
C SER A 1008 -16.16 42.24 34.49
N GLU A 1009 -15.71 43.48 34.68
CA GLU A 1009 -14.30 43.82 34.99
C GLU A 1009 -13.81 43.18 36.31
N LYS A 1010 -14.72 42.76 37.19
CA LYS A 1010 -14.39 42.01 38.43
C LYS A 1010 -13.90 40.58 38.15
N LEU A 1011 -14.00 40.10 36.92
CA LEU A 1011 -13.53 38.77 36.53
C LEU A 1011 -12.06 38.84 36.12
N PHE A 1012 -11.21 38.04 36.74
CA PHE A 1012 -9.84 37.86 36.26
C PHE A 1012 -9.84 37.12 34.91
N THR A 1013 -9.33 37.76 33.85
CA THR A 1013 -9.06 37.13 32.56
C THR A 1013 -7.56 37.06 32.32
N THR A 1014 -7.07 35.91 31.83
CA THR A 1014 -5.70 35.81 31.30
C THR A 1014 -5.61 36.33 29.87
N GLU A 1015 -6.73 36.32 29.16
CA GLU A 1015 -6.85 36.75 27.77
C GLU A 1015 -6.99 38.28 27.72
N GLN A 1016 -6.32 38.92 26.76
CA GLN A 1016 -6.52 40.34 26.46
C GLN A 1016 -7.95 40.59 25.93
N TYR A 1017 -8.44 39.66 25.10
CA TYR A 1017 -9.82 39.63 24.61
C TYR A 1017 -10.38 38.21 24.79
N PRO A 1018 -11.57 38.04 25.40
CA PRO A 1018 -12.16 36.73 25.61
C PRO A 1018 -12.36 35.94 24.31
N THR A 1019 -11.92 34.68 24.29
CA THR A 1019 -12.16 33.77 23.16
C THR A 1019 -13.61 33.31 23.07
N SER A 1020 -14.02 32.97 21.85
CA SER A 1020 -15.25 32.23 21.58
C SER A 1020 -14.98 30.95 20.78
N ILE A 1021 -16.01 30.12 20.65
CA ILE A 1021 -15.96 28.84 19.92
C ILE A 1021 -16.68 29.02 18.58
N ALA A 1022 -15.99 28.77 17.47
CA ALA A 1022 -16.61 28.57 16.17
C ALA A 1022 -17.33 27.21 16.15
N ALA A 1023 -18.58 27.17 15.69
CA ALA A 1023 -19.35 25.91 15.61
C ALA A 1023 -18.71 24.89 14.64
N GLY A 1024 -18.17 25.38 13.53
CA GLY A 1024 -17.49 24.58 12.52
C GLY A 1024 -16.75 25.44 11.49
N LEU A 1025 -15.81 24.83 10.79
CA LEU A 1025 -14.95 25.49 9.81
C LEU A 1025 -15.20 24.90 8.41
N PRO A 1026 -15.22 25.73 7.35
CA PRO A 1026 -14.97 27.17 7.35
C PRO A 1026 -16.23 28.04 7.57
N HIS A 1027 -17.42 27.48 7.82
CA HIS A 1027 -18.66 28.27 7.72
C HIS A 1027 -18.93 29.23 8.89
N PHE A 1028 -18.44 28.93 10.09
CA PHE A 1028 -18.76 29.68 11.32
C PHE A 1028 -17.53 30.38 11.90
N THR A 1029 -16.72 30.96 11.02
CA THR A 1029 -15.39 31.47 11.35
C THR A 1029 -15.39 32.90 11.84
N ALA A 1030 -16.21 33.77 11.24
CA ALA A 1030 -16.29 35.18 11.61
C ALA A 1030 -17.73 35.71 11.59
N GLY A 1031 -17.87 36.97 11.97
CA GLY A 1031 -19.13 37.71 11.97
C GLY A 1031 -20.16 37.18 12.96
N ILE A 1032 -21.41 37.59 12.75
CA ILE A 1032 -22.53 37.21 13.63
C ILE A 1032 -22.70 35.70 13.73
N TRP A 1033 -22.32 34.95 12.70
CA TRP A 1033 -22.49 33.49 12.58
C TRP A 1033 -21.50 32.67 13.39
N ARG A 1034 -20.42 33.22 13.95
CA ARG A 1034 -19.44 32.40 14.69
C ARG A 1034 -20.02 31.76 15.95
N ASN A 1035 -20.75 32.56 16.72
CA ASN A 1035 -21.14 32.24 18.10
C ASN A 1035 -22.55 31.66 18.16
N TRP A 1036 -22.65 30.33 18.05
CA TRP A 1036 -23.90 29.60 18.21
C TRP A 1036 -24.03 29.00 19.60
N GLY A 1037 -25.07 29.38 20.35
CA GLY A 1037 -25.23 29.01 21.76
C GLY A 1037 -25.34 27.51 21.95
N ARG A 1038 -26.21 26.85 21.17
CA ARG A 1038 -26.39 25.40 21.24
C ARG A 1038 -25.07 24.66 21.00
N ASP A 1039 -24.42 24.97 19.89
CA ASP A 1039 -23.18 24.35 19.40
C ASP A 1039 -22.05 24.55 20.42
N THR A 1040 -21.92 25.78 20.92
CA THR A 1040 -20.97 26.17 21.95
C THR A 1040 -21.12 25.29 23.18
N PHE A 1041 -22.33 25.12 23.70
CA PHE A 1041 -22.54 24.41 24.97
C PHE A 1041 -22.55 22.89 24.85
N ILE A 1042 -22.78 22.35 23.66
CA ILE A 1042 -22.51 20.94 23.36
C ILE A 1042 -20.99 20.69 23.30
N ALA A 1043 -20.22 21.58 22.67
CA ALA A 1043 -18.77 21.40 22.50
C ALA A 1043 -17.95 21.70 23.77
N LEU A 1044 -18.40 22.65 24.59
CA LEU A 1044 -17.64 23.23 25.70
C LEU A 1044 -17.08 22.20 26.70
N PRO A 1045 -17.85 21.20 27.18
CA PRO A 1045 -17.33 20.23 28.15
C PRO A 1045 -16.11 19.48 27.64
N GLY A 1046 -16.17 19.00 26.40
CA GLY A 1046 -15.08 18.28 25.77
C GLY A 1046 -13.90 19.16 25.37
N LEU A 1047 -14.17 20.29 24.71
CA LEU A 1047 -13.11 21.16 24.19
C LEU A 1047 -12.37 21.92 25.29
N LEU A 1048 -13.09 22.45 26.27
CA LEU A 1048 -12.52 23.36 27.28
C LEU A 1048 -12.28 22.67 28.62
N LEU A 1049 -13.26 21.96 29.18
CA LEU A 1049 -13.12 21.40 30.54
C LEU A 1049 -12.12 20.23 30.57
N LEU A 1050 -12.20 19.28 29.62
CA LEU A 1050 -11.25 18.17 29.56
C LEU A 1050 -9.82 18.60 29.21
N SER A 1051 -9.65 19.76 28.56
CA SER A 1051 -8.34 20.32 28.22
C SER A 1051 -7.81 21.32 29.26
N GLY A 1052 -8.54 21.55 30.36
CA GLY A 1052 -8.13 22.42 31.47
C GLY A 1052 -8.32 23.93 31.24
N ARG A 1053 -9.04 24.32 30.18
CA ARG A 1053 -9.33 25.72 29.80
C ARG A 1053 -10.55 26.28 30.54
N PHE A 1054 -10.48 26.26 31.87
CA PHE A 1054 -11.60 26.63 32.74
C PHE A 1054 -11.90 28.14 32.69
N VAL A 1055 -10.90 28.99 32.47
CA VAL A 1055 -11.11 30.45 32.43
C VAL A 1055 -11.93 30.83 31.19
N GLU A 1056 -11.57 30.28 30.03
CA GLU A 1056 -12.30 30.46 28.78
C GLU A 1056 -13.73 29.91 28.89
N ALA A 1057 -13.90 28.70 29.46
CA ALA A 1057 -15.21 28.11 29.69
C ALA A 1057 -16.11 28.99 30.56
N ARG A 1058 -15.57 29.51 31.67
CA ARG A 1058 -16.27 30.43 32.56
C ARG A 1058 -16.69 31.71 31.83
N ASN A 1059 -15.77 32.31 31.07
CA ASN A 1059 -16.02 33.54 30.32
C ASN A 1059 -17.16 33.36 29.31
N ILE A 1060 -17.14 32.26 28.55
CA ILE A 1060 -18.23 31.93 27.61
C ILE A 1060 -19.56 31.73 28.34
N ILE A 1061 -19.58 30.94 29.42
CA ILE A 1061 -20.79 30.68 30.22
C ILE A 1061 -21.42 31.99 30.71
N LEU A 1062 -20.62 32.87 31.31
CA LEU A 1062 -21.10 34.13 31.90
C LEU A 1062 -21.51 35.15 30.83
N SER A 1063 -20.84 35.15 29.68
CA SER A 1063 -21.19 36.01 28.55
C SER A 1063 -22.59 35.68 28.01
N TYR A 1064 -22.87 34.40 27.72
CA TYR A 1064 -24.21 33.99 27.29
C TYR A 1064 -25.25 34.19 28.39
N ALA A 1065 -24.89 34.00 29.66
CA ALA A 1065 -25.78 34.28 30.79
C ALA A 1065 -26.28 35.74 30.79
N GLY A 1066 -25.40 36.70 30.45
CA GLY A 1066 -25.75 38.12 30.36
C GLY A 1066 -26.83 38.43 29.33
N THR A 1067 -26.95 37.57 28.33
CA THR A 1067 -27.94 37.66 27.25
C THR A 1067 -29.21 36.86 27.51
N LEU A 1068 -29.37 36.23 28.67
CA LEU A 1068 -30.60 35.49 28.96
C LEU A 1068 -31.82 36.42 28.92
N ARG A 1069 -32.81 36.06 28.09
CA ARG A 1069 -34.04 36.82 27.86
C ARG A 1069 -35.20 35.86 27.62
N HIS A 1070 -36.40 36.19 28.09
CA HIS A 1070 -37.57 35.29 28.07
C HIS A 1070 -37.36 33.94 28.79
N GLY A 1071 -36.26 33.76 29.54
CA GLY A 1071 -35.84 32.47 30.08
C GLY A 1071 -35.01 31.60 29.11
N LEU A 1072 -34.60 32.13 27.96
CA LEU A 1072 -33.87 31.42 26.91
C LEU A 1072 -32.44 31.98 26.74
N ILE A 1073 -31.54 31.10 26.32
CA ILE A 1073 -30.20 31.45 25.82
C ILE A 1073 -30.30 31.58 24.30
N PRO A 1074 -29.70 32.61 23.69
CA PRO A 1074 -29.82 32.80 22.26
C PRO A 1074 -29.11 31.70 21.47
N ASN A 1075 -29.71 31.29 20.35
CA ASN A 1075 -29.05 30.36 19.44
C ASN A 1075 -27.93 31.07 18.67
N LEU A 1076 -28.17 32.30 18.23
CA LEU A 1076 -27.17 33.18 17.63
C LEU A 1076 -26.84 34.30 18.61
N LEU A 1077 -25.60 34.38 19.09
CA LEU A 1077 -25.22 35.37 20.11
C LEU A 1077 -25.16 36.80 19.55
N ALA A 1078 -24.49 36.99 18.40
CA ALA A 1078 -24.26 38.29 17.76
C ALA A 1078 -23.90 39.43 18.75
N ALA A 1079 -22.85 39.18 19.56
CA ALA A 1079 -22.37 40.06 20.63
C ALA A 1079 -23.42 40.47 21.70
N GLY A 1080 -24.51 39.72 21.81
CA GLY A 1080 -25.67 40.01 22.67
C GLY A 1080 -26.64 41.03 22.08
N LYS A 1081 -26.17 41.98 21.27
CA LYS A 1081 -27.02 43.02 20.64
C LYS A 1081 -27.97 42.44 19.58
N GLY A 1082 -27.48 41.52 18.76
CA GLY A 1082 -28.26 40.88 17.68
C GLY A 1082 -28.83 39.51 18.06
N ALA A 1083 -28.92 39.20 19.36
CA ALA A 1083 -29.22 37.87 19.85
C ALA A 1083 -30.59 37.32 19.37
N ARG A 1084 -30.61 36.08 18.89
CA ARG A 1084 -31.82 35.38 18.40
C ARG A 1084 -32.30 34.33 19.39
N TYR A 1085 -33.59 34.34 19.73
CA TYR A 1085 -34.19 33.45 20.73
C TYR A 1085 -35.22 32.51 20.09
N ASN A 1086 -34.80 31.87 18.99
CA ASN A 1086 -35.62 30.94 18.19
C ASN A 1086 -35.47 29.46 18.60
N CYS A 1087 -34.59 29.16 19.55
CA CYS A 1087 -34.38 27.81 20.06
C CYS A 1087 -34.74 27.71 21.55
N ARG A 1088 -35.28 26.55 21.94
CA ARG A 1088 -35.61 26.24 23.34
C ARG A 1088 -34.64 25.27 23.99
N ASP A 1089 -33.71 24.69 23.24
CA ASP A 1089 -32.77 23.66 23.70
C ASP A 1089 -31.41 24.23 24.13
N ALA A 1090 -30.93 25.33 23.55
CA ALA A 1090 -29.63 25.92 23.90
C ALA A 1090 -29.50 26.26 25.40
N VAL A 1091 -30.58 26.70 26.04
CA VAL A 1091 -30.61 26.97 27.49
C VAL A 1091 -30.38 25.70 28.32
N TRP A 1092 -30.87 24.54 27.87
CA TRP A 1092 -30.67 23.27 28.55
C TRP A 1092 -29.24 22.77 28.37
N PHE A 1093 -28.65 22.92 27.18
CA PHE A 1093 -27.22 22.64 26.99
C PHE A 1093 -26.34 23.59 27.80
N TRP A 1094 -26.67 24.88 27.88
CA TRP A 1094 -25.97 25.87 28.72
C TRP A 1094 -26.01 25.48 30.19
N LEU A 1095 -27.20 25.14 30.72
CA LEU A 1095 -27.35 24.69 32.10
C LEU A 1095 -26.56 23.40 32.36
N ALA A 1096 -26.59 22.44 31.44
CA ALA A 1096 -25.81 21.22 31.55
C ALA A 1096 -24.29 21.50 31.54
N ALA A 1097 -23.83 22.43 30.69
CA ALA A 1097 -22.44 22.87 30.64
C ALA A 1097 -22.01 23.55 31.96
N ILE A 1098 -22.89 24.30 32.62
CA ILE A 1098 -22.61 24.85 33.97
C ILE A 1098 -22.47 23.74 35.00
N MET A 1099 -23.36 22.75 35.01
CA MET A 1099 -23.24 21.62 35.94
C MET A 1099 -21.94 20.85 35.73
N LYS A 1100 -21.53 20.65 34.47
CA LYS A 1100 -20.23 20.06 34.11
C LYS A 1100 -19.05 20.93 34.52
N TYR A 1101 -19.13 22.25 34.37
CA TYR A 1101 -18.13 23.17 34.87
C TYR A 1101 -17.95 23.04 36.38
N ILE A 1102 -19.06 23.03 37.13
CA ILE A 1102 -19.05 22.89 38.60
C ILE A 1102 -18.41 21.56 39.03
N GLU A 1103 -18.66 20.49 38.27
CA GLU A 1103 -18.11 19.15 38.52
C GLU A 1103 -16.59 19.07 38.26
N MET A 1104 -16.10 19.74 37.20
CA MET A 1104 -14.75 19.51 36.67
C MET A 1104 -13.73 20.62 36.99
N ALA A 1105 -14.18 21.86 37.15
CA ALA A 1105 -13.30 23.00 37.35
C ALA A 1105 -12.78 23.08 38.79
N PRO A 1106 -11.52 23.52 39.01
CA PRO A 1106 -11.04 23.91 40.32
C PRO A 1106 -11.95 24.99 40.91
N CYS A 1107 -12.46 24.78 42.12
CA CYS A 1107 -13.44 25.66 42.76
C CYS A 1107 -14.72 25.88 41.92
N GLY A 1108 -15.16 24.88 41.15
CA GLY A 1108 -16.30 24.94 40.24
C GLY A 1108 -17.56 25.64 40.79
N PRO A 1109 -18.03 25.34 42.02
CA PRO A 1109 -19.22 26.00 42.59
C PRO A 1109 -19.15 27.52 42.70
N GLU A 1110 -17.94 28.11 42.75
CA GLU A 1110 -17.78 29.56 42.85
C GLU A 1110 -18.32 30.31 41.62
N ILE A 1111 -18.53 29.64 40.48
CA ILE A 1111 -19.13 30.25 39.29
C ILE A 1111 -20.54 30.78 39.56
N LEU A 1112 -21.27 30.16 40.49
CA LEU A 1112 -22.65 30.52 40.85
C LEU A 1112 -22.76 31.94 41.43
N GLU A 1113 -21.70 32.43 42.07
CA GLU A 1113 -21.62 33.78 42.66
C GLU A 1113 -20.92 34.79 41.74
N ARG A 1114 -20.47 34.38 40.55
CA ARG A 1114 -19.77 35.30 39.65
C ARG A 1114 -20.75 36.30 39.04
N PRO A 1115 -20.35 37.59 38.93
CA PRO A 1115 -21.19 38.63 38.37
C PRO A 1115 -21.43 38.41 36.88
N VAL A 1116 -22.68 38.50 36.48
CA VAL A 1116 -23.16 38.49 35.10
C VAL A 1116 -23.70 39.87 34.77
N ILE A 1117 -23.17 40.53 33.73
CA ILE A 1117 -23.72 41.79 33.22
C ILE A 1117 -25.01 41.46 32.45
N ARG A 1118 -26.16 41.90 32.95
CA ARG A 1118 -27.45 41.69 32.27
C ARG A 1118 -27.66 42.73 31.18
N VAL A 1119 -27.36 42.39 29.92
CA VAL A 1119 -27.55 43.31 28.79
C VAL A 1119 -29.02 43.56 28.45
N TYR A 1120 -29.89 42.66 28.90
CA TYR A 1120 -31.34 42.82 28.97
C TYR A 1120 -31.78 42.42 30.38
N LYS A 1121 -32.35 43.34 31.17
CA LYS A 1121 -32.86 42.98 32.50
C LYS A 1121 -34.27 42.43 32.41
N ASN A 1122 -35.11 43.07 31.60
CA ASN A 1122 -36.44 42.62 31.24
C ASN A 1122 -36.51 42.31 29.75
N ASP A 1123 -37.57 41.58 29.40
CA ASP A 1123 -37.78 41.09 28.05
C ASP A 1123 -37.92 42.18 26.99
N ASP A 1124 -38.34 43.40 27.31
CA ASP A 1124 -38.49 44.47 26.29
C ASP A 1124 -37.39 45.54 26.35
N ASP A 1125 -36.37 45.33 27.19
CA ASP A 1125 -35.30 46.30 27.37
C ASP A 1125 -34.47 46.49 26.07
N GLU A 1126 -33.92 47.69 25.91
CA GLU A 1126 -32.87 47.94 24.93
C GLU A 1126 -31.53 47.37 25.40
N PHE A 1127 -30.66 47.00 24.45
CA PHE A 1127 -29.34 46.46 24.75
C PHE A 1127 -28.52 47.45 25.57
N ASN A 1128 -28.15 47.07 26.79
CA ASN A 1128 -27.30 47.86 27.68
C ASN A 1128 -25.99 47.13 28.00
N PRO A 1129 -24.85 47.47 27.38
CA PRO A 1129 -23.57 46.81 27.65
C PRO A 1129 -23.06 47.05 29.09
N ASN A 1130 -23.60 48.04 29.80
CA ASN A 1130 -23.30 48.37 31.20
C ASN A 1130 -24.50 48.03 32.10
N GLY A 1131 -25.21 46.95 31.79
CA GLY A 1131 -26.35 46.47 32.57
C GLY A 1131 -25.98 46.14 34.02
N ASN A 1132 -27.01 46.03 34.87
CA ASN A 1132 -26.80 45.66 36.28
C ASN A 1132 -26.15 44.28 36.38
N GLU A 1133 -25.22 44.13 37.32
CA GLU A 1133 -24.61 42.85 37.63
C GLU A 1133 -25.45 42.07 38.64
N GLU A 1134 -25.61 40.78 38.39
CA GLU A 1134 -26.23 39.84 39.32
C GLU A 1134 -25.48 38.50 39.30
N PRO A 1135 -25.57 37.69 40.37
CA PRO A 1135 -24.85 36.42 40.41
C PRO A 1135 -25.47 35.40 39.44
N LEU A 1136 -24.64 34.58 38.80
CA LEU A 1136 -25.08 33.56 37.83
C LEU A 1136 -26.22 32.67 38.35
N LYS A 1137 -26.23 32.33 39.63
CA LYS A 1137 -27.29 31.51 40.25
C LYS A 1137 -28.70 32.10 40.07
N ASP A 1138 -28.83 33.43 40.05
CA ASP A 1138 -30.11 34.12 39.89
C ASP A 1138 -30.57 34.06 38.43
N VAL A 1139 -29.63 34.14 37.48
CA VAL A 1139 -29.89 33.94 36.03
C VAL A 1139 -30.36 32.50 35.75
N ILE A 1140 -29.72 31.51 36.38
CA ILE A 1140 -30.15 30.10 36.32
C ILE A 1140 -31.58 29.95 36.87
N TYR A 1141 -31.86 30.59 38.01
CA TYR A 1141 -33.18 30.55 38.62
C TYR A 1141 -34.24 31.20 37.71
N GLU A 1142 -33.91 32.33 37.09
CA GLU A 1142 -34.78 33.00 36.12
C GLU A 1142 -35.11 32.06 34.95
N ALA A 1143 -34.10 31.40 34.36
CA ALA A 1143 -34.30 30.45 33.27
C ALA A 1143 -35.34 29.38 33.61
N LEU A 1144 -35.16 28.72 34.77
CA LEU A 1144 -36.04 27.65 35.23
C LEU A 1144 -37.43 28.17 35.60
N SER A 1145 -37.49 29.30 36.31
CA SER A 1145 -38.74 29.93 36.72
C SER A 1145 -39.57 30.35 35.51
N ARG A 1146 -38.95 30.92 34.47
CA ARG A 1146 -39.64 31.31 33.22
C ARG A 1146 -40.22 30.10 32.49
N HIS A 1147 -39.46 29.02 32.34
CA HIS A 1147 -39.99 27.77 31.77
C HIS A 1147 -41.17 27.22 32.57
N PHE A 1148 -41.08 27.26 33.91
CA PHE A 1148 -42.13 26.80 34.81
C PHE A 1148 -43.41 27.65 34.75
N ASN A 1149 -43.25 28.96 34.51
CA ASN A 1149 -44.35 29.92 34.35
C ASN A 1149 -45.00 29.85 32.95
N GLY A 1150 -44.28 29.30 31.97
CA GLY A 1150 -44.65 29.30 30.56
C GLY A 1150 -44.06 30.53 29.85
N ILE A 1151 -43.21 30.25 28.87
CA ILE A 1151 -42.58 31.20 27.95
C ILE A 1151 -43.49 31.28 26.73
N GLU A 1152 -43.95 32.48 26.40
CA GLU A 1152 -44.73 32.74 25.20
C GLU A 1152 -44.44 34.17 24.76
N PHE A 1153 -43.83 34.33 23.58
CA PHE A 1153 -43.53 35.64 23.02
C PHE A 1153 -43.41 35.54 21.49
N ARG A 1154 -43.43 36.70 20.83
CA ARG A 1154 -43.12 36.82 19.40
C ARG A 1154 -41.72 37.40 19.25
N GLU A 1155 -40.88 36.82 18.39
CA GLU A 1155 -39.51 37.33 18.16
C GLU A 1155 -39.53 38.83 17.82
N ARG A 1156 -38.61 39.58 18.43
CA ARG A 1156 -38.43 41.02 18.15
C ARG A 1156 -38.04 41.19 16.68
N ASN A 1157 -38.68 42.12 15.97
CA ASN A 1157 -38.54 42.34 14.52
C ASN A 1157 -38.96 41.14 13.65
N ALA A 1158 -39.83 40.25 14.16
CA ALA A 1158 -40.41 39.14 13.40
C ALA A 1158 -40.86 39.59 11.99
N GLY A 1159 -40.39 38.86 10.98
CA GLY A 1159 -40.60 39.19 9.58
C GLY A 1159 -39.44 38.72 8.70
N ARG A 1160 -39.52 39.07 7.41
CA ARG A 1160 -38.60 38.57 6.38
C ARG A 1160 -37.14 38.99 6.56
N GLU A 1161 -36.87 40.04 7.32
CA GLU A 1161 -35.50 40.48 7.63
C GLU A 1161 -34.79 39.52 8.61
N ILE A 1162 -35.58 38.79 9.41
CA ILE A 1162 -35.10 37.85 10.42
C ILE A 1162 -35.01 36.44 9.85
N ASP A 1163 -36.03 36.03 9.09
CA ASP A 1163 -36.07 34.78 8.33
C ASP A 1163 -37.01 34.98 7.14
N GLU A 1164 -36.48 34.99 5.92
CA GLU A 1164 -37.26 35.25 4.70
C GLU A 1164 -38.10 34.05 4.22
N HIS A 1165 -37.97 32.91 4.88
CA HIS A 1165 -38.64 31.67 4.51
C HIS A 1165 -39.74 31.28 5.49
N MET A 1166 -39.52 31.50 6.80
CA MET A 1166 -40.42 31.15 7.88
C MET A 1166 -41.81 31.79 7.74
N GLN A 1167 -42.85 31.04 8.11
CA GLN A 1167 -44.23 31.55 8.21
C GLN A 1167 -44.38 32.52 9.38
N ASP A 1168 -45.41 33.36 9.35
CA ASP A 1168 -45.62 34.39 10.38
C ASP A 1168 -45.79 33.80 11.79
N GLU A 1169 -46.45 32.65 11.88
CA GLU A 1169 -46.64 31.90 13.11
C GLU A 1169 -45.35 31.26 13.63
N GLY A 1170 -44.35 31.07 12.77
CA GLY A 1170 -43.04 30.52 13.14
C GLY A 1170 -42.27 31.42 14.11
N PHE A 1171 -42.51 32.74 14.07
CA PHE A 1171 -41.92 33.70 14.99
C PHE A 1171 -42.55 33.69 16.39
N ASN A 1172 -43.63 32.93 16.60
CA ASN A 1172 -44.27 32.78 17.90
C ASN A 1172 -43.60 31.63 18.67
N VAL A 1173 -42.76 31.99 19.64
CA VAL A 1173 -41.97 31.06 20.44
C VAL A 1173 -42.76 30.70 21.70
N ASN A 1174 -42.86 29.40 21.98
CA ASN A 1174 -43.52 28.86 23.17
C ASN A 1174 -42.66 27.76 23.80
N ALA A 1175 -42.48 27.81 25.12
CA ALA A 1175 -41.92 26.71 25.91
C ALA A 1175 -42.55 26.70 27.32
N PHE A 1176 -43.02 25.54 27.79
CA PHE A 1176 -43.71 25.44 29.07
C PHE A 1176 -43.55 24.06 29.70
N VAL A 1177 -43.82 23.98 31.00
CA VAL A 1177 -43.83 22.72 31.75
C VAL A 1177 -45.26 22.16 31.77
N HIS A 1178 -45.44 20.95 31.24
CA HIS A 1178 -46.72 20.26 31.29
C HIS A 1178 -47.08 19.89 32.75
N PRO A 1179 -48.22 20.35 33.29
CA PRO A 1179 -48.52 20.26 34.72
C PRO A 1179 -48.67 18.82 35.24
N GLY A 1180 -49.12 17.90 34.37
CA GLY A 1180 -49.27 16.48 34.70
C GLY A 1180 -47.93 15.75 34.78
N THR A 1181 -47.17 15.81 33.70
CA THR A 1181 -45.98 14.98 33.47
C THR A 1181 -44.66 15.64 33.86
N GLY A 1182 -44.64 16.97 34.01
CA GLY A 1182 -43.42 17.75 34.20
C GLY A 1182 -42.58 17.93 32.93
N PHE A 1183 -43.02 17.40 31.79
CA PHE A 1183 -42.29 17.52 30.53
C PHE A 1183 -42.20 18.95 30.06
N ILE A 1184 -41.10 19.26 29.41
CA ILE A 1184 -40.84 20.55 28.79
C ILE A 1184 -41.36 20.49 27.36
N CYS A 1185 -42.52 21.11 27.17
CA CYS A 1185 -43.25 21.18 25.92
C CYS A 1185 -43.04 22.56 25.28
N GLY A 1186 -43.41 22.71 24.00
CA GLY A 1186 -43.19 23.97 23.28
C GLY A 1186 -42.98 23.78 21.78
N GLY A 1187 -42.70 24.89 21.10
CA GLY A 1187 -42.68 24.95 19.64
C GLY A 1187 -44.07 24.99 19.03
N ASN A 1188 -44.12 25.11 17.71
CA ASN A 1188 -45.33 24.94 16.90
C ASN A 1188 -44.94 24.33 15.54
N GLN A 1189 -45.92 23.90 14.74
CA GLN A 1189 -45.66 23.24 13.46
C GLN A 1189 -44.91 24.09 12.41
N TYR A 1190 -44.71 25.38 12.66
CA TYR A 1190 -44.09 26.35 11.75
C TYR A 1190 -42.72 26.87 12.24
N ASN A 1191 -42.20 26.40 13.38
CA ASN A 1191 -40.89 26.83 13.90
C ASN A 1191 -39.89 25.69 14.14
N CYS A 1192 -38.62 26.07 14.27
CA CYS A 1192 -37.47 25.17 14.38
C CYS A 1192 -36.83 25.26 15.78
N GLY A 1193 -37.55 24.83 16.82
CA GLY A 1193 -37.16 25.10 18.21
C GLY A 1193 -36.01 24.27 18.78
N THR A 1194 -35.51 23.26 18.06
CA THR A 1194 -34.48 22.32 18.55
C THR A 1194 -33.32 22.25 17.57
N TRP A 1195 -32.25 21.50 17.89
CA TRP A 1195 -31.08 21.34 17.03
C TRP A 1195 -31.37 20.82 15.63
N MET A 1196 -32.50 20.12 15.44
CA MET A 1196 -32.97 19.74 14.11
C MET A 1196 -33.73 20.91 13.47
N ASP A 1197 -33.02 22.00 13.12
CA ASP A 1197 -33.58 23.33 12.85
C ASP A 1197 -33.74 23.72 11.37
N LYS A 1198 -33.73 22.74 10.45
CA LYS A 1198 -33.87 23.06 9.02
C LYS A 1198 -35.26 23.59 8.64
N MET A 1199 -35.32 24.86 8.26
CA MET A 1199 -36.47 25.49 7.59
C MET A 1199 -36.39 25.28 6.07
N GLY A 1200 -37.49 24.87 5.45
CA GLY A 1200 -37.58 24.75 3.99
C GLY A 1200 -37.61 26.12 3.32
N SER A 1201 -36.95 26.22 2.16
CA SER A 1201 -36.84 27.45 1.39
C SER A 1201 -37.14 27.29 -0.11
N SER A 1202 -37.39 26.06 -0.58
CA SER A 1202 -37.68 25.77 -1.97
C SER A 1202 -39.15 26.04 -2.29
N ILE A 1203 -39.37 27.01 -3.19
CA ILE A 1203 -40.68 27.27 -3.79
C ILE A 1203 -41.04 26.15 -4.76
N ILE A 1204 -40.06 25.68 -5.52
CA ILE A 1204 -40.22 24.69 -6.60
C ILE A 1204 -40.80 23.38 -6.07
N SER A 1205 -40.22 22.86 -4.99
CA SER A 1205 -40.70 21.62 -4.36
C SER A 1205 -41.86 21.84 -3.38
N GLY A 1206 -42.25 23.10 -3.12
CA GLY A 1206 -43.32 23.46 -2.20
C GLY A 1206 -43.00 23.18 -0.73
N ASN A 1207 -41.72 23.26 -0.32
CA ASN A 1207 -41.32 23.11 1.09
C ASN A 1207 -41.06 24.43 1.82
N LYS A 1208 -41.04 25.56 1.11
CA LYS A 1208 -40.78 26.88 1.67
C LYS A 1208 -41.69 27.21 2.87
N GLY A 1209 -41.08 27.59 4.00
CA GLY A 1209 -41.75 28.03 5.22
C GLY A 1209 -42.26 26.91 6.13
N TYR A 1210 -41.98 25.65 5.80
CA TYR A 1210 -42.25 24.54 6.70
C TYR A 1210 -40.94 24.04 7.31
N PRO A 1211 -40.87 23.75 8.62
CA PRO A 1211 -39.74 23.03 9.18
C PRO A 1211 -39.68 21.60 8.64
N ALA A 1212 -38.48 21.09 8.35
CA ALA A 1212 -38.29 19.67 8.02
C ALA A 1212 -38.66 18.78 9.21
N THR A 1213 -38.37 19.27 10.41
CA THR A 1213 -38.56 18.59 11.69
C THR A 1213 -38.98 19.61 12.75
N PRO A 1214 -40.28 19.99 12.82
CA PRO A 1214 -40.74 21.00 13.78
C PRO A 1214 -40.43 20.63 15.24
N ARG A 1215 -40.60 19.33 15.55
CA ARG A 1215 -40.39 18.77 16.89
C ARG A 1215 -41.12 19.59 17.96
N ASP A 1216 -42.32 20.08 17.63
CA ASP A 1216 -43.23 20.71 18.57
C ASP A 1216 -43.77 19.67 19.56
N GLY A 1217 -44.13 20.08 20.77
CA GLY A 1217 -44.38 19.14 21.89
C GLY A 1217 -43.13 18.92 22.74
N ALA A 1218 -42.97 17.74 23.34
CA ALA A 1218 -41.86 17.41 24.23
C ALA A 1218 -40.75 16.63 23.51
N ALA A 1219 -39.66 17.31 23.13
CA ALA A 1219 -38.47 16.65 22.56
C ALA A 1219 -37.73 15.83 23.62
N VAL A 1220 -37.33 14.60 23.26
CA VAL A 1220 -36.83 13.59 24.20
C VAL A 1220 -35.56 14.01 24.95
N GLU A 1221 -34.60 14.63 24.27
CA GLU A 1221 -33.31 15.05 24.84
C GLU A 1221 -33.45 16.13 25.91
N ILE A 1222 -34.41 17.05 25.71
CA ILE A 1222 -34.68 18.14 26.67
C ILE A 1222 -35.15 17.56 28.00
N GLN A 1223 -35.91 16.45 27.99
CA GLN A 1223 -36.40 15.84 29.23
C GLN A 1223 -35.26 15.24 30.05
N GLY A 1224 -34.31 14.57 29.38
CA GLY A 1224 -33.12 14.04 30.04
C GLY A 1224 -32.21 15.15 30.58
N LEU A 1225 -31.97 16.20 29.78
CA LEU A 1225 -31.22 17.37 30.23
C LEU A 1225 -31.88 18.02 31.45
N ALA A 1226 -33.20 18.22 31.41
CA ALA A 1226 -33.96 18.82 32.51
C ALA A 1226 -33.82 18.04 33.81
N VAL A 1227 -33.98 16.70 33.77
CA VAL A 1227 -33.78 15.86 34.95
C VAL A 1227 -32.36 15.99 35.48
N TYR A 1228 -31.35 15.92 34.60
CA TYR A 1228 -29.95 16.08 35.00
C TYR A 1228 -29.70 17.42 35.72
N ILE A 1229 -30.22 18.52 35.17
CA ILE A 1229 -30.03 19.86 35.72
C ILE A 1229 -30.76 20.03 37.05
N LEU A 1230 -32.04 19.66 37.11
CA LEU A 1230 -32.87 19.79 38.31
C LEU A 1230 -32.29 18.98 39.48
N GLU A 1231 -31.83 17.76 39.23
CA GLU A 1231 -31.19 16.93 40.26
C GLU A 1231 -29.82 17.46 40.67
N SER A 1232 -29.05 18.04 39.74
CA SER A 1232 -27.77 18.66 40.05
C SER A 1232 -27.95 19.91 40.93
N LEU A 1233 -28.96 20.73 40.63
CA LEU A 1233 -29.30 21.91 41.44
C LEU A 1233 -29.87 21.52 42.81
N GLU A 1234 -30.69 20.47 42.89
CA GLU A 1234 -31.16 19.93 44.17
C GLU A 1234 -29.97 19.49 45.03
N LYS A 1235 -29.00 18.77 44.47
CA LYS A 1235 -27.77 18.36 45.18
C LYS A 1235 -26.92 19.57 45.62
N LEU A 1236 -26.89 20.65 44.83
CA LEU A 1236 -26.18 21.88 45.22
C LEU A 1236 -26.90 22.61 46.34
N PHE A 1237 -28.23 22.63 46.33
CA PHE A 1237 -29.05 23.16 47.42
C PHE A 1237 -28.85 22.36 48.72
N GLU A 1238 -28.89 21.02 48.64
CA GLU A 1238 -28.63 20.13 49.79
C GLU A 1238 -27.24 20.34 50.39
N LYS A 1239 -26.25 20.75 49.57
CA LYS A 1239 -24.89 21.12 50.01
C LYS A 1239 -24.75 22.57 50.50
N GLY A 1240 -25.82 23.37 50.48
CA GLY A 1240 -25.80 24.78 50.84
C GLY A 1240 -25.09 25.70 49.84
N LEU A 1241 -24.85 25.22 48.61
CA LEU A 1241 -24.18 25.95 47.53
C LEU A 1241 -25.16 26.67 46.59
N TYR A 1242 -26.46 26.45 46.77
CA TYR A 1242 -27.52 27.07 45.98
C TYR A 1242 -28.64 27.54 46.93
N SER A 1243 -29.24 28.70 46.67
CA SER A 1243 -30.10 29.42 47.64
C SER A 1243 -31.54 28.92 47.72
N THR A 1244 -32.06 28.34 46.64
CA THR A 1244 -33.45 27.88 46.54
C THR A 1244 -33.54 26.61 45.71
N ASN A 1245 -34.41 25.68 46.10
CA ASN A 1245 -34.70 24.49 45.31
C ASN A 1245 -36.11 24.52 44.69
N ARG A 1246 -36.81 25.66 44.66
CA ARG A 1246 -38.25 25.71 44.34
C ARG A 1246 -38.60 26.77 43.31
N VAL A 1247 -39.41 26.39 42.34
CA VAL A 1247 -40.06 27.29 41.37
C VAL A 1247 -41.55 27.40 41.67
N THR A 1248 -42.12 28.58 41.43
CA THR A 1248 -43.54 28.87 41.63
C THR A 1248 -44.09 29.53 40.36
N ASN A 1249 -45.22 29.01 39.88
CA ASN A 1249 -45.95 29.58 38.77
C ASN A 1249 -46.79 30.75 39.31
N SER A 1250 -46.44 31.96 38.88
CA SER A 1250 -47.08 33.22 39.26
C SER A 1250 -48.56 33.31 38.84
N LYS A 1251 -48.99 32.60 37.78
CA LYS A 1251 -50.35 32.67 37.24
C LYS A 1251 -51.35 31.82 38.05
N ASN A 1252 -50.93 30.67 38.59
CA ASN A 1252 -51.83 29.73 39.27
C ASN A 1252 -51.37 29.29 40.67
N GLY A 1253 -50.22 29.77 41.16
CA GLY A 1253 -49.68 29.44 42.48
C GLY A 1253 -49.08 28.03 42.60
N MET A 1254 -49.11 27.21 41.55
CA MET A 1254 -48.50 25.88 41.55
C MET A 1254 -47.01 26.01 41.82
N SER A 1255 -46.44 25.18 42.69
CA SER A 1255 -45.03 25.27 43.03
C SER A 1255 -44.44 23.88 43.24
N TRP A 1256 -43.27 23.64 42.64
CA TRP A 1256 -42.52 22.40 42.78
C TRP A 1256 -41.10 22.70 43.23
N THR A 1257 -40.58 21.85 44.09
CA THR A 1257 -39.13 21.68 44.26
C THR A 1257 -38.51 21.09 42.99
N PHE A 1258 -37.21 21.28 42.78
CA PHE A 1258 -36.50 20.69 41.64
C PHE A 1258 -36.58 19.16 41.69
N LYS A 1259 -36.49 18.58 42.89
CA LYS A 1259 -36.75 17.16 43.13
C LYS A 1259 -38.15 16.70 42.69
N GLU A 1260 -39.20 17.44 43.02
CA GLU A 1260 -40.58 17.11 42.59
C GLU A 1260 -40.75 17.22 41.07
N TRP A 1261 -40.15 18.25 40.45
CA TRP A 1261 -40.19 18.41 39.00
C TRP A 1261 -39.45 17.28 38.28
N ALA A 1262 -38.21 16.98 38.66
CA ALA A 1262 -37.44 15.86 38.11
C ALA A 1262 -38.18 14.51 38.34
N GLY A 1263 -38.75 14.32 39.52
CA GLY A 1263 -39.53 13.13 39.87
C GLY A 1263 -40.75 12.93 38.97
N LYS A 1264 -41.47 14.00 38.61
CA LYS A 1264 -42.57 13.94 37.64
C LYS A 1264 -42.09 13.45 36.27
N ILE A 1265 -41.03 14.05 35.74
CA ILE A 1265 -40.48 13.64 34.43
C ILE A 1265 -40.11 12.16 34.48
N ARG A 1266 -39.34 11.72 35.48
CA ARG A 1266 -38.96 10.30 35.65
C ARG A 1266 -40.16 9.36 35.72
N THR A 1267 -41.17 9.70 36.52
CA THR A 1267 -42.36 8.86 36.73
C THR A 1267 -43.12 8.62 35.43
N TYR A 1268 -43.19 9.63 34.55
CA TYR A 1268 -44.00 9.56 33.35
C TYR A 1268 -43.20 9.25 32.08
N PHE A 1269 -41.87 9.42 32.07
CA PHE A 1269 -41.03 9.29 30.87
C PHE A 1269 -41.26 7.96 30.11
N SER A 1270 -41.11 6.83 30.80
CA SER A 1270 -41.25 5.49 30.23
C SER A 1270 -42.63 5.24 29.61
N ASN A 1271 -43.69 5.83 30.17
CA ASN A 1271 -45.07 5.65 29.70
C ASN A 1271 -45.38 6.44 28.42
N PHE A 1272 -44.71 7.58 28.21
CA PHE A 1272 -45.00 8.47 27.08
C PHE A 1272 -43.97 8.37 25.94
N PHE A 1273 -42.71 8.03 26.25
CA PHE A 1273 -41.64 7.97 25.25
C PHE A 1273 -41.30 6.54 24.78
N TYR A 1274 -41.55 5.48 25.56
CA TYR A 1274 -41.22 4.13 25.09
C TYR A 1274 -42.34 3.54 24.23
N VAL A 1275 -41.99 2.98 23.08
CA VAL A 1275 -42.95 2.25 22.22
C VAL A 1275 -42.98 0.78 22.66
N TYR A 1276 -44.04 0.37 23.33
CA TYR A 1276 -44.22 -1.01 23.76
C TYR A 1276 -44.62 -1.93 22.60
N ASP A 1277 -44.37 -3.23 22.73
CA ASP A 1277 -44.70 -4.22 21.69
C ASP A 1277 -46.20 -4.29 21.38
N ASN A 1278 -47.04 -3.94 22.35
CA ASN A 1278 -48.50 -3.86 22.21
C ASN A 1278 -49.01 -2.49 21.74
N GLU A 1279 -48.14 -1.58 21.29
CA GLU A 1279 -48.55 -0.27 20.76
C GLU A 1279 -49.46 -0.45 19.53
N SER A 1280 -50.71 -0.04 19.71
CA SER A 1280 -51.79 -0.15 18.72
C SER A 1280 -51.88 1.05 17.78
N ASP A 1281 -51.17 2.15 18.06
CA ASP A 1281 -51.16 3.32 17.19
C ASP A 1281 -50.57 2.95 15.81
N GLU A 1282 -51.33 3.19 14.74
CA GLU A 1282 -50.93 2.86 13.36
C GLU A 1282 -49.70 3.65 12.90
N MET A 1283 -49.44 4.80 13.53
CA MET A 1283 -48.25 5.62 13.25
C MET A 1283 -46.97 5.02 13.82
N ALA A 1284 -47.05 4.04 14.73
CA ALA A 1284 -45.91 3.37 15.34
C ALA A 1284 -45.25 2.37 14.39
N HIS A 1285 -44.35 2.85 13.53
CA HIS A 1285 -43.61 2.00 12.58
C HIS A 1285 -42.72 0.97 13.29
N ARG A 1286 -42.01 1.36 14.37
CA ARG A 1286 -41.13 0.48 15.16
C ARG A 1286 -41.60 0.36 16.60
N ARG A 1287 -41.40 -0.82 17.20
CA ARG A 1287 -41.61 -1.12 18.62
C ARG A 1287 -40.26 -1.33 19.30
N GLY A 1288 -40.22 -1.18 20.61
CA GLY A 1288 -38.98 -1.31 21.39
C GLY A 1288 -38.03 -0.12 21.29
N ILE A 1289 -38.49 1.01 20.72
CA ILE A 1289 -37.72 2.24 20.59
C ILE A 1289 -38.15 3.28 21.63
N ILE A 1290 -37.32 4.31 21.79
CA ILE A 1290 -37.68 5.54 22.50
C ILE A 1290 -38.03 6.59 21.43
N LYS A 1291 -39.28 7.06 21.46
CA LYS A 1291 -39.86 8.07 20.57
C LYS A 1291 -39.05 9.37 20.59
N ASP A 1292 -39.03 10.07 19.46
CA ASP A 1292 -38.29 11.33 19.34
C ASP A 1292 -38.96 12.50 20.09
N CYS A 1293 -40.29 12.54 20.01
CA CYS A 1293 -41.13 13.58 20.60
C CYS A 1293 -42.38 12.96 21.24
N PHE A 1294 -43.04 13.74 22.09
CA PHE A 1294 -44.38 13.46 22.57
C PHE A 1294 -45.26 14.70 22.47
N GLY A 1295 -46.41 14.56 21.81
CA GLY A 1295 -47.40 15.62 21.68
C GLY A 1295 -47.12 16.59 20.53
N SER A 1296 -46.44 16.14 19.47
CA SER A 1296 -46.29 16.92 18.24
C SER A 1296 -47.64 17.11 17.53
N THR A 1297 -47.82 18.25 16.85
CA THR A 1297 -49.00 18.51 16.00
C THR A 1297 -49.18 17.42 14.95
N ALA A 1298 -48.08 17.02 14.30
CA ALA A 1298 -48.06 15.90 13.36
C ALA A 1298 -47.73 14.59 14.10
N ARG A 1299 -48.75 13.90 14.61
CA ARG A 1299 -48.58 12.72 15.49
C ARG A 1299 -47.60 11.64 15.00
N TYR A 1300 -47.44 11.44 13.69
CA TYR A 1300 -46.47 10.47 13.16
C TYR A 1300 -45.02 10.80 13.51
N THR A 1301 -44.67 12.09 13.71
CA THR A 1301 -43.30 12.52 14.02
C THR A 1301 -42.86 12.07 15.40
N ASP A 1302 -43.79 11.91 16.34
CA ASP A 1302 -43.51 11.35 17.68
C ASP A 1302 -42.90 9.95 17.55
N PHE A 1303 -43.41 9.12 16.64
CA PHE A 1303 -43.04 7.71 16.49
C PHE A 1303 -41.79 7.47 15.61
N GLN A 1304 -41.18 8.51 15.06
CA GLN A 1304 -39.98 8.35 14.23
C GLN A 1304 -38.79 7.88 15.09
N LEU A 1305 -38.06 6.88 14.59
CA LEU A 1305 -36.79 6.48 15.17
C LEU A 1305 -35.72 7.49 14.75
N ARG A 1306 -35.25 8.27 15.73
CA ARG A 1306 -34.17 9.25 15.61
C ARG A 1306 -33.16 9.05 16.73
N PRO A 1307 -31.90 9.50 16.58
CA PRO A 1307 -30.85 9.23 17.56
C PRO A 1307 -30.91 10.11 18.83
N ASN A 1308 -31.85 11.07 18.91
CA ASN A 1308 -31.93 12.09 19.97
C ASN A 1308 -32.07 11.54 21.39
N PHE A 1309 -32.75 10.41 21.56
CA PHE A 1309 -32.91 9.80 22.88
C PHE A 1309 -31.56 9.41 23.51
N THR A 1310 -30.51 9.21 22.69
CA THR A 1310 -29.16 8.90 23.22
C THR A 1310 -28.56 10.06 24.00
N ILE A 1311 -28.93 11.31 23.66
CA ILE A 1311 -28.55 12.50 24.43
C ILE A 1311 -29.18 12.41 25.83
N ALA A 1312 -30.48 12.07 25.94
CA ALA A 1312 -31.15 11.91 27.23
C ALA A 1312 -30.48 10.83 28.09
N LEU A 1313 -30.23 9.65 27.50
CA LEU A 1313 -29.61 8.51 28.19
C LEU A 1313 -28.16 8.79 28.61
N CYS A 1314 -27.43 9.62 27.85
CA CYS A 1314 -26.07 10.03 28.19
C CYS A 1314 -26.02 10.84 29.50
N TYR A 1315 -27.00 11.73 29.74
CA TYR A 1315 -27.03 12.54 30.96
C TYR A 1315 -27.71 11.80 32.13
N VAL A 1316 -28.74 10.99 31.83
CA VAL A 1316 -29.54 10.30 32.84
C VAL A 1316 -29.76 8.83 32.41
N PRO A 1317 -28.76 7.94 32.58
CA PRO A 1317 -28.84 6.55 32.12
C PRO A 1317 -29.83 5.68 32.92
N ASP A 1318 -30.44 6.23 33.98
CA ASP A 1318 -31.52 5.62 34.75
C ASP A 1318 -32.87 6.32 34.55
N LEU A 1319 -33.02 7.12 33.49
CA LEU A 1319 -34.28 7.79 33.15
C LEU A 1319 -35.40 6.79 32.79
N ILE A 1320 -35.00 5.64 32.24
CA ILE A 1320 -35.87 4.51 31.89
C ILE A 1320 -35.20 3.19 32.31
N GLU A 1321 -35.97 2.12 32.40
CA GLU A 1321 -35.47 0.79 32.73
C GLU A 1321 -34.34 0.35 31.78
N THR A 1322 -33.30 -0.29 32.33
CA THR A 1322 -32.06 -0.63 31.61
C THR A 1322 -32.34 -1.53 30.38
N ASP A 1323 -33.27 -2.48 30.48
CA ASP A 1323 -33.63 -3.35 29.35
C ASP A 1323 -34.28 -2.60 28.19
N LYS A 1324 -35.13 -1.61 28.49
CA LYS A 1324 -35.79 -0.78 27.48
C LYS A 1324 -34.79 0.11 26.75
N SER A 1325 -33.88 0.75 27.49
CA SER A 1325 -32.81 1.57 26.91
C SER A 1325 -31.82 0.72 26.11
N TRP A 1326 -31.46 -0.47 26.60
CA TRP A 1326 -30.61 -1.41 25.88
C TRP A 1326 -31.22 -1.87 24.55
N ASN A 1327 -32.51 -2.24 24.55
CA ASN A 1327 -33.22 -2.63 23.33
C ASN A 1327 -33.27 -1.49 22.30
N ALA A 1328 -33.59 -0.26 22.74
CA ALA A 1328 -33.60 0.91 21.86
C ALA A 1328 -32.21 1.21 21.27
N LEU A 1329 -31.14 1.08 22.07
CA LEU A 1329 -29.76 1.23 21.60
C LEU A 1329 -29.37 0.13 20.59
N LYS A 1330 -29.80 -1.12 20.80
CA LYS A 1330 -29.56 -2.22 19.84
C LYS A 1330 -30.26 -2.00 18.50
N ILE A 1331 -31.48 -1.47 18.51
CA ILE A 1331 -32.17 -1.09 17.26
C ILE A 1331 -31.41 0.06 16.58
N THR A 1332 -30.96 1.05 17.35
CA THR A 1332 -30.20 2.21 16.85
C THR A 1332 -28.87 1.82 16.24
N GLU A 1333 -28.11 0.93 16.89
CA GLU A 1333 -26.87 0.33 16.39
C GLU A 1333 -27.09 -0.28 15.00
N LYS A 1334 -28.15 -1.08 14.86
CA LYS A 1334 -28.44 -1.82 13.62
C LYS A 1334 -28.97 -0.91 12.49
N VAL A 1335 -29.75 0.11 12.83
CA VAL A 1335 -30.55 0.88 11.86
C VAL A 1335 -29.93 2.23 11.52
N LEU A 1336 -29.35 2.92 12.52
CA LEU A 1336 -28.90 4.31 12.36
C LEU A 1336 -27.38 4.47 12.33
N MET A 1337 -26.63 3.68 13.12
CA MET A 1337 -25.18 3.83 13.19
C MET A 1337 -24.52 3.54 11.83
N SER A 1338 -23.53 4.35 11.47
CA SER A 1338 -22.77 4.24 10.21
C SER A 1338 -21.27 4.30 10.47
N ARG A 1339 -20.46 4.42 9.41
CA ARG A 1339 -19.00 4.42 9.51
C ARG A 1339 -18.45 5.57 10.35
N LEU A 1340 -18.85 6.81 10.07
CA LEU A 1340 -18.39 8.01 10.78
C LEU A 1340 -19.49 8.64 11.63
N GLY A 1341 -20.68 8.84 11.06
CA GLY A 1341 -21.79 9.45 11.78
C GLY A 1341 -22.92 8.48 12.12
N ILE A 1342 -23.99 9.03 12.67
CA ILE A 1342 -25.26 8.33 12.90
C ILE A 1342 -26.36 8.98 12.06
N LYS A 1343 -27.16 8.15 11.37
CA LYS A 1343 -28.27 8.62 10.55
C LYS A 1343 -29.30 9.35 11.42
N THR A 1344 -29.76 10.50 10.96
CA THR A 1344 -30.72 11.35 11.69
C THR A 1344 -32.16 10.88 11.63
N LEU A 1345 -32.47 9.96 10.70
CA LEU A 1345 -33.76 9.33 10.54
C LEU A 1345 -33.58 7.88 10.10
N ASP A 1346 -34.53 7.02 10.49
CA ASP A 1346 -34.63 5.64 10.06
C ASP A 1346 -34.69 5.49 8.53
N PRO A 1347 -33.81 4.70 7.89
CA PRO A 1347 -33.86 4.41 6.45
C PRO A 1347 -35.17 3.84 5.92
N GLN A 1348 -36.01 3.25 6.78
CA GLN A 1348 -37.34 2.75 6.40
C GLN A 1348 -38.44 3.81 6.50
N ASP A 1349 -38.15 4.98 7.08
CA ASP A 1349 -39.09 6.09 7.13
C ASP A 1349 -39.25 6.71 5.73
N TRP A 1350 -40.50 7.04 5.37
CA TRP A 1350 -40.81 7.61 4.06
C TRP A 1350 -40.09 8.93 3.79
N ALA A 1351 -39.70 9.68 4.82
CA ALA A 1351 -38.99 10.96 4.69
C ALA A 1351 -37.46 10.81 4.56
N TYR A 1352 -36.91 9.60 4.71
CA TYR A 1352 -35.47 9.37 4.67
C TYR A 1352 -34.84 9.76 3.32
N CYS A 1353 -33.70 10.45 3.39
CA CYS A 1353 -32.75 10.69 2.31
C CYS A 1353 -31.35 10.97 2.88
N GLY A 1354 -30.42 10.00 2.77
CA GLY A 1354 -29.10 10.10 3.40
C GLY A 1354 -28.09 11.02 2.72
N ASN A 1355 -28.32 11.41 1.46
CA ASN A 1355 -27.39 12.25 0.69
C ASN A 1355 -27.80 13.72 0.74
N TYR A 1356 -27.09 14.51 1.52
CA TYR A 1356 -27.36 15.94 1.69
C TYR A 1356 -27.05 16.74 0.42
N SER A 1357 -28.01 17.55 0.00
CA SER A 1357 -27.83 18.51 -1.09
C SER A 1357 -28.45 19.84 -0.69
N ASN A 1358 -27.66 20.91 -0.71
CA ASN A 1358 -28.18 22.26 -0.48
C ASN A 1358 -28.65 22.95 -1.77
N GLN A 1359 -28.75 22.23 -2.88
CA GLN A 1359 -29.22 22.77 -4.16
C GLN A 1359 -30.76 22.75 -4.22
N ASP A 1360 -31.35 23.75 -4.88
CA ASP A 1360 -32.80 23.75 -5.14
C ASP A 1360 -33.16 22.73 -6.23
N GLY A 1361 -34.39 22.23 -6.20
CA GLY A 1361 -34.86 21.20 -7.13
C GLY A 1361 -36.33 20.83 -6.96
N GLN A 1362 -36.78 19.87 -7.77
CA GLN A 1362 -38.15 19.35 -7.74
C GLN A 1362 -38.39 18.34 -6.60
N ASP A 1363 -37.32 17.67 -6.14
CA ASP A 1363 -37.43 16.68 -5.07
C ASP A 1363 -37.54 17.38 -3.71
N LYS A 1364 -38.76 17.34 -3.13
CA LYS A 1364 -39.07 17.91 -1.82
C LYS A 1364 -38.15 17.38 -0.71
N LYS A 1365 -37.64 16.16 -0.83
CA LYS A 1365 -36.78 15.56 0.21
C LYS A 1365 -35.42 16.21 0.29
N THR A 1366 -34.87 16.73 -0.80
CA THR A 1366 -33.50 17.29 -0.81
C THR A 1366 -33.46 18.78 -1.14
N ALA A 1367 -34.49 19.33 -1.79
CA ALA A 1367 -34.47 20.71 -2.28
C ALA A 1367 -34.12 21.72 -1.18
N CYS A 1368 -33.09 22.53 -1.45
CA CYS A 1368 -32.49 23.49 -0.53
C CYS A 1368 -32.08 22.89 0.82
N GLY A 1369 -31.63 21.63 0.84
CA GLY A 1369 -31.15 20.97 2.04
C GLY A 1369 -32.24 20.48 2.98
N TRP A 1370 -33.46 20.25 2.50
CA TRP A 1370 -34.57 19.76 3.33
C TRP A 1370 -34.21 18.52 4.17
N ASN A 1371 -33.37 17.65 3.64
CA ASN A 1371 -32.91 16.45 4.33
C ASN A 1371 -31.79 16.66 5.34
N TYR A 1372 -31.41 17.88 5.71
CA TYR A 1372 -30.31 18.14 6.66
C TYR A 1372 -30.37 17.29 7.94
N HIS A 1373 -31.58 17.00 8.43
CA HIS A 1373 -31.86 16.10 9.55
C HIS A 1373 -32.81 14.93 9.19
N GLN A 1374 -32.88 14.53 7.92
CA GLN A 1374 -33.75 13.45 7.43
C GLN A 1374 -32.97 12.27 6.85
N GLY A 1375 -31.77 11.98 7.36
CA GLY A 1375 -31.00 10.85 6.90
C GLY A 1375 -29.47 11.00 6.92
N PRO A 1376 -28.90 12.19 6.61
CA PRO A 1376 -27.46 12.40 6.68
C PRO A 1376 -26.91 12.02 8.06
N GLU A 1377 -25.64 11.67 8.06
CA GLU A 1377 -24.98 10.99 9.17
C GLU A 1377 -24.18 11.99 10.00
N TRP A 1378 -24.63 12.28 11.21
CA TRP A 1378 -24.05 13.32 12.06
C TRP A 1378 -23.07 12.74 13.09
N LEU A 1379 -21.90 13.37 13.25
CA LEU A 1379 -20.81 12.82 14.07
C LEU A 1379 -20.96 13.12 15.56
N TRP A 1380 -21.33 14.34 15.95
CA TRP A 1380 -21.49 14.68 17.37
C TRP A 1380 -22.63 13.87 18.03
N VAL A 1381 -23.69 13.59 17.27
CA VAL A 1381 -24.81 12.75 17.74
C VAL A 1381 -24.37 11.29 17.86
N ALA A 1382 -23.51 10.82 16.95
CA ALA A 1382 -22.89 9.50 17.08
C ALA A 1382 -22.09 9.40 18.38
N CYS A 1383 -21.41 10.48 18.82
CA CYS A 1383 -20.72 10.51 20.10
C CYS A 1383 -21.67 10.38 21.30
N TYR A 1384 -22.87 10.98 21.27
CA TYR A 1384 -23.88 10.76 22.31
C TYR A 1384 -24.43 9.33 22.31
N TYR A 1385 -24.59 8.72 21.14
CA TYR A 1385 -24.89 7.28 21.02
C TYR A 1385 -23.80 6.43 21.70
N LEU A 1386 -22.53 6.68 21.41
CA LEU A 1386 -21.40 5.96 22.00
C LEU A 1386 -21.35 6.15 23.54
N LYS A 1387 -21.60 7.37 24.05
CA LYS A 1387 -21.70 7.63 25.49
C LYS A 1387 -22.87 6.89 26.12
N ALA A 1388 -24.05 6.91 25.51
CA ALA A 1388 -25.21 6.17 26.00
C ALA A 1388 -24.94 4.65 26.02
N LYS A 1389 -24.28 4.12 24.99
CA LYS A 1389 -23.83 2.72 24.95
C LYS A 1389 -22.87 2.37 26.08
N LEU A 1390 -21.92 3.26 26.40
CA LEU A 1390 -21.02 3.11 27.54
C LEU A 1390 -21.78 3.07 28.87
N GLU A 1391 -22.67 4.03 29.13
CA GLU A 1391 -23.41 4.09 30.40
C GLU A 1391 -24.37 2.89 30.57
N ILE A 1392 -25.18 2.59 29.55
CA ILE A 1392 -26.14 1.49 29.61
C ILE A 1392 -25.42 0.14 29.60
N GLY A 1393 -24.36 -0.01 28.80
CA GLY A 1393 -23.54 -1.22 28.79
C GLY A 1393 -22.89 -1.50 30.14
N TRP A 1394 -22.39 -0.46 30.82
CA TRP A 1394 -21.87 -0.59 32.18
C TRP A 1394 -22.95 -1.00 33.18
N LYS A 1395 -24.16 -0.41 33.11
CA LYS A 1395 -25.29 -0.83 33.95
C LYS A 1395 -25.69 -2.28 33.70
N ARG A 1396 -25.81 -2.70 32.42
CA ARG A 1396 -26.09 -4.10 32.04
C ARG A 1396 -25.07 -5.05 32.66
N LYS A 1397 -23.79 -4.69 32.66
CA LYS A 1397 -22.76 -5.48 33.36
C LYS A 1397 -23.00 -5.56 34.87
N LEU A 1398 -23.29 -4.44 35.53
CA LEU A 1398 -23.59 -4.43 36.97
C LEU A 1398 -24.83 -5.28 37.31
N GLU A 1399 -25.78 -5.37 36.38
CA GLU A 1399 -26.97 -6.23 36.44
C GLU A 1399 -26.69 -7.70 36.06
N GLY A 1400 -25.43 -8.07 35.77
CA GLY A 1400 -24.99 -9.45 35.51
C GLY A 1400 -24.77 -9.79 34.03
N HIS A 1401 -25.03 -8.88 33.09
CA HIS A 1401 -24.88 -9.10 31.65
C HIS A 1401 -23.48 -8.74 31.15
N LYS A 1402 -22.44 -9.44 31.62
CA LYS A 1402 -21.04 -9.17 31.27
C LYS A 1402 -20.76 -9.16 29.76
N LYS A 1403 -21.44 -10.01 28.98
CA LYS A 1403 -21.28 -10.10 27.53
C LYS A 1403 -21.63 -8.79 26.81
N ASP A 1404 -22.71 -8.13 27.23
CA ASP A 1404 -23.17 -6.87 26.64
C ASP A 1404 -22.11 -5.79 26.76
N TRP A 1405 -21.41 -5.71 27.90
CA TRP A 1405 -20.30 -4.79 28.11
C TRP A 1405 -19.09 -5.09 27.24
N ILE A 1406 -18.73 -6.37 27.08
CA ILE A 1406 -17.63 -6.78 26.19
C ILE A 1406 -17.93 -6.34 24.75
N ASP A 1407 -19.17 -6.56 24.28
CA ASP A 1407 -19.59 -6.16 22.94
C ASP A 1407 -19.54 -4.63 22.77
N VAL A 1408 -19.94 -3.86 23.79
CA VAL A 1408 -19.79 -2.40 23.81
C VAL A 1408 -18.33 -1.99 23.71
N CYS A 1409 -17.43 -2.55 24.52
CA CYS A 1409 -16.01 -2.23 24.46
C CYS A 1409 -15.43 -2.48 23.06
N LYS A 1410 -15.77 -3.60 22.42
CA LYS A 1410 -15.34 -3.90 21.04
C LYS A 1410 -15.85 -2.85 20.04
N GLU A 1411 -17.14 -2.52 20.11
CA GLU A 1411 -17.75 -1.51 19.24
C GLU A 1411 -17.08 -0.13 19.42
N ILE A 1412 -16.91 0.33 20.66
CA ILE A 1412 -16.25 1.60 20.96
C ILE A 1412 -14.82 1.59 20.44
N THR A 1413 -14.02 0.55 20.75
CA THR A 1413 -12.64 0.45 20.27
C THR A 1413 -12.55 0.55 18.74
N LYS A 1414 -13.43 -0.17 18.01
CA LYS A 1414 -13.48 -0.11 16.55
C LYS A 1414 -13.82 1.30 16.06
N GLN A 1415 -14.83 1.94 16.67
CA GLN A 1415 -15.24 3.27 16.26
C GLN A 1415 -14.15 4.33 16.52
N LEU A 1416 -13.41 4.22 17.63
CA LEU A 1416 -12.28 5.08 17.94
C LEU A 1416 -11.13 4.94 16.92
N TYR A 1417 -10.87 3.72 16.43
CA TYR A 1417 -9.91 3.48 15.33
C TYR A 1417 -10.31 4.24 14.07
N ILE A 1418 -11.59 4.15 13.68
CA ILE A 1418 -12.10 4.80 12.46
C ILE A 1418 -11.96 6.33 12.57
N TYR A 1419 -12.27 6.92 13.73
CA TYR A 1419 -12.10 8.36 13.92
C TYR A 1419 -10.63 8.80 13.90
N GLU A 1420 -9.72 8.03 14.49
CA GLU A 1420 -8.30 8.34 14.43
C GLU A 1420 -7.77 8.31 13.00
N GLU A 1421 -8.16 7.29 12.23
CA GLU A 1421 -7.82 7.19 10.81
C GLU A 1421 -8.28 8.39 10.00
N TYR A 1422 -9.53 8.83 10.23
CA TYR A 1422 -10.06 9.99 9.55
C TYR A 1422 -9.29 11.26 9.88
N ILE A 1423 -9.03 11.51 11.17
CA ILE A 1423 -8.26 12.69 11.61
C ILE A 1423 -6.85 12.69 11.01
N ASP A 1424 -6.21 11.52 10.95
CA ASP A 1424 -4.84 11.39 10.44
C ASP A 1424 -4.71 11.59 8.92
N SER A 1425 -5.80 11.37 8.17
CA SER A 1425 -5.87 11.49 6.71
C SER A 1425 -6.51 12.80 6.21
N SER A 1426 -7.28 13.48 7.06
CA SER A 1426 -7.94 14.75 6.74
C SER A 1426 -6.94 15.92 6.62
N LEU A 1427 -7.09 16.73 5.56
CA LEU A 1427 -6.33 17.99 5.41
C LEU A 1427 -6.65 19.02 6.51
N TRP A 1428 -7.81 18.90 7.15
CA TRP A 1428 -8.26 19.74 8.25
C TRP A 1428 -7.80 19.24 9.63
N ALA A 1429 -7.22 18.03 9.71
CA ALA A 1429 -6.82 17.36 10.95
C ALA A 1429 -7.93 17.39 12.02
N SER A 1430 -9.17 17.12 11.57
CA SER A 1430 -10.38 17.20 12.38
C SER A 1430 -11.43 16.21 11.90
N LEU A 1431 -12.60 16.26 12.55
CA LEU A 1431 -13.79 15.50 12.19
C LEU A 1431 -14.83 16.43 11.54
N PRO A 1432 -15.50 15.98 10.47
CA PRO A 1432 -16.48 16.78 9.76
C PRO A 1432 -17.77 16.88 10.58
N GLU A 1433 -18.67 17.71 10.08
CA GLU A 1433 -19.99 17.87 10.64
C GLU A 1433 -20.90 16.69 10.40
N LEU A 1434 -21.07 16.37 9.13
CA LEU A 1434 -21.88 15.27 8.69
C LEU A 1434 -21.28 14.62 7.45
N THR A 1435 -21.66 13.37 7.24
CA THR A 1435 -21.37 12.63 6.03
C THR A 1435 -22.66 12.27 5.32
N ASN A 1436 -22.53 12.01 4.03
CA ASN A 1436 -23.57 11.34 3.25
C ASN A 1436 -23.65 9.86 3.65
N GLU A 1437 -24.41 9.06 2.90
CA GLU A 1437 -24.59 7.64 3.20
C GLU A 1437 -23.24 6.91 3.32
N ASN A 1438 -23.14 6.05 4.33
CA ASN A 1438 -21.98 5.18 4.58
C ASN A 1438 -20.65 5.92 4.82
N GLY A 1439 -20.70 7.12 5.40
CA GLY A 1439 -19.49 7.91 5.66
C GLY A 1439 -18.92 8.62 4.43
N THR A 1440 -19.65 8.69 3.32
CA THR A 1440 -19.16 9.34 2.09
C THR A 1440 -19.09 10.86 2.24
N TYR A 1441 -18.15 11.47 1.52
CA TYR A 1441 -17.87 12.90 1.60
C TYR A 1441 -19.11 13.75 1.28
N CYS A 1442 -19.34 14.79 2.08
CA CYS A 1442 -20.43 15.73 1.93
C CYS A 1442 -19.88 17.15 1.69
N PRO A 1443 -19.79 17.63 0.44
CA PRO A 1443 -19.19 18.92 0.14
C PRO A 1443 -19.79 20.13 0.87
N PRO A 1444 -21.11 20.20 1.13
CA PRO A 1444 -21.68 21.31 1.91
C PRO A 1444 -21.46 21.25 3.43
N SER A 1445 -20.83 20.19 3.96
CA SER A 1445 -20.59 20.02 5.39
C SER A 1445 -19.40 20.87 5.84
N CYS A 1446 -19.39 21.31 7.11
CA CYS A 1446 -18.13 21.74 7.71
C CYS A 1446 -17.13 20.56 7.74
N GLU A 1447 -15.87 20.84 7.44
CA GLU A 1447 -14.78 19.85 7.38
C GLU A 1447 -14.16 19.59 8.76
N ALA A 1448 -14.28 20.58 9.64
CA ALA A 1448 -13.90 20.52 11.04
C ALA A 1448 -15.06 21.04 11.89
N GLN A 1449 -15.49 20.28 12.89
CA GLN A 1449 -16.68 20.60 13.68
C GLN A 1449 -16.42 20.52 15.19
N ALA A 1450 -16.72 21.60 15.92
CA ALA A 1450 -16.31 21.78 17.31
C ALA A 1450 -16.91 20.75 18.26
N TRP A 1451 -18.24 20.58 18.23
CA TRP A 1451 -18.94 19.57 19.03
C TRP A 1451 -18.60 18.12 18.65
N SER A 1452 -18.27 17.79 17.40
CA SER A 1452 -17.82 16.42 17.06
C SER A 1452 -16.51 16.08 17.76
N VAL A 1453 -15.56 17.02 17.77
CA VAL A 1453 -14.29 16.88 18.50
C VAL A 1453 -14.52 16.88 20.01
N GLY A 1454 -15.36 17.79 20.53
CA GLY A 1454 -15.68 17.90 21.95
C GLY A 1454 -16.35 16.64 22.49
N CYS A 1455 -17.44 16.20 21.87
CA CYS A 1455 -18.17 15.02 22.30
C CYS A 1455 -17.32 13.75 22.19
N LEU A 1456 -16.44 13.61 21.19
CA LEU A 1456 -15.55 12.45 21.10
C LEU A 1456 -14.49 12.44 22.22
N LEU A 1457 -13.96 13.60 22.63
CA LEU A 1457 -13.09 13.67 23.81
C LEU A 1457 -13.81 13.17 25.07
N GLU A 1458 -15.10 13.49 25.22
CA GLU A 1458 -15.91 12.98 26.33
C GLU A 1458 -16.13 11.46 26.25
N VAL A 1459 -16.38 10.90 25.05
CA VAL A 1459 -16.46 9.44 24.85
C VAL A 1459 -15.18 8.77 25.32
N VAL A 1460 -14.03 9.25 24.84
CA VAL A 1460 -12.71 8.65 25.16
C VAL A 1460 -12.40 8.77 26.66
N HIS A 1461 -12.67 9.93 27.26
CA HIS A 1461 -12.50 10.14 28.70
C HIS A 1461 -13.37 9.17 29.51
N ARG A 1462 -14.66 9.07 29.18
CA ARG A 1462 -15.60 8.22 29.91
C ARG A 1462 -15.29 6.74 29.72
N TYR A 1463 -14.93 6.33 28.51
CA TYR A 1463 -14.51 4.95 28.23
C TYR A 1463 -13.30 4.56 29.09
N ASN A 1464 -12.29 5.43 29.16
CA ASN A 1464 -11.12 5.16 30.01
C ASN A 1464 -11.46 5.07 31.49
N GLN A 1465 -12.37 5.90 32.00
CA GLN A 1465 -12.85 5.78 33.38
C GLN A 1465 -13.54 4.43 33.64
N LEU A 1466 -14.42 4.01 32.73
CA LEU A 1466 -15.13 2.74 32.87
C LEU A 1466 -14.20 1.54 32.74
N LEU A 1467 -13.20 1.59 31.85
CA LEU A 1467 -12.16 0.55 31.78
C LEU A 1467 -11.34 0.46 33.08
N LYS A 1468 -10.94 1.59 33.68
CA LYS A 1468 -10.27 1.59 34.98
C LYS A 1468 -11.18 1.07 36.12
N MET A 1469 -12.49 1.30 36.03
CA MET A 1469 -13.45 0.77 36.99
C MET A 1469 -13.66 -0.73 36.78
N ASP A 1470 -13.65 -1.19 35.52
CA ASP A 1470 -13.71 -2.60 35.14
C ASP A 1470 -12.51 -3.36 35.74
N GLU A 1471 -11.30 -2.87 35.51
CA GLU A 1471 -10.05 -3.43 36.04
C GLU A 1471 -10.00 -3.46 37.58
N LYS A 1472 -10.84 -2.69 38.29
CA LYS A 1472 -10.97 -2.73 39.76
C LYS A 1472 -12.13 -3.61 40.24
N PHE A 1473 -13.10 -3.86 39.37
CA PHE A 1473 -14.27 -4.68 39.66
C PHE A 1473 -13.95 -6.17 39.43
N GLU A 1474 -13.15 -6.46 38.42
CA GLU A 1474 -12.43 -7.74 38.27
C GLU A 1474 -11.35 -7.89 39.34
#